data_AF-A0A9W6XIT9-F1
#
_entry.id   AF-A0A9W6XIT9-F1
#
_cell.length_a   1.000
_cell.length_b   1.000
_cell.length_c   1.000
_cell.angle_alpha   90.00
_cell.angle_beta   90.00
_cell.angle_gamma   90.00
#
_symmetry.space_group_name_H-M   'P 1'
#
loop_
_entity.id
_entity.type
_entity.pdbx_description
1 polymer ?
#
loop_
_entity_poly.entity_id
_entity_poly.type
_entity_poly.pdbx_seq_one_letter_code
_entity_poly.pdbx_strand_id
1 'polypeptide(L)'
;MEAAQQDALVEAIRAIIAPRVVARDRVLELLQQAGNDPNKAVDLLFQAEAGAELQLNDVEGSDDEDGGDMAWAETPALPREALAVDDDAEWTPKAEELSGLLGGEVARDAIRSLLRRTDNDLQKAVEIYFSEIAADAAEFDEGSDDEDEAAAAKTPPESSADNGEGPPPSPAGSSRTVSPPSAAAKAVQTPAESSAALPQAPSALTAIESHQLTPLVSPASKDSTSSEETKSASLQKAHTEEELHGPGTYEVVMSSSNFRWQIGNVFGRAVVQQVQPGGPAALAGIQKSDVLLSFRETVLNEENCAAVVQQLSKERVLVPSALRFRRASDAHNSQQSTPKSNGVPSSVSNSSPPQDGDGDIVMASADGETTVKTPVEPKYGLQVLCQAVESMQDAVAGPSAVELKVLVDLLLNSEFSLDRAVNTFLTEGRIVSDFRGIIGFDWDPEQPISTVMGANKPYAASIPAGPLGLTVENILERTIVVDIKSGGAAERANVKRSSWLVGLNGKRVTHLTHKETLRLIETASRPLQLQLVIVPPDEYKALRMQLSMNIRQQKTERPIPEQDRMSFRVFQMKIHQGVLSFPKLVAKALFQYLSTEEYHPPTMDPQYPNPLERLLPANEAWDTALLDDIETMEEERAGEMCAERRFLLNLFASIHDYDDKGESTVIRTIQFLGWLAVRTAQMQQFVDSKEPNSSDSNRTCRPHRYELLLAVVLHVLESLSIIENHATWDVMVNALKMLILSLTDEDVNKLLVPMFARLSVSSSPTARIVPVALLSMVYPHVRGDVRVQLRGMLDRMCNDDNPLVRRAVTSVIGDLAAAGGSPVASWTVQLLEKSTADSHDIVRIFAVKGCITLATTLRRLLLEDQSKSQEEADQALRLLYCQMVPMVNTYTSDSSWQVRLETARTLPAFCRAFGAEYTDVFVDHFVSMVADPTVEVRRACAEGSFLLGEALRDIAVQQMSKSKSEDSNSTAASDGLKANGETSEHVVAAQIKFVRSVLPATYTLSTDVSVAVRLSLAQSVGRSLQFIGSTYYDELVPIFTQFLDESQDPTVRASLLEEMARYCDSSSDTVTAMIFPAIQALRTSVQWRVRVKFVHCVAAWAEREDGAPLPGDFADACLELLGDAVHEVRSVVCEKLPSLGESLGSEWVAEKCVPRVSVCLQSTFHGRLTGLLAVELLAPELQQMDKLRDVIETVVEQCTSTTANLRFRALRTLGLIVPLLNDPSTTERILEIVRPLARAETEVDPDVREAAETTQALLEAVLN
;
A
#
# COMPACT_ATOMS: atom_id res chain seq x y z
N MET A 1 5.10 4.42 59.50
CA MET A 1 3.93 4.09 58.65
C MET A 1 4.51 3.72 57.30
N GLU A 2 5.11 2.54 57.20
CA GLU A 2 6.00 2.18 56.09
C GLU A 2 5.77 0.76 55.57
N ALA A 3 5.72 -0.25 56.45
CA ALA A 3 5.65 -1.66 56.04
C ALA A 3 4.54 -1.99 55.01
N ALA A 4 3.28 -1.57 55.28
CA ALA A 4 2.17 -1.82 54.35
C ALA A 4 2.31 -1.10 53.00
N GLN A 5 3.10 -0.01 52.93
CA GLN A 5 3.38 0.73 51.70
C GLN A 5 4.55 0.10 50.94
N GLN A 6 5.52 -0.45 51.66
CA GLN A 6 6.60 -1.28 51.10
C GLN A 6 6.07 -2.61 50.55
N ASP A 7 5.18 -3.30 51.25
CA ASP A 7 4.57 -4.55 50.75
C ASP A 7 3.73 -4.30 49.49
N ALA A 8 3.00 -3.19 49.41
CA ALA A 8 2.29 -2.79 48.19
C ALA A 8 3.25 -2.50 47.00
N LEU A 9 4.41 -1.87 47.25
CA LEU A 9 5.43 -1.67 46.21
C LEU A 9 6.10 -2.99 45.78
N VAL A 10 6.33 -3.92 46.71
CA VAL A 10 6.86 -5.26 46.42
C VAL A 10 5.87 -6.08 45.59
N GLU A 11 4.56 -6.03 45.89
CA GLU A 11 3.56 -6.71 45.07
C GLU A 11 3.37 -6.03 43.70
N ALA A 12 3.45 -4.71 43.60
CA ALA A 12 3.43 -4.00 42.32
C ALA A 12 4.60 -4.43 41.41
N ILE A 13 5.83 -4.47 41.93
CA ILE A 13 7.00 -4.95 41.19
C ILE A 13 6.83 -6.43 40.77
N ARG A 14 6.32 -7.29 41.66
CA ARG A 14 6.07 -8.71 41.34
C ARG A 14 4.96 -8.91 40.31
N ALA A 15 3.96 -8.03 40.26
CA ALA A 15 2.94 -8.04 39.21
C ALA A 15 3.52 -7.63 37.85
N ILE A 16 4.42 -6.64 37.81
CA ILE A 16 5.11 -6.18 36.60
C ILE A 16 6.03 -7.26 36.01
N ILE A 17 6.76 -8.01 36.85
CA ILE A 17 7.77 -8.99 36.39
C ILE A 17 7.16 -10.28 35.82
N ALA A 18 5.88 -10.58 36.11
CA ALA A 18 5.23 -11.88 35.80
C ALA A 18 5.98 -13.07 36.48
N PRO A 19 5.62 -14.37 36.32
CA PRO A 19 5.75 -15.40 37.38
C PRO A 19 7.18 -15.94 37.71
N ARG A 20 8.16 -15.04 37.90
CA ARG A 20 9.49 -15.28 38.43
C ARG A 20 9.50 -14.99 39.94
N VAL A 21 9.98 -15.92 40.76
CA VAL A 21 9.89 -15.82 42.23
C VAL A 21 11.04 -14.98 42.81
N VAL A 22 11.04 -13.68 42.53
CA VAL A 22 12.05 -12.75 43.10
C VAL A 22 11.85 -12.63 44.61
N ALA A 23 12.91 -12.89 45.38
CA ALA A 23 12.89 -12.83 46.84
C ALA A 23 12.55 -11.42 47.34
N ARG A 24 11.65 -11.32 48.34
CA ARG A 24 11.11 -10.04 48.84
C ARG A 24 12.21 -9.06 49.24
N ASP A 25 13.26 -9.56 49.88
CA ASP A 25 14.34 -8.73 50.41
C ASP A 25 15.21 -8.14 49.28
N ARG A 26 15.35 -8.85 48.14
CA ARG A 26 16.01 -8.31 46.94
C ARG A 26 15.19 -7.22 46.26
N VAL A 27 13.87 -7.37 46.22
CA VAL A 27 12.96 -6.30 45.74
C VAL A 27 13.06 -5.06 46.63
N LEU A 28 13.24 -5.24 47.95
CA LEU A 28 13.44 -4.13 48.89
C LEU A 28 14.82 -3.46 48.76
N GLU A 29 15.89 -4.21 48.49
CA GLU A 29 17.19 -3.61 48.14
C GLU A 29 17.09 -2.74 46.87
N LEU A 30 16.45 -3.26 45.82
CA LEU A 30 16.28 -2.55 44.54
C LEU A 30 15.39 -1.32 44.69
N LEU A 31 14.28 -1.40 45.44
CA LEU A 31 13.49 -0.24 45.84
C LEU A 31 14.34 0.79 46.62
N GLN A 32 15.19 0.34 47.55
CA GLN A 32 16.04 1.25 48.33
C GLN A 32 17.09 1.95 47.45
N GLN A 33 17.65 1.25 46.45
CA GLN A 33 18.58 1.83 45.46
C GLN A 33 17.87 2.77 44.47
N ALA A 34 16.62 2.46 44.10
CA ALA A 34 15.77 3.27 43.24
C ALA A 34 15.13 4.51 43.91
N GLY A 35 15.17 4.60 45.25
CA GLY A 35 14.51 5.68 46.01
C GLY A 35 13.02 5.45 46.28
N ASN A 36 12.59 4.19 46.30
CA ASN A 36 11.20 3.68 46.34
C ASN A 36 10.38 3.91 45.05
N ASP A 37 11.02 4.22 43.92
CA ASP A 37 10.41 4.18 42.59
C ASP A 37 10.35 2.71 42.11
N PRO A 38 9.16 2.13 41.86
CA PRO A 38 9.03 0.73 41.50
C PRO A 38 9.46 0.43 40.05
N ASN A 39 9.24 1.36 39.12
CA ASN A 39 9.64 1.18 37.72
C ASN A 39 11.17 1.19 37.64
N LYS A 40 11.79 2.15 38.32
CA LYS A 40 13.25 2.27 38.38
C LYS A 40 13.93 1.14 39.15
N ALA A 41 13.22 0.49 40.09
CA ALA A 41 13.67 -0.75 40.73
C ALA A 41 13.59 -1.97 39.79
N VAL A 42 12.63 -1.99 38.86
CA VAL A 42 12.53 -2.99 37.78
C VAL A 42 13.60 -2.73 36.70
N ASP A 43 13.86 -1.48 36.34
CA ASP A 43 14.99 -1.11 35.45
C ASP A 43 16.32 -1.57 36.04
N LEU A 44 16.55 -1.35 37.34
CA LEU A 44 17.76 -1.81 38.03
C LEU A 44 17.84 -3.34 38.17
N LEU A 45 16.71 -4.06 38.17
CA LEU A 45 16.69 -5.52 38.08
C LEU A 45 17.16 -5.95 36.68
N PHE A 46 16.51 -5.45 35.62
CA PHE A 46 16.84 -5.83 34.25
C PHE A 46 18.23 -5.34 33.81
N GLN A 47 18.74 -4.22 34.33
CA GLN A 47 20.12 -3.79 34.09
C GLN A 47 21.16 -4.67 34.81
N ALA A 48 20.81 -5.24 35.97
CA ALA A 48 21.66 -6.21 36.66
C ALA A 48 21.65 -7.59 35.96
N GLU A 49 20.55 -7.97 35.30
CA GLU A 49 20.42 -9.20 34.51
C GLU A 49 21.06 -9.05 33.11
N ALA A 50 20.81 -7.94 32.39
CA ALA A 50 21.43 -7.63 31.10
C ALA A 50 22.94 -7.32 31.19
N GLY A 51 23.45 -7.05 32.39
CA GLY A 51 24.89 -7.00 32.68
C GLY A 51 25.56 -8.37 32.79
N ALA A 52 24.79 -9.46 32.76
CA ALA A 52 25.27 -10.84 32.74
C ALA A 52 24.98 -11.54 31.39
N GLU A 53 23.79 -11.35 30.81
CA GLU A 53 23.40 -11.97 29.54
C GLU A 53 23.71 -11.09 28.31
N LEU A 54 24.99 -10.83 28.02
CA LEU A 54 25.39 -10.14 26.78
C LEU A 54 26.78 -10.54 26.23
N GLN A 55 27.01 -11.84 26.04
CA GLN A 55 27.89 -12.30 24.96
C GLN A 55 27.05 -12.62 23.73
N LEU A 56 27.15 -11.75 22.73
CA LEU A 56 26.46 -11.87 21.44
C LEU A 56 27.24 -12.87 20.57
N ASN A 57 26.56 -13.83 19.94
CA ASN A 57 27.20 -14.72 18.96
C ASN A 57 27.41 -13.98 17.64
N ASP A 58 28.62 -14.05 17.10
CA ASP A 58 28.96 -13.53 15.78
C ASP A 58 28.33 -14.35 14.63
N VAL A 59 28.10 -13.68 13.50
CA VAL A 59 28.02 -14.32 12.18
C VAL A 59 28.91 -13.55 11.21
N GLU A 60 29.88 -14.27 10.63
CA GLU A 60 30.78 -13.94 9.51
C GLU A 60 30.98 -12.45 9.11
N GLY A 61 32.13 -11.89 9.49
CA GLY A 61 33.33 -12.12 8.67
C GLY A 61 33.79 -10.99 7.73
N SER A 62 34.90 -10.35 8.10
CA SER A 62 35.86 -9.72 7.18
C SER A 62 37.28 -10.06 7.64
N ASP A 63 38.09 -10.65 6.77
CA ASP A 63 39.52 -10.89 7.03
C ASP A 63 40.33 -9.60 6.84
N ASP A 64 41.27 -9.31 7.74
CA ASP A 64 42.55 -8.65 7.45
C ASP A 64 43.50 -8.80 8.66
N GLU A 65 44.81 -8.97 8.41
CA GLU A 65 45.83 -9.28 9.43
C GLU A 65 46.62 -8.02 9.86
N ASP A 66 47.00 -7.91 11.16
CA ASP A 66 48.39 -7.49 11.49
C ASP A 66 48.84 -7.73 12.95
N GLY A 67 50.16 -7.85 13.16
CA GLY A 67 50.81 -7.05 14.21
C GLY A 67 51.24 -7.63 15.57
N GLY A 68 52.27 -8.51 15.61
CA GLY A 68 53.31 -8.46 16.66
C GLY A 68 53.32 -9.52 17.79
N ASP A 69 54.44 -9.77 18.48
CA ASP A 69 55.85 -9.36 18.26
C ASP A 69 56.82 -10.30 19.03
N MET A 70 58.07 -10.46 18.55
CA MET A 70 59.32 -10.81 19.29
C MET A 70 60.44 -11.41 18.38
N ALA A 71 61.19 -10.51 17.74
CA ALA A 71 62.66 -10.51 17.54
C ALA A 71 63.50 -11.81 17.29
N TRP A 72 64.50 -11.71 16.38
CA TRP A 72 65.96 -11.55 16.67
C TRP A 72 66.80 -11.58 15.36
N ALA A 73 68.08 -11.14 15.41
CA ALA A 73 69.16 -11.32 14.40
C ALA A 73 69.31 -10.36 13.18
N GLU A 74 69.60 -9.08 13.46
CA GLU A 74 70.76 -8.30 12.95
C GLU A 74 71.26 -8.32 11.46
N THR A 75 71.11 -7.17 10.78
CA THR A 75 72.14 -6.45 9.94
C THR A 75 72.49 -6.93 8.50
N PRO A 76 73.16 -6.08 7.65
CA PRO A 76 72.70 -4.74 7.21
C PRO A 76 72.95 -4.40 5.71
N ALA A 77 72.10 -3.59 5.07
CA ALA A 77 72.45 -2.84 3.84
C ALA A 77 71.58 -1.57 3.64
N LEU A 78 72.19 -0.50 3.11
CA LEU A 78 71.61 0.84 2.85
C LEU A 78 71.89 1.24 1.38
N PRO A 79 71.28 2.31 0.83
CA PRO A 79 69.94 2.86 1.07
C PRO A 79 69.18 3.18 -0.24
N ARG A 80 67.91 3.56 -0.14
CA ARG A 80 67.32 4.59 -1.02
C ARG A 80 66.15 5.29 -0.35
N GLU A 81 66.05 6.60 -0.54
CA GLU A 81 65.07 7.45 0.14
C GLU A 81 63.69 7.34 -0.50
N ALA A 82 62.67 7.20 0.35
CA ALA A 82 61.27 7.48 0.04
C ALA A 82 60.75 8.43 1.13
N LEU A 83 59.85 9.34 0.76
CA LEU A 83 59.35 10.40 1.65
C LEU A 83 58.30 9.84 2.60
N ALA A 84 58.36 10.23 3.87
CA ALA A 84 57.31 9.95 4.83
C ALA A 84 56.05 10.77 4.53
N VAL A 85 54.90 10.18 4.81
CA VAL A 85 53.60 10.84 4.90
C VAL A 85 53.10 10.61 6.33
N ASP A 86 52.73 11.67 7.05
CA ASP A 86 52.13 11.55 8.38
C ASP A 86 50.70 11.02 8.25
N ASP A 87 50.37 9.95 8.97
CA ASP A 87 49.04 9.32 8.97
C ASP A 87 48.15 9.78 10.16
N ASP A 88 48.74 10.46 11.15
CA ASP A 88 48.05 11.01 12.32
C ASP A 88 47.25 12.29 11.99
N ALA A 89 46.17 12.11 11.21
CA ALA A 89 45.20 13.16 10.90
C ALA A 89 43.77 12.70 11.27
N GLU A 90 43.26 13.26 12.39
CA GLU A 90 41.95 12.96 12.97
C GLU A 90 40.80 13.03 11.94
N TRP A 91 39.82 12.13 12.08
CA TRP A 91 38.59 12.15 11.28
C TRP A 91 37.73 13.35 11.69
N THR A 92 37.87 14.46 10.96
CA THR A 92 37.20 15.72 11.32
C THR A 92 35.67 15.60 11.20
N PRO A 93 34.88 16.39 11.97
CA PRO A 93 33.41 16.37 11.84
C PRO A 93 32.89 16.68 10.43
N LYS A 94 33.66 17.42 9.61
CA LYS A 94 33.32 17.66 8.20
C LYS A 94 33.54 16.46 7.29
N ALA A 95 34.43 15.53 7.65
CA ALA A 95 34.59 14.26 6.93
C ALA A 95 33.40 13.33 7.22
N GLU A 96 32.89 13.34 8.44
CA GLU A 96 31.66 12.64 8.84
C GLU A 96 30.41 13.26 8.18
N GLU A 97 30.30 14.60 8.18
CA GLU A 97 29.23 15.33 7.49
C GLU A 97 29.25 15.09 5.98
N LEU A 98 30.43 15.12 5.33
CA LEU A 98 30.54 14.78 3.90
C LEU A 98 30.21 13.30 3.63
N SER A 99 30.63 12.38 4.49
CA SER A 99 30.28 10.96 4.36
C SER A 99 28.77 10.74 4.38
N GLY A 100 28.05 11.45 5.28
CA GLY A 100 26.59 11.42 5.34
C GLY A 100 25.90 12.09 4.15
N LEU A 101 26.51 13.13 3.56
CA LEU A 101 25.98 13.84 2.38
C LEU A 101 26.19 13.08 1.06
N LEU A 102 27.25 12.29 0.93
CA LEU A 102 27.52 11.50 -0.29
C LEU A 102 26.71 10.20 -0.34
N GLY A 103 26.62 9.48 0.79
CA GLY A 103 25.87 8.23 0.90
C GLY A 103 26.58 7.01 0.28
N GLY A 104 26.36 5.84 0.89
CA GLY A 104 27.03 4.59 0.50
C GLY A 104 28.48 4.49 1.00
N GLU A 105 29.15 3.40 0.64
CA GLU A 105 30.52 3.10 1.08
C GLU A 105 31.58 3.87 0.28
N VAL A 106 31.65 5.19 0.50
CA VAL A 106 32.71 6.04 -0.07
C VAL A 106 33.98 5.91 0.76
N ALA A 107 35.08 5.49 0.13
CA ALA A 107 36.35 5.26 0.81
C ALA A 107 36.84 6.52 1.58
N ARG A 108 37.27 6.32 2.83
CA ARG A 108 37.65 7.42 3.75
C ARG A 108 38.69 8.37 3.17
N ASP A 109 39.64 7.87 2.38
CA ASP A 109 40.69 8.70 1.78
C ASP A 109 40.24 9.45 0.53
N ALA A 110 39.17 9.00 -0.16
CA ALA A 110 38.50 9.81 -1.18
C ALA A 110 37.79 11.01 -0.53
N ILE A 111 37.08 10.80 0.58
CA ILE A 111 36.45 11.87 1.38
C ILE A 111 37.50 12.87 1.88
N ARG A 112 38.61 12.39 2.46
CA ARG A 112 39.75 13.23 2.89
C ARG A 112 40.39 13.97 1.70
N SER A 113 40.54 13.33 0.55
CA SER A 113 41.08 13.93 -0.67
C SER A 113 40.18 15.06 -1.18
N LEU A 114 38.87 14.83 -1.30
CA LEU A 114 37.89 15.84 -1.68
C LEU A 114 37.93 17.05 -0.75
N LEU A 115 37.91 16.85 0.57
CA LEU A 115 37.98 17.95 1.55
C LEU A 115 39.31 18.74 1.49
N ARG A 116 40.43 18.07 1.21
CA ARG A 116 41.71 18.75 0.94
C ARG A 116 41.68 19.52 -0.38
N ARG A 117 41.03 18.98 -1.42
CA ARG A 117 40.87 19.61 -2.75
C ARG A 117 39.90 20.80 -2.76
N THR A 118 39.00 20.90 -1.78
CA THR A 118 37.99 21.98 -1.68
C THR A 118 38.17 22.93 -0.51
N ASP A 119 39.31 22.91 0.21
CA ASP A 119 39.54 23.68 1.43
C ASP A 119 38.44 23.50 2.50
N ASN A 120 37.92 22.28 2.61
CA ASN A 120 36.80 21.88 3.46
C ASN A 120 35.45 22.57 3.12
N ASP A 121 35.25 22.96 1.87
CA ASP A 121 33.94 23.35 1.33
C ASP A 121 33.15 22.09 0.93
N LEU A 122 32.13 21.77 1.73
CA LEU A 122 31.29 20.58 1.58
C LEU A 122 30.48 20.60 0.29
N GLN A 123 29.92 21.76 -0.07
CA GLN A 123 29.07 21.90 -1.25
C GLN A 123 29.88 21.59 -2.52
N LYS A 124 31.10 22.14 -2.61
CA LYS A 124 32.02 21.84 -3.71
C LYS A 124 32.51 20.38 -3.69
N ALA A 125 32.68 19.77 -2.52
CA ALA A 125 33.13 18.38 -2.42
C ALA A 125 32.07 17.41 -2.98
N VAL A 126 30.79 17.67 -2.67
CA VAL A 126 29.64 16.95 -3.25
C VAL A 126 29.55 17.17 -4.76
N GLU A 127 29.61 18.43 -5.22
CA GLU A 127 29.52 18.77 -6.65
C GLU A 127 30.67 18.15 -7.47
N ILE A 128 31.91 18.16 -6.95
CA ILE A 128 33.06 17.56 -7.62
C ILE A 128 32.92 16.04 -7.68
N TYR A 129 32.60 15.37 -6.57
CA TYR A 129 32.47 13.91 -6.53
C TYR A 129 31.47 13.37 -7.56
N PHE A 130 30.27 13.95 -7.61
CA PHE A 130 29.26 13.55 -8.61
C PHE A 130 29.63 13.96 -10.05
N SER A 131 30.43 15.01 -10.24
CA SER A 131 30.96 15.36 -11.57
C SER A 131 32.08 14.43 -12.06
N GLU A 132 32.89 13.87 -11.14
CA GLU A 132 33.95 12.92 -11.47
C GLU A 132 33.37 11.55 -11.81
N ILE A 133 32.39 11.06 -11.04
CA ILE A 133 31.63 9.84 -11.38
C ILE A 133 30.89 9.98 -12.73
N ALA A 134 30.38 11.17 -13.04
CA ALA A 134 29.74 11.44 -14.34
C ALA A 134 30.74 11.53 -15.51
N ALA A 135 32.03 11.77 -15.24
CA ALA A 135 33.09 11.74 -16.24
C ALA A 135 33.62 10.32 -16.47
N ASP A 136 33.84 9.53 -15.41
CA ASP A 136 34.20 8.11 -15.50
C ASP A 136 33.13 7.30 -16.25
N ALA A 137 31.85 7.67 -16.10
CA ALA A 137 30.74 7.10 -16.87
C ALA A 137 30.66 7.57 -18.33
N ALA A 138 31.40 8.60 -18.72
CA ALA A 138 31.40 9.18 -20.08
C ALA A 138 32.62 8.78 -20.92
N GLU A 139 33.77 8.41 -20.31
CA GLU A 139 34.95 7.91 -21.03
C GLU A 139 34.78 6.46 -21.57
N PHE A 140 33.61 5.83 -21.38
CA PHE A 140 33.28 4.49 -21.88
C PHE A 140 32.44 4.45 -23.18
N ASP A 141 32.13 5.59 -23.81
CA ASP A 141 31.26 5.67 -25.02
C ASP A 141 31.92 6.35 -26.26
N GLU A 142 33.25 6.25 -26.40
CA GLU A 142 33.91 6.43 -27.71
C GLU A 142 34.90 5.28 -27.98
N GLY A 143 34.50 4.33 -28.83
CA GLY A 143 35.36 3.28 -29.37
C GLY A 143 35.78 3.54 -30.82
N SER A 144 36.98 3.09 -31.20
CA SER A 144 37.43 3.07 -32.60
C SER A 144 38.26 1.82 -32.88
N ASP A 145 37.89 1.08 -33.93
CA ASP A 145 38.60 -0.11 -34.40
C ASP A 145 39.98 0.25 -35.00
N ASP A 146 40.96 -0.67 -34.83
CA ASP A 146 41.95 -1.03 -35.87
C ASP A 146 42.67 -2.32 -35.42
N GLU A 147 42.61 -3.37 -36.25
CA GLU A 147 43.34 -4.63 -36.04
C GLU A 147 44.72 -4.59 -36.73
N ASP A 148 45.80 -5.09 -36.09
CA ASP A 148 46.70 -6.09 -36.72
C ASP A 148 47.73 -6.72 -35.74
N GLU A 149 48.36 -7.82 -36.17
CA GLU A 149 49.16 -8.73 -35.33
C GLU A 149 50.69 -8.38 -35.15
N ALA A 150 51.34 -9.20 -34.31
CA ALA A 150 52.72 -9.72 -34.49
C ALA A 150 53.95 -8.93 -33.96
N ALA A 151 54.16 -9.06 -32.65
CA ALA A 151 55.36 -9.66 -32.03
C ALA A 151 56.81 -9.37 -32.52
N ALA A 152 57.62 -8.94 -31.54
CA ALA A 152 58.99 -9.42 -31.22
C ALA A 152 60.29 -8.72 -31.72
N ALA A 153 61.16 -8.50 -30.71
CA ALA A 153 62.63 -8.62 -30.73
C ALA A 153 63.56 -7.53 -31.34
N LYS A 154 64.03 -6.65 -30.44
CA LYS A 154 65.44 -6.23 -30.20
C LYS A 154 66.44 -6.20 -31.39
N THR A 155 66.93 -4.97 -31.66
CA THR A 155 68.30 -4.58 -32.10
C THR A 155 69.44 -5.49 -31.57
N PRO A 156 70.61 -5.66 -32.25
CA PRO A 156 71.46 -4.56 -32.75
C PRO A 156 72.17 -4.84 -34.14
N PRO A 157 73.44 -4.44 -34.47
CA PRO A 157 73.62 -3.36 -35.45
C PRO A 157 74.67 -3.58 -36.59
N GLU A 158 74.85 -2.53 -37.41
CA GLU A 158 76.04 -2.17 -38.23
C GLU A 158 76.55 -3.06 -39.39
N SER A 159 76.29 -2.62 -40.64
CA SER A 159 77.27 -1.89 -41.49
C SER A 159 77.37 -2.28 -42.99
N SER A 160 77.71 -1.24 -43.79
CA SER A 160 78.37 -1.26 -45.13
C SER A 160 77.58 -1.43 -46.45
N ALA A 161 77.87 -0.47 -47.36
CA ALA A 161 78.11 -0.60 -48.81
C ALA A 161 76.97 -0.89 -49.85
N ASP A 162 76.52 0.22 -50.46
CA ASP A 162 76.74 0.56 -51.90
C ASP A 162 75.78 0.10 -53.04
N ASN A 163 75.45 1.07 -53.90
CA ASN A 163 74.97 1.06 -55.31
C ASN A 163 74.00 -0.02 -55.87
N GLY A 164 72.95 0.41 -56.59
CA GLY A 164 72.24 -0.46 -57.57
C GLY A 164 70.90 0.05 -58.13
N GLU A 165 70.88 0.30 -59.44
CA GLU A 165 69.79 0.80 -60.32
C GLU A 165 68.41 0.07 -60.26
N GLY A 166 67.34 0.76 -60.68
CA GLY A 166 66.08 0.18 -61.25
C GLY A 166 65.86 0.74 -62.67
N PRO A 167 64.63 0.87 -63.24
CA PRO A 167 63.30 0.25 -63.02
C PRO A 167 62.88 -0.51 -64.33
N PRO A 168 61.75 -0.27 -65.06
CA PRO A 168 60.29 -0.13 -64.82
C PRO A 168 59.51 -1.31 -65.55
N PRO A 169 58.25 -1.25 -66.09
CA PRO A 169 57.15 -0.25 -66.04
C PRO A 169 55.70 -0.78 -65.80
N SER A 170 54.75 0.17 -65.70
CA SER A 170 53.26 0.03 -65.67
C SER A 170 52.63 0.09 -67.09
N PRO A 171 51.34 0.47 -67.39
CA PRO A 171 50.25 1.23 -66.69
C PRO A 171 48.98 0.35 -66.41
N ALA A 172 47.72 0.78 -66.18
CA ALA A 172 46.93 2.04 -66.17
C ALA A 172 45.66 1.86 -65.28
N GLY A 173 44.76 2.82 -64.97
CA GLY A 173 44.73 4.29 -65.14
C GLY A 173 43.35 4.93 -64.78
N SER A 174 43.31 6.24 -64.48
CA SER A 174 42.13 7.15 -64.21
C SER A 174 41.19 6.82 -63.01
N SER A 175 40.81 7.66 -62.01
CA SER A 175 40.68 9.13 -61.76
C SER A 175 39.44 9.81 -62.40
N ARG A 176 38.59 10.67 -61.78
CA ARG A 176 38.63 11.65 -60.62
C ARG A 176 37.25 11.69 -59.88
N THR A 177 36.96 12.11 -58.64
CA THR A 177 37.32 13.21 -57.66
C THR A 177 36.57 14.57 -57.77
N VAL A 178 36.04 15.09 -56.63
CA VAL A 178 35.68 16.51 -56.25
C VAL A 178 34.21 17.02 -56.37
N SER A 179 33.51 17.05 -55.22
CA SER A 179 32.71 18.15 -54.57
C SER A 179 31.43 18.83 -55.20
N PRO A 180 30.52 19.42 -54.37
CA PRO A 180 29.22 20.08 -54.74
C PRO A 180 29.37 21.64 -54.89
N PRO A 181 28.36 22.58 -54.78
CA PRO A 181 26.91 22.53 -54.39
C PRO A 181 25.90 23.55 -55.06
N SER A 182 24.66 23.60 -54.52
CA SER A 182 23.78 24.82 -54.32
C SER A 182 22.54 25.12 -55.22
N ALA A 183 21.56 25.80 -54.59
CA ALA A 183 20.57 26.79 -55.08
C ALA A 183 19.35 26.45 -56.01
N ALA A 184 18.19 26.24 -55.37
CA ALA A 184 16.85 26.83 -55.59
C ALA A 184 16.36 27.42 -56.95
N ALA A 185 15.15 26.98 -57.38
CA ALA A 185 14.17 27.74 -58.19
C ALA A 185 12.71 27.27 -57.88
N LYS A 186 11.67 28.01 -58.32
CA LYS A 186 10.27 27.83 -57.85
C LYS A 186 9.28 27.18 -58.85
N ALA A 187 8.49 26.25 -58.31
CA ALA A 187 7.04 25.99 -58.53
C ALA A 187 6.48 25.58 -59.90
N VAL A 188 5.59 24.56 -59.89
CA VAL A 188 4.18 24.63 -60.37
C VAL A 188 3.39 23.36 -59.98
N GLN A 189 2.20 23.55 -59.39
CA GLN A 189 1.03 22.64 -59.26
C GLN A 189 1.13 21.29 -58.50
N THR A 190 -0.03 20.91 -57.95
CA THR A 190 -0.39 19.70 -57.17
C THR A 190 -1.29 18.77 -58.04
N PRO A 191 -1.82 17.59 -57.59
CA PRO A 191 -1.73 16.95 -56.26
C PRO A 191 -1.41 15.43 -56.24
N ALA A 192 -0.92 14.94 -55.08
CA ALA A 192 -1.25 13.64 -54.48
C ALA A 192 -0.68 13.58 -53.05
N GLU A 193 -1.46 13.08 -52.08
CA GLU A 193 -1.03 12.92 -50.68
C GLU A 193 -1.19 11.44 -50.25
N SER A 194 -0.19 10.89 -49.55
CA SER A 194 -0.41 9.95 -48.43
C SER A 194 0.88 9.55 -47.70
N SER A 195 1.23 10.28 -46.63
CA SER A 195 2.04 9.74 -45.53
C SER A 195 1.77 10.54 -44.25
N ALA A 196 1.23 9.90 -43.21
CA ALA A 196 1.03 10.53 -41.91
C ALA A 196 2.21 10.23 -40.99
N ALA A 197 2.74 11.27 -40.35
CA ALA A 197 3.73 11.19 -39.28
C ALA A 197 3.38 12.21 -38.18
N LEU A 198 3.74 11.89 -36.93
CA LEU A 198 3.37 12.65 -35.74
C LEU A 198 4.23 13.93 -35.58
N PRO A 199 3.68 15.06 -35.13
CA PRO A 199 4.44 16.24 -34.74
C PRO A 199 4.80 16.23 -33.25
N GLN A 200 6.03 16.66 -32.93
CA GLN A 200 6.48 16.98 -31.56
C GLN A 200 6.07 18.42 -31.17
N ALA A 201 6.14 18.75 -29.87
CA ALA A 201 5.88 20.09 -29.32
C ALA A 201 7.17 20.78 -28.83
N PRO A 202 7.24 22.13 -28.91
CA PRO A 202 8.25 22.92 -28.18
C PRO A 202 7.63 23.93 -27.20
N SER A 203 8.37 24.24 -26.12
CA SER A 203 8.00 25.20 -25.07
C SER A 203 8.78 26.52 -25.16
N ALA A 204 8.19 27.63 -24.73
CA ALA A 204 8.90 28.89 -24.44
C ALA A 204 8.11 29.78 -23.44
N LEU A 205 8.82 30.59 -22.65
CA LEU A 205 8.31 31.41 -21.53
C LEU A 205 8.35 32.92 -21.83
N THR A 206 7.53 33.72 -21.14
CA THR A 206 7.91 35.05 -20.56
C THR A 206 6.78 35.64 -19.71
N ALA A 207 7.10 36.58 -18.80
CA ALA A 207 6.17 37.22 -17.85
C ALA A 207 6.41 38.75 -17.74
N ILE A 208 5.37 39.53 -17.37
CA ILE A 208 5.41 41.00 -17.13
C ILE A 208 4.41 41.39 -16.02
N GLU A 209 4.72 42.44 -15.24
CA GLU A 209 3.95 42.92 -14.08
C GLU A 209 3.16 44.25 -14.27
N SER A 210 2.01 44.36 -13.59
CA SER A 210 1.49 45.56 -12.88
C SER A 210 0.90 46.83 -13.60
N HIS A 211 -0.10 47.40 -12.91
CA HIS A 211 -0.52 48.83 -12.77
C HIS A 211 -1.53 49.58 -13.70
N GLN A 212 -2.70 49.87 -13.09
CA GLN A 212 -3.45 51.17 -12.99
C GLN A 212 -4.22 51.85 -14.17
N LEU A 213 -5.51 51.50 -14.26
CA LEU A 213 -6.74 52.33 -13.99
C LEU A 213 -7.03 53.74 -14.60
N THR A 214 -8.33 53.94 -14.87
CA THR A 214 -9.14 55.21 -15.00
C THR A 214 -9.33 55.81 -16.43
N PRO A 215 -10.27 56.77 -16.67
CA PRO A 215 -11.63 56.43 -17.14
C PRO A 215 -12.17 57.33 -18.29
N LEU A 216 -13.45 57.18 -18.69
CA LEU A 216 -14.43 58.30 -18.94
C LEU A 216 -15.79 57.85 -19.55
N VAL A 217 -16.87 58.12 -18.82
CA VAL A 217 -18.15 58.76 -19.23
C VAL A 217 -18.98 58.24 -20.43
N SER A 218 -20.26 57.97 -20.14
CA SER A 218 -21.38 57.86 -21.10
C SER A 218 -22.17 59.17 -21.26
N PRO A 219 -22.86 59.37 -22.40
CA PRO A 219 -24.10 60.13 -22.44
C PRO A 219 -25.29 59.29 -22.94
N ALA A 220 -26.51 59.70 -22.60
CA ALA A 220 -27.75 58.97 -22.89
C ALA A 220 -28.61 59.63 -23.98
N SER A 221 -29.64 58.90 -24.41
CA SER A 221 -31.07 59.32 -24.48
C SER A 221 -31.80 59.09 -25.81
N LYS A 222 -33.14 58.99 -25.71
CA LYS A 222 -34.18 59.16 -26.77
C LYS A 222 -34.38 58.02 -27.79
N ASP A 223 -35.53 57.86 -28.44
CA ASP A 223 -36.96 58.29 -28.27
C ASP A 223 -37.78 57.40 -29.25
N SER A 224 -39.08 57.06 -29.14
CA SER A 224 -40.10 57.09 -28.07
C SER A 224 -41.42 56.43 -28.60
N THR A 225 -42.29 55.87 -27.73
CA THR A 225 -43.75 55.56 -27.99
C THR A 225 -44.07 54.58 -29.16
N SER A 226 -45.28 54.04 -29.40
CA SER A 226 -46.68 54.14 -28.87
C SER A 226 -47.35 52.73 -28.86
N SER A 227 -48.27 52.33 -27.95
CA SER A 227 -49.73 52.66 -27.85
C SER A 227 -50.58 52.13 -29.05
N GLU A 228 -51.87 51.70 -28.96
CA GLU A 228 -52.94 51.58 -27.92
C GLU A 228 -54.09 50.65 -28.48
N GLU A 229 -55.29 50.38 -27.94
CA GLU A 229 -56.13 50.91 -26.82
C GLU A 229 -57.18 49.85 -26.30
N THR A 230 -57.00 49.25 -25.12
CA THR A 230 -58.11 48.94 -24.14
C THR A 230 -59.17 47.83 -24.42
N LYS A 231 -60.22 47.52 -23.60
CA LYS A 231 -60.78 48.11 -22.34
C LYS A 231 -61.68 47.13 -21.54
N SER A 232 -61.56 47.09 -20.20
CA SER A 232 -62.67 47.03 -19.24
C SER A 232 -62.17 47.30 -17.80
N ALA A 233 -63.06 47.76 -16.90
CA ALA A 233 -62.78 48.07 -15.49
C ALA A 233 -63.62 47.12 -14.58
N SER A 234 -63.56 47.11 -13.23
CA SER A 234 -63.12 48.14 -12.27
C SER A 234 -62.95 47.56 -10.85
N LEU A 235 -62.14 48.23 -10.00
CA LEU A 235 -62.00 48.04 -8.53
C LEU A 235 -61.35 46.69 -8.13
N GLN A 236 -60.44 46.60 -7.16
CA GLN A 236 -60.12 47.50 -6.03
C GLN A 236 -58.84 48.34 -6.25
N LYS A 237 -58.38 49.09 -5.22
CA LYS A 237 -57.23 50.02 -5.30
C LYS A 237 -56.52 50.16 -3.95
N ALA A 238 -55.20 50.43 -4.01
CA ALA A 238 -54.26 50.79 -2.93
C ALA A 238 -53.79 49.65 -1.99
N HIS A 239 -52.55 49.20 -2.21
CA HIS A 239 -51.53 48.81 -1.20
C HIS A 239 -50.24 48.43 -1.95
N THR A 240 -49.28 49.36 -2.13
CA THR A 240 -47.97 49.06 -2.78
C THR A 240 -46.85 50.11 -2.55
N GLU A 241 -46.63 50.54 -1.30
CA GLU A 241 -45.46 51.40 -0.93
C GLU A 241 -44.91 51.06 0.47
N GLU A 242 -44.61 49.78 0.77
CA GLU A 242 -44.09 49.42 2.11
C GLU A 242 -43.19 48.16 2.17
N GLU A 243 -42.23 48.03 1.24
CA GLU A 243 -41.35 46.82 1.20
C GLU A 243 -39.88 47.14 0.88
N LEU A 244 -39.30 48.13 1.58
CA LEU A 244 -37.87 48.50 1.47
C LEU A 244 -37.24 49.04 2.76
N HIS A 245 -37.93 48.93 3.91
CA HIS A 245 -37.50 49.49 5.20
C HIS A 245 -37.59 48.44 6.32
N GLY A 246 -36.50 47.69 6.52
CA GLY A 246 -36.38 46.76 7.63
C GLY A 246 -36.15 47.46 8.99
N PRO A 247 -36.72 46.95 10.10
CA PRO A 247 -36.50 47.53 11.42
C PRO A 247 -35.02 47.50 11.84
N GLY A 248 -34.58 48.53 12.56
CA GLY A 248 -33.17 48.70 12.96
C GLY A 248 -32.26 49.33 11.90
N THR A 249 -32.82 49.83 10.79
CA THR A 249 -32.09 50.66 9.82
C THR A 249 -32.18 52.15 10.16
N TYR A 250 -31.10 52.90 9.92
CA TYR A 250 -31.03 54.34 10.14
C TYR A 250 -30.12 55.01 9.09
N GLU A 251 -30.36 56.29 8.79
CA GLU A 251 -29.64 57.01 7.74
C GLU A 251 -28.93 58.25 8.28
N VAL A 252 -27.71 58.47 7.80
CA VAL A 252 -26.79 59.51 8.25
C VAL A 252 -26.29 60.30 7.04
N VAL A 253 -26.57 61.60 7.00
CA VAL A 253 -26.02 62.49 5.97
C VAL A 253 -24.74 63.14 6.50
N MET A 254 -23.58 62.64 6.04
CA MET A 254 -22.28 63.12 6.50
C MET A 254 -21.91 64.46 5.86
N SER A 255 -21.61 65.44 6.72
CA SER A 255 -21.24 66.83 6.37
C SER A 255 -19.73 67.13 6.39
N SER A 256 -18.88 66.15 6.69
CA SER A 256 -17.41 66.25 6.71
C SER A 256 -16.79 65.20 5.80
N SER A 257 -15.75 65.55 5.03
CA SER A 257 -15.15 64.66 4.02
C SER A 257 -14.22 63.58 4.59
N ASN A 258 -13.82 63.70 5.85
CA ASN A 258 -13.07 62.68 6.57
C ASN A 258 -13.93 62.20 7.75
N PHE A 259 -14.40 60.96 7.67
CA PHE A 259 -15.34 60.39 8.64
C PHE A 259 -14.66 59.95 9.97
N ARG A 260 -13.32 59.79 9.99
CA ARG A 260 -12.52 59.34 11.15
C ARG A 260 -13.00 58.01 11.74
N TRP A 261 -13.09 57.02 10.85
CA TRP A 261 -13.54 55.65 11.11
C TRP A 261 -12.70 54.63 10.33
N GLN A 262 -12.91 53.34 10.58
CA GLN A 262 -12.38 52.24 9.79
C GLN A 262 -13.53 51.31 9.42
N ILE A 263 -13.69 51.05 8.12
CA ILE A 263 -14.71 50.15 7.56
C ILE A 263 -14.01 49.05 6.76
N GLY A 264 -14.47 47.80 6.89
CA GLY A 264 -13.89 46.63 6.24
C GLY A 264 -14.93 45.77 5.55
N ASN A 265 -14.50 44.94 4.60
CA ASN A 265 -15.34 43.92 3.97
C ASN A 265 -15.24 42.64 4.80
N VAL A 266 -16.37 42.18 5.36
CA VAL A 266 -16.49 40.97 6.17
C VAL A 266 -17.61 40.13 5.55
N PHE A 267 -17.26 38.95 5.01
CA PHE A 267 -18.18 38.06 4.29
C PHE A 267 -19.09 38.78 3.27
N GLY A 268 -18.49 39.61 2.41
CA GLY A 268 -19.22 40.34 1.36
C GLY A 268 -19.96 41.60 1.85
N ARG A 269 -19.88 41.96 3.13
CA ARG A 269 -20.62 43.07 3.74
C ARG A 269 -19.68 44.15 4.30
N ALA A 270 -20.05 45.42 4.15
CA ALA A 270 -19.27 46.54 4.64
C ALA A 270 -19.61 46.82 6.11
N VAL A 271 -18.70 46.49 7.02
CA VAL A 271 -18.90 46.58 8.48
C VAL A 271 -17.92 47.59 9.08
N VAL A 272 -18.43 48.47 9.96
CA VAL A 272 -17.62 49.46 10.67
C VAL A 272 -16.79 48.77 11.76
N GLN A 273 -15.48 48.68 11.56
CA GLN A 273 -14.55 47.98 12.46
C GLN A 273 -14.09 48.85 13.63
N GLN A 274 -13.92 50.15 13.41
CA GLN A 274 -13.57 51.14 14.45
C GLN A 274 -14.19 52.51 14.13
N VAL A 275 -14.44 53.32 15.15
CA VAL A 275 -14.83 54.74 15.04
C VAL A 275 -14.03 55.54 16.05
N GLN A 276 -13.41 56.65 15.63
CA GLN A 276 -12.63 57.47 16.57
C GLN A 276 -13.56 58.29 17.49
N PRO A 277 -13.39 58.23 18.83
CA PRO A 277 -14.14 59.07 19.76
C PRO A 277 -14.03 60.56 19.42
N GLY A 278 -15.16 61.26 19.33
CA GLY A 278 -15.23 62.67 18.93
C GLY A 278 -14.98 62.95 17.44
N GLY A 279 -14.69 61.93 16.62
CA GLY A 279 -14.59 62.07 15.17
C GLY A 279 -15.96 62.26 14.50
N PRO A 280 -16.04 62.74 13.24
CA PRO A 280 -17.32 63.03 12.59
C PRO A 280 -18.29 61.86 12.52
N ALA A 281 -17.84 60.62 12.31
CA ALA A 281 -18.71 59.44 12.34
C ALA A 281 -19.32 59.18 13.74
N ALA A 282 -18.54 59.38 14.82
CA ALA A 282 -19.05 59.28 16.19
C ALA A 282 -20.05 60.39 16.51
N LEU A 283 -19.77 61.63 16.07
CA LEU A 283 -20.70 62.77 16.20
C LEU A 283 -21.99 62.55 15.40
N ALA A 284 -21.93 61.76 14.33
CA ALA A 284 -23.08 61.38 13.51
C ALA A 284 -23.76 60.08 13.97
N GLY A 285 -23.39 59.55 15.15
CA GLY A 285 -24.06 58.41 15.79
C GLY A 285 -23.67 57.02 15.29
N ILE A 286 -22.65 56.91 14.42
CA ILE A 286 -22.16 55.66 13.86
C ILE A 286 -21.30 54.92 14.90
N GLN A 287 -21.52 53.61 15.04
CA GLN A 287 -20.88 52.75 16.03
C GLN A 287 -20.05 51.64 15.37
N LYS A 288 -19.19 50.99 16.16
CA LYS A 288 -18.54 49.72 15.77
C LYS A 288 -19.62 48.65 15.55
N SER A 289 -19.39 47.77 14.59
CA SER A 289 -20.30 46.70 14.14
C SER A 289 -21.56 47.16 13.38
N ASP A 290 -21.79 48.46 13.19
CA ASP A 290 -22.84 48.92 12.27
C ASP A 290 -22.51 48.47 10.82
N VAL A 291 -23.53 47.98 10.10
CA VAL A 291 -23.40 47.43 8.73
C VAL A 291 -23.93 48.44 7.73
N LEU A 292 -23.11 48.85 6.76
CA LEU A 292 -23.51 49.79 5.71
C LEU A 292 -24.33 49.06 4.63
N LEU A 293 -25.57 49.49 4.43
CA LEU A 293 -26.50 48.96 3.43
C LEU A 293 -26.48 49.75 2.12
N SER A 294 -26.32 51.08 2.18
CA SER A 294 -26.14 51.90 0.98
C SER A 294 -25.16 53.06 1.17
N PHE A 295 -24.36 53.31 0.14
CA PHE A 295 -23.55 54.51 -0.01
C PHE A 295 -24.22 55.40 -1.05
N ARG A 296 -24.81 56.51 -0.59
CA ARG A 296 -25.70 57.35 -1.40
C ARG A 296 -26.85 56.49 -1.98
N GLU A 297 -27.08 56.56 -3.28
CA GLU A 297 -28.08 55.77 -4.01
C GLU A 297 -27.59 54.33 -4.34
N THR A 298 -26.32 54.00 -4.10
CA THR A 298 -25.77 52.67 -4.39
C THR A 298 -25.99 51.73 -3.20
N VAL A 299 -26.89 50.75 -3.36
CA VAL A 299 -27.05 49.63 -2.42
C VAL A 299 -25.83 48.71 -2.51
N LEU A 300 -25.31 48.27 -1.36
CA LEU A 300 -24.18 47.36 -1.31
C LEU A 300 -24.63 45.90 -1.49
N ASN A 301 -23.94 45.19 -2.38
CA ASN A 301 -24.07 43.74 -2.57
C ASN A 301 -22.67 43.10 -2.54
N GLU A 302 -22.61 41.77 -2.53
CA GLU A 302 -21.34 41.03 -2.38
C GLU A 302 -20.33 41.33 -3.50
N GLU A 303 -20.81 41.61 -4.71
CA GLU A 303 -20.00 41.97 -5.88
C GLU A 303 -19.39 43.38 -5.77
N ASN A 304 -20.16 44.38 -5.29
CA ASN A 304 -19.72 45.78 -5.26
C ASN A 304 -19.08 46.21 -3.93
N CYS A 305 -19.32 45.47 -2.84
CA CYS A 305 -18.94 45.82 -1.48
C CYS A 305 -17.43 46.14 -1.35
N ALA A 306 -16.57 45.29 -1.92
CA ALA A 306 -15.12 45.47 -1.84
C ALA A 306 -14.66 46.83 -2.43
N ALA A 307 -15.25 47.26 -3.55
CA ALA A 307 -14.93 48.53 -4.18
C ALA A 307 -15.43 49.73 -3.35
N VAL A 308 -16.65 49.63 -2.78
CA VAL A 308 -17.23 50.69 -1.92
C VAL A 308 -16.44 50.82 -0.60
N VAL A 309 -16.03 49.71 0.02
CA VAL A 309 -15.12 49.70 1.19
C VAL A 309 -13.78 50.35 0.84
N GLN A 310 -13.19 50.03 -0.32
CA GLN A 310 -11.94 50.66 -0.78
C GLN A 310 -12.10 52.14 -1.16
N GLN A 311 -13.33 52.62 -1.40
CA GLN A 311 -13.62 54.03 -1.60
C GLN A 311 -13.80 54.77 -0.26
N LEU A 312 -14.49 54.15 0.71
CA LEU A 312 -14.80 54.73 2.02
C LEU A 312 -13.64 54.73 3.03
N SER A 313 -12.61 53.93 2.76
CA SER A 313 -11.34 53.90 3.52
C SER A 313 -10.33 54.96 3.06
N LYS A 314 -10.59 55.70 1.97
CA LYS A 314 -9.74 56.80 1.49
C LYS A 314 -10.13 58.11 2.18
N GLU A 315 -9.15 58.91 2.60
CA GLU A 315 -9.33 60.03 3.54
C GLU A 315 -10.25 61.21 3.11
N ARG A 316 -10.74 61.23 1.87
CA ARG A 316 -11.55 62.33 1.32
C ARG A 316 -12.73 61.82 0.48
N VAL A 317 -13.86 61.60 1.15
CA VAL A 317 -15.15 61.30 0.52
C VAL A 317 -15.88 62.61 0.18
N LEU A 318 -16.53 62.70 -0.99
CA LEU A 318 -17.29 63.90 -1.37
C LEU A 318 -18.52 64.11 -0.46
N VAL A 319 -18.84 65.37 -0.16
CA VAL A 319 -19.86 65.80 0.80
C VAL A 319 -20.94 66.65 0.10
N PRO A 320 -22.23 66.55 0.50
CA PRO A 320 -22.77 65.57 1.45
C PRO A 320 -22.80 64.14 0.87
N SER A 321 -22.71 63.14 1.75
CA SER A 321 -23.02 61.75 1.39
C SER A 321 -23.99 61.16 2.40
N ALA A 322 -25.13 60.68 1.90
CA ALA A 322 -26.04 59.82 2.67
C ALA A 322 -25.41 58.43 2.84
N LEU A 323 -25.46 57.91 4.06
CA LEU A 323 -25.00 56.58 4.45
C LEU A 323 -26.17 55.90 5.17
N ARG A 324 -26.69 54.79 4.64
CA ARG A 324 -27.72 54.01 5.33
C ARG A 324 -27.10 52.81 6.01
N PHE A 325 -27.23 52.73 7.32
CA PHE A 325 -26.75 51.63 8.14
C PHE A 325 -27.92 50.76 8.62
N ARG A 326 -27.62 49.50 8.89
CA ARG A 326 -28.34 48.70 9.88
C ARG A 326 -27.48 48.65 11.14
N ARG A 327 -28.07 48.98 12.29
CA ARG A 327 -27.40 48.71 13.56
C ARG A 327 -27.32 47.20 13.76
N ALA A 328 -26.18 46.70 14.21
CA ALA A 328 -26.13 45.39 14.82
C ALA A 328 -26.93 45.45 16.12
N SER A 329 -28.21 45.04 16.06
CA SER A 329 -29.00 44.81 17.26
C SER A 329 -28.32 43.71 18.07
N ASP A 330 -28.17 43.91 19.38
CA ASP A 330 -27.83 42.81 20.28
C ASP A 330 -28.86 41.69 20.10
N ALA A 331 -28.37 40.48 19.79
CA ALA A 331 -29.22 39.35 19.44
C ALA A 331 -29.83 38.67 20.69
N HIS A 332 -30.37 39.44 21.63
CA HIS A 332 -31.27 38.95 22.66
C HIS A 332 -32.24 40.03 23.18
N ASN A 333 -33.46 39.58 23.48
CA ASN A 333 -34.49 40.25 24.29
C ASN A 333 -35.12 41.55 23.75
N SER A 334 -36.19 41.36 22.97
CA SER A 334 -37.33 42.30 22.92
C SER A 334 -38.60 41.66 23.47
N GLN A 335 -38.85 41.77 24.79
CA GLN A 335 -40.20 41.58 25.35
C GLN A 335 -40.93 42.93 25.41
N GLN A 336 -42.24 42.91 25.15
CA GLN A 336 -43.07 44.11 25.13
C GLN A 336 -43.49 44.56 26.54
N SER A 337 -43.73 45.87 26.69
CA SER A 337 -44.12 46.52 27.93
C SER A 337 -45.55 46.22 28.37
N THR A 338 -45.76 45.97 29.66
CA THR A 338 -47.06 46.13 30.34
C THR A 338 -47.04 47.35 31.29
N PRO A 339 -48.17 48.04 31.54
CA PRO A 339 -48.18 49.23 32.39
C PRO A 339 -48.85 49.01 33.78
N LYS A 340 -48.10 49.34 34.86
CA LYS A 340 -48.58 49.61 36.26
C LYS A 340 -49.08 48.36 37.05
N SER A 341 -48.91 48.23 38.38
CA SER A 341 -48.33 49.12 39.43
C SER A 341 -47.98 48.40 40.76
N ASN A 342 -47.05 48.98 41.53
CA ASN A 342 -46.85 48.91 43.01
C ASN A 342 -46.18 47.68 43.68
N GLY A 343 -45.14 47.95 44.51
CA GLY A 343 -44.58 47.05 45.56
C GLY A 343 -43.25 46.35 45.21
N VAL A 344 -42.01 46.82 45.47
CA VAL A 344 -41.31 47.32 46.70
C VAL A 344 -40.89 46.18 47.66
N PRO A 345 -39.60 46.01 48.08
CA PRO A 345 -38.33 46.65 47.64
C PRO A 345 -37.10 45.72 47.42
N SER A 346 -36.01 46.36 46.96
CA SER A 346 -34.66 45.91 46.57
C SER A 346 -33.66 45.41 47.65
N SER A 347 -32.67 44.62 47.21
CA SER A 347 -31.20 44.88 47.33
C SER A 347 -30.44 44.00 46.31
N VAL A 348 -29.43 44.39 45.50
CA VAL A 348 -28.22 45.26 45.65
C VAL A 348 -27.09 44.52 46.41
N SER A 349 -25.86 44.32 45.91
CA SER A 349 -25.09 44.99 44.82
C SER A 349 -24.06 44.14 44.05
N ASN A 350 -23.80 44.56 42.81
CA ASN A 350 -22.63 44.38 41.91
C ASN A 350 -21.29 43.84 42.46
N SER A 351 -20.59 43.05 41.63
CA SER A 351 -19.25 43.43 41.08
C SER A 351 -18.95 42.64 39.78
N SER A 352 -17.82 42.92 39.11
CA SER A 352 -17.56 42.62 37.69
C SER A 352 -16.46 41.55 37.46
N PRO A 353 -16.32 40.96 36.24
CA PRO A 353 -15.53 39.74 36.00
C PRO A 353 -14.16 39.94 35.32
N PRO A 354 -13.33 38.88 35.24
CA PRO A 354 -12.57 38.44 34.06
C PRO A 354 -13.22 37.17 33.44
N GLN A 355 -13.12 36.76 32.17
CA GLN A 355 -12.22 37.00 31.02
C GLN A 355 -11.27 35.80 30.72
N ASP A 356 -11.49 35.22 29.52
CA ASP A 356 -10.65 34.39 28.62
C ASP A 356 -9.67 33.33 29.20
N GLY A 357 -9.84 32.06 28.78
CA GLY A 357 -8.80 31.01 28.90
C GLY A 357 -9.28 29.56 28.78
N ASP A 358 -8.67 28.81 27.85
CA ASP A 358 -8.53 27.34 27.69
C ASP A 358 -9.71 26.34 27.91
N GLY A 359 -9.54 25.14 27.32
CA GLY A 359 -10.45 24.00 27.42
C GLY A 359 -10.27 23.17 28.69
N ASP A 360 -10.25 23.81 29.87
CA ASP A 360 -10.01 23.15 31.15
C ASP A 360 -11.31 22.76 31.86
N ILE A 361 -11.51 21.46 32.15
CA ILE A 361 -12.74 20.93 32.75
C ILE A 361 -12.66 21.08 34.28
N VAL A 362 -12.93 22.29 34.76
CA VAL A 362 -12.90 22.62 36.19
C VAL A 362 -13.97 21.83 36.96
N MET A 363 -13.50 20.92 37.81
CA MET A 363 -14.33 20.13 38.72
C MET A 363 -15.03 21.01 39.77
N ALA A 364 -16.36 21.06 39.74
CA ALA A 364 -17.16 21.66 40.79
C ALA A 364 -17.59 20.59 41.82
N SER A 365 -17.23 20.76 43.09
CA SER A 365 -17.65 19.87 44.18
C SER A 365 -19.13 20.06 44.51
N ALA A 366 -19.88 18.96 44.59
CA ALA A 366 -21.31 18.98 44.92
C ALA A 366 -21.57 19.35 46.40
N ASP A 367 -22.60 20.18 46.64
CA ASP A 367 -23.13 20.46 47.97
C ASP A 367 -24.61 20.90 47.88
N GLY A 368 -25.44 20.53 48.86
CA GLY A 368 -26.68 21.25 49.22
C GLY A 368 -27.96 21.14 48.36
N GLU A 369 -28.79 20.13 48.66
CA GLU A 369 -30.28 20.20 48.76
C GLU A 369 -31.20 20.60 47.57
N THR A 370 -31.94 19.59 47.09
CA THR A 370 -33.37 19.63 46.68
C THR A 370 -33.88 20.71 45.69
N THR A 371 -34.08 20.32 44.42
CA THR A 371 -35.05 20.97 43.51
C THR A 371 -35.88 19.96 42.71
N VAL A 372 -36.98 20.45 42.12
CA VAL A 372 -38.00 19.65 41.41
C VAL A 372 -37.46 19.04 40.11
N LYS A 373 -37.83 17.80 39.80
CA LYS A 373 -37.58 17.17 38.48
C LYS A 373 -38.33 17.90 37.35
N THR A 374 -37.77 18.98 36.82
CA THR A 374 -37.97 19.34 35.41
C THR A 374 -37.25 18.32 34.52
N PRO A 375 -37.76 18.02 33.32
CA PRO A 375 -37.03 17.18 32.37
C PRO A 375 -35.79 17.96 31.88
N VAL A 376 -34.61 17.51 32.29
CA VAL A 376 -33.33 17.99 31.76
C VAL A 376 -33.11 17.33 30.41
N GLU A 377 -32.80 18.12 29.38
CA GLU A 377 -32.50 17.62 28.05
C GLU A 377 -31.15 16.88 28.05
N PRO A 378 -31.05 15.67 27.46
CA PRO A 378 -29.79 14.95 27.38
C PRO A 378 -28.81 15.73 26.49
N LYS A 379 -27.53 15.74 26.88
CA LYS A 379 -26.45 16.42 26.12
C LYS A 379 -25.60 15.49 25.27
N TYR A 380 -25.71 14.19 25.51
CA TYR A 380 -24.84 13.15 24.96
C TYR A 380 -25.65 11.89 24.62
N GLY A 381 -25.02 10.93 23.95
CA GLY A 381 -25.62 9.66 23.58
C GLY A 381 -26.53 9.71 22.35
N LEU A 382 -26.90 8.52 21.86
CA LEU A 382 -27.55 8.35 20.56
C LEU A 382 -28.91 9.07 20.47
N GLN A 383 -29.62 9.22 21.59
CA GLN A 383 -30.89 9.93 21.68
C GLN A 383 -30.78 11.42 21.29
N VAL A 384 -29.61 12.05 21.48
CA VAL A 384 -29.38 13.44 21.04
C VAL A 384 -29.23 13.52 19.53
N LEU A 385 -28.55 12.56 18.91
CA LEU A 385 -28.50 12.46 17.45
C LEU A 385 -29.89 12.19 16.87
N CYS A 386 -30.67 11.27 17.46
CA CYS A 386 -32.06 11.04 17.07
C CYS A 386 -32.89 12.33 17.10
N GLN A 387 -32.89 13.06 18.22
CA GLN A 387 -33.66 14.29 18.37
C GLN A 387 -33.19 15.41 17.40
N ALA A 388 -31.88 15.51 17.16
CA ALA A 388 -31.33 16.46 16.20
C ALA A 388 -31.71 16.11 14.75
N VAL A 389 -31.73 14.82 14.39
CA VAL A 389 -32.17 14.34 13.07
C VAL A 389 -33.67 14.59 12.86
N GLU A 390 -34.53 14.27 13.83
CA GLU A 390 -35.98 14.61 13.75
C GLU A 390 -36.18 16.13 13.58
N SER A 391 -35.49 16.94 14.40
CA SER A 391 -35.57 18.40 14.32
C SER A 391 -35.08 18.96 12.98
N MET A 392 -34.04 18.35 12.39
CA MET A 392 -33.53 18.74 11.07
C MET A 392 -34.47 18.31 9.95
N GLN A 393 -35.10 17.13 10.06
CA GLN A 393 -36.06 16.62 9.09
C GLN A 393 -37.31 17.53 9.01
N ASP A 394 -37.83 17.96 10.17
CA ASP A 394 -38.90 18.96 10.25
C ASP A 394 -38.50 20.33 9.66
N ALA A 395 -37.28 20.81 9.97
CA ALA A 395 -36.79 22.10 9.49
C ALA A 395 -36.51 22.13 7.97
N VAL A 396 -36.24 20.97 7.36
CA VAL A 396 -35.90 20.80 5.93
C VAL A 396 -37.12 20.47 5.06
N ALA A 397 -38.31 20.27 5.65
CA ALA A 397 -39.52 19.72 5.05
C ALA A 397 -39.89 20.24 3.63
N GLY A 398 -39.40 19.54 2.61
CA GLY A 398 -39.79 19.65 1.21
C GLY A 398 -40.45 18.36 0.69
N PRO A 399 -40.92 18.33 -0.57
CA PRO A 399 -41.63 17.16 -1.13
C PRO A 399 -40.74 15.93 -1.41
N SER A 400 -39.44 16.01 -1.10
CA SER A 400 -38.47 14.92 -1.24
C SER A 400 -37.87 14.60 0.13
N ALA A 401 -38.08 13.38 0.63
CA ALA A 401 -37.47 12.92 1.87
C ALA A 401 -35.94 12.91 1.74
N VAL A 402 -35.24 13.54 2.69
CA VAL A 402 -33.78 13.49 2.79
C VAL A 402 -33.40 12.27 3.63
N GLU A 403 -32.42 11.49 3.18
CA GLU A 403 -31.99 10.28 3.86
C GLU A 403 -31.30 10.56 5.21
N LEU A 404 -31.54 9.68 6.18
CA LEU A 404 -31.05 9.84 7.55
C LEU A 404 -29.52 9.97 7.61
N LYS A 405 -28.77 9.16 6.85
CA LYS A 405 -27.29 9.31 6.76
C LYS A 405 -26.86 10.71 6.32
N VAL A 406 -27.56 11.36 5.39
CA VAL A 406 -27.20 12.71 4.92
C VAL A 406 -27.45 13.75 6.02
N LEU A 407 -28.53 13.59 6.80
CA LEU A 407 -28.79 14.44 7.97
C LEU A 407 -27.74 14.22 9.08
N VAL A 408 -27.36 12.98 9.36
CA VAL A 408 -26.29 12.62 10.31
C VAL A 408 -24.94 13.20 9.88
N ASP A 409 -24.54 13.00 8.62
CA ASP A 409 -23.30 13.55 8.06
C ASP A 409 -23.29 15.10 8.19
N LEU A 410 -24.41 15.78 7.90
CA LEU A 410 -24.51 17.24 8.03
C LEU A 410 -24.47 17.73 9.48
N LEU A 411 -25.13 17.04 10.41
CA LEU A 411 -25.13 17.38 11.84
C LEU A 411 -23.75 17.19 12.47
N LEU A 412 -23.08 16.07 12.17
CA LEU A 412 -21.74 15.78 12.69
C LEU A 412 -20.69 16.77 12.13
N ASN A 413 -20.72 17.07 10.83
CA ASN A 413 -19.85 18.10 10.23
C ASN A 413 -20.20 19.54 10.67
N SER A 414 -21.35 19.73 11.33
CA SER A 414 -21.81 21.00 11.92
C SER A 414 -21.63 21.06 13.44
N GLU A 415 -20.94 20.11 14.06
CA GLU A 415 -20.74 20.03 15.52
C GLU A 415 -22.07 20.03 16.30
N PHE A 416 -23.08 19.31 15.78
CA PHE A 416 -24.46 19.25 16.29
C PHE A 416 -25.23 20.59 16.30
N SER A 417 -24.67 21.68 15.77
CA SER A 417 -25.40 22.93 15.60
C SER A 417 -26.46 22.78 14.50
N LEU A 418 -27.72 22.62 14.90
CA LEU A 418 -28.87 22.50 14.00
C LEU A 418 -28.95 23.70 13.02
N ASP A 419 -28.76 24.93 13.52
CA ASP A 419 -28.74 26.13 12.68
C ASP A 419 -27.64 26.06 11.62
N ARG A 420 -26.44 25.58 11.96
CA ARG A 420 -25.33 25.42 11.01
C ARG A 420 -25.60 24.29 10.01
N ALA A 421 -26.18 23.17 10.44
CA ALA A 421 -26.54 22.06 9.55
C ALA A 421 -27.64 22.45 8.56
N VAL A 422 -28.71 23.10 9.04
CA VAL A 422 -29.82 23.60 8.21
C VAL A 422 -29.36 24.73 7.29
N ASN A 423 -28.54 25.69 7.76
CA ASN A 423 -27.96 26.70 6.86
C ASN A 423 -27.01 26.07 5.83
N THR A 424 -26.22 25.06 6.17
CA THR A 424 -25.36 24.35 5.21
C THR A 424 -26.22 23.68 4.13
N PHE A 425 -27.29 22.97 4.52
CA PHE A 425 -28.25 22.36 3.60
C PHE A 425 -28.97 23.37 2.69
N LEU A 426 -29.37 24.54 3.21
CA LEU A 426 -30.17 25.53 2.48
C LEU A 426 -29.34 26.54 1.67
N THR A 427 -28.13 26.90 2.12
CA THR A 427 -27.29 27.91 1.46
C THR A 427 -26.25 27.28 0.53
N GLU A 428 -25.81 26.05 0.80
CA GLU A 428 -24.89 25.35 -0.07
C GLU A 428 -25.60 24.29 -0.91
N GLY A 429 -25.37 24.32 -2.22
CA GLY A 429 -25.57 23.16 -3.08
C GLY A 429 -24.53 22.07 -2.80
N ARG A 430 -24.47 21.57 -1.56
CA ARG A 430 -23.60 20.49 -1.08
C ARG A 430 -24.41 19.36 -0.40
N ILE A 431 -25.56 19.01 -0.98
CA ILE A 431 -26.04 17.64 -0.81
C ILE A 431 -24.93 16.70 -1.33
N VAL A 432 -24.66 15.67 -0.54
CA VAL A 432 -23.61 14.66 -0.76
C VAL A 432 -23.61 14.16 -2.21
N SER A 433 -22.42 14.06 -2.79
CA SER A 433 -22.22 13.41 -4.09
C SER A 433 -22.66 11.96 -4.01
N ASP A 434 -23.54 11.56 -4.92
CA ASP A 434 -24.17 10.24 -4.94
C ASP A 434 -24.26 9.73 -6.38
N PHE A 435 -24.25 8.40 -6.53
CA PHE A 435 -24.44 7.68 -7.80
C PHE A 435 -25.83 7.04 -7.92
N ARG A 436 -26.70 7.17 -6.92
CA ARG A 436 -28.08 6.65 -6.90
C ARG A 436 -29.10 7.66 -7.41
N GLY A 437 -30.34 7.19 -7.62
CA GLY A 437 -31.50 8.03 -7.96
C GLY A 437 -31.47 8.67 -9.35
N ILE A 438 -30.48 8.34 -10.18
CA ILE A 438 -30.25 9.00 -11.46
C ILE A 438 -31.18 8.41 -12.55
N ILE A 439 -31.77 9.28 -13.37
CA ILE A 439 -32.91 9.01 -14.28
C ILE A 439 -32.78 7.69 -15.06
N GLY A 440 -33.83 6.87 -15.04
CA GLY A 440 -33.97 5.68 -15.89
C GLY A 440 -33.34 4.39 -15.37
N PHE A 441 -33.01 4.31 -14.07
CA PHE A 441 -32.45 3.12 -13.41
C PHE A 441 -33.29 1.84 -13.67
N ASP A 442 -34.61 1.89 -13.49
CA ASP A 442 -35.54 0.76 -13.68
C ASP A 442 -36.13 0.66 -15.11
N TRP A 443 -35.47 1.21 -16.13
CA TRP A 443 -36.08 1.31 -17.45
C TRP A 443 -36.11 -0.03 -18.21
N ASP A 444 -37.31 -0.62 -18.26
CA ASP A 444 -37.70 -1.62 -19.24
C ASP A 444 -38.30 -0.99 -20.51
N PRO A 445 -37.69 -1.16 -21.71
CA PRO A 445 -38.24 -0.69 -22.97
C PRO A 445 -39.46 -1.50 -23.44
N GLU A 446 -39.78 -2.66 -22.84
CA GLU A 446 -41.03 -3.38 -23.11
C GLU A 446 -42.21 -2.79 -22.31
N GLN A 447 -41.96 -2.27 -21.10
CA GLN A 447 -42.92 -1.52 -20.28
C GLN A 447 -42.50 -0.07 -19.96
N PRO A 448 -42.36 0.83 -20.97
CA PRO A 448 -41.88 2.21 -20.80
C PRO A 448 -42.94 3.17 -20.21
N ILE A 449 -43.74 2.69 -19.25
CA ILE A 449 -44.89 3.40 -18.64
C ILE A 449 -44.89 3.25 -17.10
N SER A 450 -44.30 2.19 -16.55
CA SER A 450 -44.33 1.89 -15.11
C SER A 450 -43.16 2.52 -14.33
N THR A 451 -42.01 2.76 -14.95
CA THR A 451 -40.78 3.13 -14.23
C THR A 451 -40.29 4.55 -14.52
N VAL A 452 -40.36 5.38 -13.48
CA VAL A 452 -39.72 6.69 -13.27
C VAL A 452 -39.39 7.48 -14.54
N MET A 453 -40.42 8.05 -15.16
CA MET A 453 -40.41 9.39 -15.74
C MET A 453 -41.84 9.81 -16.09
N GLY A 454 -42.26 11.02 -15.70
CA GLY A 454 -43.52 11.64 -16.15
C GLY A 454 -43.48 12.12 -17.61
N ALA A 455 -42.64 11.49 -18.44
CA ALA A 455 -42.13 12.06 -19.67
C ALA A 455 -42.63 11.37 -20.94
N ASN A 456 -42.48 12.10 -22.04
CA ASN A 456 -42.89 11.71 -23.39
C ASN A 456 -42.38 10.32 -23.80
N LYS A 457 -43.26 9.53 -24.45
CA LYS A 457 -42.93 8.24 -25.07
C LYS A 457 -41.61 8.31 -25.87
N PRO A 458 -40.77 7.25 -25.85
CA PRO A 458 -39.55 7.19 -26.65
C PRO A 458 -39.84 7.44 -28.13
N TYR A 459 -38.97 8.24 -28.75
CA TYR A 459 -39.07 8.59 -30.16
C TYR A 459 -37.82 8.14 -30.92
N ALA A 460 -38.03 7.70 -32.16
CA ALA A 460 -36.95 7.29 -33.04
C ALA A 460 -36.53 8.46 -33.96
N ALA A 461 -35.22 8.62 -34.14
CA ALA A 461 -34.64 9.56 -35.10
C ALA A 461 -33.66 8.80 -36.01
N SER A 462 -33.90 8.82 -37.33
CA SER A 462 -33.05 8.16 -38.31
C SER A 462 -32.12 9.17 -38.97
N ILE A 463 -30.81 9.02 -38.76
CA ILE A 463 -29.78 9.93 -39.29
C ILE A 463 -29.00 9.21 -40.41
N PRO A 464 -29.02 9.71 -41.66
CA PRO A 464 -28.28 9.12 -42.78
C PRO A 464 -26.75 9.33 -42.64
N ALA A 465 -25.99 8.85 -43.62
CA ALA A 465 -24.54 9.04 -43.66
C ALA A 465 -24.14 10.53 -43.63
N GLY A 466 -23.10 10.86 -42.86
CA GLY A 466 -22.61 12.23 -42.65
C GLY A 466 -22.49 12.62 -41.16
N PRO A 467 -22.12 13.88 -40.87
CA PRO A 467 -22.06 14.39 -39.50
C PRO A 467 -23.45 14.49 -38.89
N LEU A 468 -23.60 14.06 -37.63
CA LEU A 468 -24.88 14.02 -36.91
C LEU A 468 -25.55 15.41 -36.83
N GLY A 469 -24.77 16.47 -36.62
CA GLY A 469 -25.30 17.83 -36.48
C GLY A 469 -25.98 18.08 -35.13
N LEU A 470 -25.58 17.34 -34.09
CA LEU A 470 -25.92 17.57 -32.69
C LEU A 470 -24.64 17.52 -31.85
N THR A 471 -24.70 18.04 -30.62
CA THR A 471 -23.68 17.84 -29.58
C THR A 471 -24.27 17.08 -28.40
N VAL A 472 -23.46 16.26 -27.75
CA VAL A 472 -23.80 15.55 -26.52
C VAL A 472 -22.81 15.89 -25.42
N GLU A 473 -23.27 15.81 -24.18
CA GLU A 473 -22.47 16.00 -22.98
C GLU A 473 -22.56 14.73 -22.12
N ASN A 474 -21.51 14.45 -21.34
CA ASN A 474 -21.54 13.46 -20.27
C ASN A 474 -22.25 14.08 -19.05
N ILE A 475 -23.48 13.63 -18.76
CA ILE A 475 -24.21 14.06 -17.56
C ILE A 475 -24.47 12.83 -16.69
N LEU A 476 -23.50 12.52 -15.81
CA LEU A 476 -23.49 11.32 -14.95
C LEU A 476 -23.62 10.05 -15.80
N GLU A 477 -22.61 9.84 -16.65
CA GLU A 477 -22.48 8.83 -17.73
C GLU A 477 -23.60 8.79 -18.79
N ARG A 478 -24.62 9.64 -18.68
CA ARG A 478 -25.67 9.74 -19.70
C ARG A 478 -25.23 10.61 -20.86
N THR A 479 -25.39 10.05 -22.05
CA THR A 479 -25.19 10.76 -23.33
C THR A 479 -26.43 11.60 -23.65
N ILE A 480 -26.45 12.86 -23.23
CA ILE A 480 -27.61 13.76 -23.40
C ILE A 480 -27.32 14.85 -24.44
N VAL A 481 -28.25 15.05 -25.37
CA VAL A 481 -28.17 16.06 -26.45
C VAL A 481 -28.32 17.47 -25.86
N VAL A 482 -27.29 18.29 -26.04
CA VAL A 482 -27.25 19.67 -25.51
C VAL A 482 -27.58 20.70 -26.60
N ASP A 483 -26.92 20.61 -27.75
CA ASP A 483 -27.16 21.50 -28.89
C ASP A 483 -27.44 20.73 -30.19
N ILE A 484 -28.11 21.40 -31.13
CA ILE A 484 -28.52 20.87 -32.42
C ILE A 484 -28.28 21.96 -33.47
N LYS A 485 -27.46 21.63 -34.47
CA LYS A 485 -27.09 22.56 -35.54
C LYS A 485 -28.26 22.74 -36.50
N SER A 486 -28.70 23.99 -36.67
CA SER A 486 -29.73 24.35 -37.65
C SER A 486 -29.33 23.95 -39.08
N GLY A 487 -30.29 23.39 -39.84
CA GLY A 487 -30.08 22.72 -41.12
C GLY A 487 -29.39 21.34 -41.02
N GLY A 488 -29.07 20.87 -39.81
CA GLY A 488 -28.32 19.65 -39.54
C GLY A 488 -29.05 18.36 -39.92
N ALA A 489 -28.37 17.22 -39.79
CA ALA A 489 -29.02 15.92 -39.96
C ALA A 489 -29.94 15.59 -38.77
N ALA A 490 -29.52 15.89 -37.54
CA ALA A 490 -30.30 15.74 -36.32
C ALA A 490 -31.60 16.57 -36.31
N GLU A 491 -31.55 17.84 -36.73
CA GLU A 491 -32.76 18.69 -36.82
C GLU A 491 -33.75 18.14 -37.86
N ARG A 492 -33.26 17.72 -39.04
CA ARG A 492 -34.07 17.07 -40.07
C ARG A 492 -34.60 15.68 -39.65
N ALA A 493 -33.94 15.02 -38.70
CA ALA A 493 -34.40 13.80 -38.05
C ALA A 493 -35.28 14.04 -36.81
N ASN A 494 -35.68 15.30 -36.54
CA ASN A 494 -36.54 15.71 -35.42
C ASN A 494 -35.98 15.36 -34.02
N VAL A 495 -34.65 15.35 -33.88
CA VAL A 495 -33.98 15.28 -32.57
C VAL A 495 -34.25 16.59 -31.80
N LYS A 496 -34.41 16.47 -30.48
CA LYS A 496 -34.71 17.59 -29.57
C LYS A 496 -33.61 17.76 -28.52
N ARG A 497 -33.34 19.00 -28.10
CA ARG A 497 -32.46 19.28 -26.95
C ARG A 497 -32.99 18.61 -25.68
N SER A 498 -32.11 18.34 -24.71
CA SER A 498 -32.39 17.58 -23.49
C SER A 498 -32.89 16.14 -23.75
N SER A 499 -32.59 15.57 -24.92
CA SER A 499 -32.89 14.16 -25.19
C SER A 499 -31.72 13.27 -24.79
N TRP A 500 -31.98 12.27 -23.95
CA TRP A 500 -31.03 11.21 -23.64
C TRP A 500 -31.05 10.14 -24.73
N LEU A 501 -29.87 9.70 -25.19
CA LEU A 501 -29.71 8.59 -26.13
C LEU A 501 -29.72 7.25 -25.39
N VAL A 502 -30.65 6.38 -25.77
CA VAL A 502 -31.08 5.23 -24.94
C VAL A 502 -31.05 3.91 -25.71
N GLY A 503 -31.12 3.97 -27.03
CA GLY A 503 -30.88 2.86 -27.93
C GLY A 503 -30.28 3.32 -29.26
N LEU A 504 -29.54 2.44 -29.91
CA LEU A 504 -28.85 2.68 -31.17
C LEU A 504 -28.92 1.42 -32.05
N ASN A 505 -29.44 1.55 -33.27
CA ASN A 505 -29.59 0.45 -34.24
C ASN A 505 -30.27 -0.80 -33.64
N GLY A 506 -31.29 -0.60 -32.80
CA GLY A 506 -32.03 -1.67 -32.13
C GLY A 506 -31.39 -2.24 -30.86
N LYS A 507 -30.17 -1.84 -30.50
CA LYS A 507 -29.52 -2.21 -29.23
C LYS A 507 -29.77 -1.16 -28.15
N ARG A 508 -30.08 -1.58 -26.92
CA ARG A 508 -30.16 -0.69 -25.73
C ARG A 508 -28.74 -0.18 -25.41
N VAL A 509 -28.57 1.10 -25.08
CA VAL A 509 -27.26 1.68 -24.68
C VAL A 509 -27.21 2.20 -23.25
N THR A 510 -28.32 2.13 -22.49
CA THR A 510 -28.41 2.64 -21.11
C THR A 510 -27.52 1.92 -20.07
N HIS A 511 -26.86 0.82 -20.44
CA HIS A 511 -25.89 0.10 -19.60
C HIS A 511 -24.42 0.44 -19.92
N LEU A 512 -24.19 1.27 -20.94
CA LEU A 512 -22.89 1.71 -21.42
C LEU A 512 -22.50 3.06 -20.80
N THR A 513 -21.21 3.29 -20.57
CA THR A 513 -20.71 4.61 -20.20
C THR A 513 -20.88 5.61 -21.34
N HIS A 514 -20.69 6.91 -21.08
CA HIS A 514 -20.74 7.93 -22.12
C HIS A 514 -19.70 7.65 -23.21
N LYS A 515 -18.48 7.25 -22.81
CA LYS A 515 -17.36 6.94 -23.71
C LYS A 515 -17.61 5.70 -24.57
N GLU A 516 -18.22 4.66 -24.01
CA GLU A 516 -18.67 3.48 -24.75
C GLU A 516 -19.80 3.81 -25.73
N THR A 517 -20.76 4.63 -25.31
CA THR A 517 -21.87 5.08 -26.15
C THR A 517 -21.36 5.86 -27.37
N LEU A 518 -20.40 6.77 -27.19
CA LEU A 518 -19.76 7.50 -28.29
C LEU A 518 -19.06 6.56 -29.29
N ARG A 519 -18.21 5.65 -28.80
CA ARG A 519 -17.53 4.64 -29.65
C ARG A 519 -18.52 3.78 -30.44
N LEU A 520 -19.68 3.44 -29.86
CA LEU A 520 -20.74 2.71 -30.55
C LEU A 520 -21.42 3.55 -31.65
N ILE A 521 -21.62 4.85 -31.45
CA ILE A 521 -22.14 5.78 -32.49
C ILE A 521 -21.15 5.92 -33.67
N GLU A 522 -19.85 5.94 -33.37
CA GLU A 522 -18.77 6.05 -34.36
C GLU A 522 -18.66 4.78 -35.22
N THR A 523 -18.73 3.61 -34.59
CA THR A 523 -18.59 2.30 -35.25
C THR A 523 -19.87 1.73 -35.86
N ALA A 524 -21.05 2.26 -35.49
CA ALA A 524 -22.32 1.73 -35.97
C ALA A 524 -22.57 1.91 -37.48
N SER A 525 -23.13 0.87 -38.09
CA SER A 525 -23.62 0.87 -39.47
C SER A 525 -24.69 1.95 -39.70
N ARG A 526 -24.70 2.56 -40.89
CA ARG A 526 -25.59 3.70 -41.22
C ARG A 526 -26.67 3.29 -42.23
N PRO A 527 -27.89 3.89 -42.20
CA PRO A 527 -28.33 5.01 -41.36
C PRO A 527 -28.43 4.66 -39.87
N LEU A 528 -28.04 5.60 -39.01
CA LEU A 528 -28.10 5.45 -37.57
C LEU A 528 -29.54 5.60 -37.09
N GLN A 529 -30.09 4.56 -36.46
CA GLN A 529 -31.41 4.59 -35.84
C GLN A 529 -31.24 4.89 -34.36
N LEU A 530 -31.38 6.16 -33.99
CA LEU A 530 -31.36 6.59 -32.59
C LEU A 530 -32.73 6.35 -31.96
N GLN A 531 -32.75 5.79 -30.76
CA GLN A 531 -33.89 5.87 -29.84
C GLN A 531 -33.55 6.90 -28.76
N LEU A 532 -34.47 7.84 -28.55
CA LEU A 532 -34.28 9.02 -27.72
C LEU A 532 -35.49 9.24 -26.80
N VAL A 533 -35.24 9.71 -25.58
CA VAL A 533 -36.30 10.19 -24.67
C VAL A 533 -35.96 11.61 -24.20
N ILE A 534 -36.97 12.47 -24.18
CA ILE A 534 -36.85 13.85 -23.72
C ILE A 534 -36.88 13.86 -22.19
N VAL A 535 -35.80 14.32 -21.55
CA VAL A 535 -35.75 14.49 -20.10
C VAL A 535 -36.59 15.72 -19.72
N PRO A 536 -37.49 15.64 -18.71
CA PRO A 536 -38.23 16.78 -18.17
C PRO A 536 -37.31 17.93 -17.74
N PRO A 537 -37.76 19.20 -17.84
CA PRO A 537 -36.91 20.36 -17.55
C PRO A 537 -36.38 20.38 -16.11
N ASP A 538 -37.19 19.95 -15.15
CA ASP A 538 -36.85 19.94 -13.73
C ASP A 538 -35.86 18.81 -13.38
N GLU A 539 -36.06 17.61 -13.92
CA GLU A 539 -35.14 16.48 -13.77
C GLU A 539 -33.80 16.75 -14.49
N TYR A 540 -33.84 17.35 -15.68
CA TYR A 540 -32.65 17.78 -16.43
C TYR A 540 -31.86 18.87 -15.67
N LYS A 541 -32.57 19.77 -14.98
CA LYS A 541 -31.96 20.78 -14.09
C LYS A 541 -31.32 20.11 -12.86
N ALA A 542 -31.96 19.10 -12.27
CA ALA A 542 -31.39 18.32 -11.16
C ALA A 542 -30.10 17.58 -11.58
N LEU A 543 -30.12 16.87 -12.70
CA LEU A 543 -28.92 16.21 -13.26
C LEU A 543 -27.77 17.19 -13.52
N ARG A 544 -28.07 18.35 -14.14
CA ARG A 544 -27.08 19.40 -14.37
C ARG A 544 -26.54 20.00 -13.07
N MET A 545 -27.37 20.10 -12.03
CA MET A 545 -26.95 20.55 -10.71
C MET A 545 -25.98 19.54 -10.08
N GLN A 546 -26.33 18.25 -10.02
CA GLN A 546 -25.50 17.16 -9.49
C GLN A 546 -24.18 16.99 -10.25
N LEU A 547 -24.19 17.07 -11.60
CA LEU A 547 -22.97 17.13 -12.40
C LEU A 547 -22.11 18.35 -12.02
N SER A 548 -22.73 19.53 -11.88
CA SER A 548 -22.00 20.74 -11.50
C SER A 548 -21.46 20.70 -10.06
N MET A 549 -22.10 19.97 -9.15
CA MET A 549 -21.61 19.71 -7.79
C MET A 549 -20.32 18.88 -7.85
N ASN A 550 -20.33 17.75 -8.55
CA ASN A 550 -19.16 16.88 -8.71
C ASN A 550 -17.97 17.63 -9.33
N ILE A 551 -18.21 18.41 -10.40
CA ILE A 551 -17.16 19.22 -11.06
C ILE A 551 -16.68 20.40 -10.20
N ARG A 552 -17.56 20.96 -9.34
CA ARG A 552 -17.18 22.06 -8.42
C ARG A 552 -16.37 21.53 -7.25
N GLN A 553 -16.75 20.42 -6.62
CA GLN A 553 -16.03 19.85 -5.48
C GLN A 553 -14.54 19.65 -5.78
N GLN A 554 -14.22 19.01 -6.92
CA GLN A 554 -12.84 18.84 -7.41
C GLN A 554 -12.05 20.14 -7.61
N LYS A 555 -12.71 21.31 -7.65
CA LYS A 555 -12.12 22.64 -7.83
C LYS A 555 -12.25 23.56 -6.62
N THR A 556 -13.08 23.21 -5.63
CA THR A 556 -13.34 24.01 -4.43
C THR A 556 -12.86 23.37 -3.14
N GLU A 557 -12.63 22.06 -3.15
CA GLU A 557 -11.92 21.39 -2.06
C GLU A 557 -10.48 21.93 -2.02
N ARG A 558 -10.10 22.52 -0.88
CA ARG A 558 -8.72 22.96 -0.67
C ARG A 558 -7.85 21.71 -0.47
N PRO A 559 -6.60 21.69 -0.96
CA PRO A 559 -5.67 20.61 -0.62
C PRO A 559 -5.63 20.42 0.90
N ILE A 560 -5.87 19.19 1.34
CA ILE A 560 -5.89 18.87 2.77
C ILE A 560 -4.48 19.12 3.35
N PRO A 561 -4.36 19.91 4.45
CA PRO A 561 -3.07 20.20 5.07
C PRO A 561 -2.24 18.95 5.30
N GLU A 562 -0.93 19.05 5.11
CA GLU A 562 -0.01 17.95 5.36
C GLU A 562 -0.11 17.42 6.80
N GLN A 563 -0.32 18.31 7.77
CA GLN A 563 -0.56 17.93 9.17
C GLN A 563 -1.83 17.07 9.35
N ASP A 564 -2.87 17.28 8.54
CA ASP A 564 -4.13 16.51 8.59
C ASP A 564 -4.05 15.17 7.83
N ARG A 565 -3.02 14.99 6.99
CA ARG A 565 -2.69 13.73 6.29
C ARG A 565 -1.66 12.89 7.07
N MET A 566 -0.73 13.55 7.76
CA MET A 566 0.38 12.92 8.50
C MET A 566 0.13 12.80 10.01
N SER A 567 -1.00 13.28 10.54
CA SER A 567 -1.37 13.16 11.95
C SER A 567 -2.85 12.83 12.11
N PHE A 568 -3.18 12.11 13.19
CA PHE A 568 -4.54 11.69 13.51
C PHE A 568 -5.50 12.83 13.95
N ARG A 569 -5.22 14.11 13.68
CA ARG A 569 -6.10 15.26 14.06
C ARG A 569 -7.52 15.15 13.52
N VAL A 570 -7.67 14.76 12.25
CA VAL A 570 -9.00 14.59 11.63
C VAL A 570 -9.75 13.44 12.29
N PHE A 571 -9.06 12.33 12.57
CA PHE A 571 -9.61 11.20 13.32
C PHE A 571 -9.99 11.62 14.75
N GLN A 572 -9.10 12.28 15.49
CA GLN A 572 -9.30 12.80 16.85
C GLN A 572 -10.59 13.61 16.96
N MET A 573 -10.79 14.59 16.07
CA MET A 573 -12.01 15.39 16.04
C MET A 573 -13.26 14.55 15.80
N LYS A 574 -13.20 13.56 14.90
CA LYS A 574 -14.36 12.71 14.59
C LYS A 574 -14.64 11.63 15.63
N ILE A 575 -13.63 10.97 16.21
CA ILE A 575 -13.84 10.00 17.29
C ILE A 575 -14.36 10.69 18.55
N HIS A 576 -13.95 11.93 18.82
CA HIS A 576 -14.55 12.74 19.88
C HIS A 576 -16.05 12.97 19.65
N GLN A 577 -16.48 13.31 18.42
CA GLN A 577 -17.91 13.37 18.06
C GLN A 577 -18.59 11.99 18.19
N GLY A 578 -17.92 10.92 17.79
CA GLY A 578 -18.41 9.54 17.93
C GLY A 578 -18.66 9.15 19.39
N VAL A 579 -17.69 9.36 20.28
CA VAL A 579 -17.77 9.05 21.71
C VAL A 579 -18.83 9.89 22.44
N LEU A 580 -19.05 11.14 22.02
CA LEU A 580 -20.20 11.94 22.47
C LEU A 580 -21.54 11.36 22.03
N SER A 581 -21.59 10.74 20.84
CA SER A 581 -22.81 10.14 20.23
C SER A 581 -23.08 8.71 20.70
N PHE A 582 -22.06 7.96 21.11
CA PHE A 582 -22.20 6.54 21.42
C PHE A 582 -23.10 6.30 22.64
N PRO A 583 -23.97 5.26 22.60
CA PRO A 583 -24.67 4.77 23.78
C PRO A 583 -23.72 4.42 24.93
N LYS A 584 -24.21 4.48 26.18
CA LYS A 584 -23.40 4.23 27.37
C LYS A 584 -22.81 2.81 27.37
N LEU A 585 -23.57 1.80 26.95
CA LEU A 585 -23.08 0.45 26.70
C LEU A 585 -21.88 0.41 25.70
N VAL A 586 -21.97 1.12 24.59
CA VAL A 586 -20.91 1.15 23.55
C VAL A 586 -19.66 1.88 24.07
N ALA A 587 -19.82 3.00 24.78
CA ALA A 587 -18.71 3.72 25.41
C ALA A 587 -17.99 2.88 26.48
N LYS A 588 -18.74 2.14 27.32
CA LYS A 588 -18.18 1.18 28.28
C LYS A 588 -17.37 0.07 27.59
N ALA A 589 -17.90 -0.49 26.50
CA ALA A 589 -17.22 -1.55 25.77
C ALA A 589 -15.96 -1.08 25.03
N LEU A 590 -15.96 0.13 24.45
CA LEU A 590 -14.77 0.72 23.84
C LEU A 590 -13.68 0.97 24.90
N PHE A 591 -14.07 1.50 26.06
CA PHE A 591 -13.16 1.67 27.20
C PHE A 591 -12.57 0.33 27.66
N GLN A 592 -13.39 -0.71 27.85
CA GLN A 592 -12.92 -2.04 28.25
C GLN A 592 -12.01 -2.67 27.19
N TYR A 593 -12.35 -2.56 25.91
CA TYR A 593 -11.56 -3.09 24.80
C TYR A 593 -10.18 -2.42 24.72
N LEU A 594 -10.11 -1.09 24.81
CA LEU A 594 -8.84 -0.36 24.84
C LEU A 594 -8.03 -0.59 26.13
N SER A 595 -8.67 -1.08 27.20
CA SER A 595 -8.02 -1.41 28.49
C SER A 595 -7.47 -2.85 28.57
N THR A 596 -7.76 -3.73 27.62
CA THR A 596 -7.05 -5.02 27.50
C THR A 596 -5.80 -4.86 26.63
N GLU A 597 -4.92 -5.85 26.66
CA GLU A 597 -3.80 -6.00 25.70
C GLU A 597 -4.16 -6.94 24.53
N GLU A 598 -5.38 -7.51 24.51
CA GLU A 598 -5.82 -8.43 23.44
C GLU A 598 -5.94 -7.68 22.08
N TYR A 599 -5.27 -8.21 21.06
CA TYR A 599 -5.24 -7.68 19.69
C TYR A 599 -6.17 -8.52 18.79
N HIS A 600 -7.18 -7.89 18.18
CA HIS A 600 -8.15 -8.58 17.33
C HIS A 600 -8.21 -7.93 15.94
N PRO A 601 -7.38 -8.39 14.98
CA PRO A 601 -7.31 -7.77 13.65
C PRO A 601 -8.65 -7.89 12.90
N PRO A 602 -9.01 -6.94 12.03
CA PRO A 602 -10.17 -7.08 11.17
C PRO A 602 -9.90 -8.19 10.14
N THR A 603 -10.72 -9.23 10.15
CA THR A 603 -10.49 -10.47 9.39
C THR A 603 -11.69 -10.85 8.53
N MET A 604 -11.43 -11.46 7.36
CA MET A 604 -12.48 -12.01 6.49
C MET A 604 -12.83 -13.46 6.86
N ASP A 605 -12.16 -14.04 7.86
CA ASP A 605 -12.42 -15.39 8.33
C ASP A 605 -13.75 -15.46 9.12
N PRO A 606 -14.78 -16.17 8.61
CA PRO A 606 -16.07 -16.31 9.30
C PRO A 606 -16.00 -17.21 10.55
N GLN A 607 -14.86 -17.87 10.81
CA GLN A 607 -14.65 -18.68 12.01
C GLN A 607 -14.07 -17.88 13.19
N TYR A 608 -13.58 -16.66 12.95
CA TYR A 608 -12.99 -15.84 14.01
C TYR A 608 -14.07 -15.33 14.98
N PRO A 609 -13.96 -15.57 16.29
CA PRO A 609 -14.97 -15.15 17.26
C PRO A 609 -14.99 -13.62 17.40
N ASN A 610 -16.16 -13.00 17.24
CA ASN A 610 -16.29 -11.55 17.39
C ASN A 610 -15.99 -11.15 18.86
N PRO A 611 -14.92 -10.37 19.12
CA PRO A 611 -14.48 -10.06 20.48
C PRO A 611 -15.51 -9.27 21.28
N LEU A 612 -16.41 -8.56 20.60
CA LEU A 612 -17.47 -7.78 21.24
C LEU A 612 -18.56 -8.66 21.88
N GLU A 613 -18.65 -9.95 21.58
CA GLU A 613 -19.62 -10.85 22.24
C GLU A 613 -19.26 -11.15 23.71
N ARG A 614 -18.04 -10.81 24.15
CA ARG A 614 -17.65 -10.82 25.57
C ARG A 614 -18.01 -9.50 26.30
N LEU A 615 -18.15 -8.41 25.55
CA LEU A 615 -18.29 -7.03 26.08
C LEU A 615 -19.72 -6.49 25.96
N LEU A 616 -20.46 -6.94 24.94
CA LEU A 616 -21.82 -6.53 24.61
C LEU A 616 -22.78 -7.71 24.85
N PRO A 617 -23.95 -7.48 25.48
CA PRO A 617 -25.03 -8.46 25.53
C PRO A 617 -25.40 -9.11 24.18
N ALA A 618 -25.96 -10.32 24.23
CA ALA A 618 -26.55 -11.00 23.07
C ALA A 618 -27.77 -10.23 22.53
N ASN A 619 -28.05 -10.32 21.22
CA ASN A 619 -28.92 -9.43 20.44
C ASN A 619 -30.26 -9.01 21.11
N GLU A 620 -30.99 -9.91 21.76
CA GLU A 620 -32.25 -9.58 22.45
C GLU A 620 -32.05 -8.77 23.74
N ALA A 621 -31.03 -9.12 24.52
CA ALA A 621 -30.63 -8.35 25.70
C ALA A 621 -29.94 -7.04 25.30
N TRP A 622 -29.24 -7.00 24.17
CA TRP A 622 -28.62 -5.79 23.62
C TRP A 622 -29.66 -4.73 23.30
N ASP A 623 -30.68 -5.09 22.51
CA ASP A 623 -31.71 -4.13 22.10
C ASP A 623 -32.57 -3.66 23.28
N THR A 624 -32.90 -4.58 24.20
CA THR A 624 -33.62 -4.25 25.44
C THR A 624 -32.80 -3.31 26.33
N ALA A 625 -31.51 -3.58 26.52
CA ALA A 625 -30.65 -2.75 27.37
C ALA A 625 -30.30 -1.40 26.72
N LEU A 626 -30.22 -1.33 25.39
CA LEU A 626 -30.05 -0.06 24.66
C LEU A 626 -31.29 0.83 24.80
N LEU A 627 -32.50 0.25 24.73
CA LEU A 627 -33.74 0.98 24.97
C LEU A 627 -33.87 1.42 26.44
N ASP A 628 -33.42 0.60 27.39
CA ASP A 628 -33.38 0.95 28.82
C ASP A 628 -32.36 2.07 29.11
N ASP A 629 -31.16 2.02 28.54
CA ASP A 629 -30.16 3.13 28.53
C ASP A 629 -30.82 4.44 28.04
N ILE A 630 -31.62 4.37 26.97
CA ILE A 630 -32.28 5.51 26.32
C ILE A 630 -33.50 6.05 27.13
N GLU A 631 -34.20 5.22 27.90
CA GLU A 631 -35.37 5.65 28.69
C GLU A 631 -35.02 6.05 30.13
N THR A 632 -34.08 5.36 30.78
CA THR A 632 -33.66 5.59 32.17
C THR A 632 -32.88 6.89 32.34
N MET A 633 -31.86 7.14 31.51
CA MET A 633 -31.11 8.40 31.39
C MET A 633 -30.68 9.03 32.74
N GLU A 634 -30.31 8.23 33.75
CA GLU A 634 -30.14 8.73 35.12
C GLU A 634 -28.97 9.71 35.27
N GLU A 635 -27.80 9.38 34.72
CA GLU A 635 -26.59 10.23 34.74
C GLU A 635 -26.72 11.44 33.80
N GLU A 636 -27.23 11.24 32.59
CA GLU A 636 -27.31 12.29 31.57
C GLU A 636 -28.34 13.37 31.93
N ARG A 637 -29.40 13.03 32.69
CA ARG A 637 -30.34 14.00 33.29
C ARG A 637 -29.76 14.79 34.47
N ALA A 638 -28.65 14.36 35.07
CA ALA A 638 -27.88 15.17 36.03
C ALA A 638 -26.94 16.17 35.33
N GLY A 639 -26.75 16.03 34.00
CA GLY A 639 -25.76 16.78 33.23
C GLY A 639 -24.34 16.24 33.35
N GLU A 640 -24.15 15.12 34.05
CA GLU A 640 -22.87 14.44 34.21
C GLU A 640 -22.58 13.48 33.04
N MET A 641 -21.31 13.08 32.93
CA MET A 641 -20.84 12.09 31.95
C MET A 641 -20.33 10.86 32.69
N CYS A 642 -20.69 9.66 32.21
CA CYS A 642 -20.13 8.41 32.73
C CYS A 642 -18.60 8.41 32.66
N ALA A 643 -17.95 7.74 33.61
CA ALA A 643 -16.50 7.78 33.78
C ALA A 643 -15.76 7.27 32.53
N GLU A 644 -16.32 6.26 31.87
CA GLU A 644 -15.77 5.64 30.66
C GLU A 644 -15.80 6.59 29.47
N ARG A 645 -16.90 7.34 29.26
CA ARG A 645 -16.97 8.36 28.20
C ARG A 645 -15.98 9.50 28.47
N ARG A 646 -15.83 9.95 29.72
CA ARG A 646 -14.83 10.98 30.09
C ARG A 646 -13.39 10.50 29.87
N PHE A 647 -13.07 9.26 30.26
CA PHE A 647 -11.75 8.68 30.02
C PHE A 647 -11.43 8.62 28.52
N LEU A 648 -12.37 8.14 27.69
CA LEU A 648 -12.19 8.06 26.24
C LEU A 648 -11.97 9.42 25.59
N LEU A 649 -12.72 10.46 25.99
CA LEU A 649 -12.52 11.81 25.45
C LEU A 649 -11.15 12.37 25.84
N ASN A 650 -10.67 12.14 27.07
CA ASN A 650 -9.33 12.53 27.51
C ASN A 650 -8.23 11.76 26.76
N LEU A 651 -8.37 10.44 26.61
CA LEU A 651 -7.45 9.58 25.86
C LEU A 651 -7.30 10.04 24.40
N PHE A 652 -8.42 10.35 23.73
CA PHE A 652 -8.36 10.89 22.37
C PHE A 652 -7.88 12.34 22.32
N ALA A 653 -8.05 13.14 23.38
CA ALA A 653 -7.48 14.49 23.46
C ALA A 653 -5.94 14.48 23.54
N SER A 654 -5.35 13.60 24.35
CA SER A 654 -3.88 13.44 24.49
C SER A 654 -3.26 12.45 23.50
N ILE A 655 -3.96 12.08 22.42
CA ILE A 655 -3.53 11.03 21.48
C ILE A 655 -2.16 11.31 20.83
N HIS A 656 -1.73 12.57 20.76
CA HIS A 656 -0.44 12.98 20.19
C HIS A 656 0.70 13.08 21.20
N ASP A 657 0.43 12.83 22.48
CA ASP A 657 1.41 12.94 23.57
C ASP A 657 2.05 11.57 23.93
N TYR A 658 1.60 10.49 23.27
CA TYR A 658 2.15 9.13 23.38
C TYR A 658 3.38 8.94 22.47
N ASP A 659 4.28 8.02 22.84
CA ASP A 659 5.54 7.75 22.11
C ASP A 659 5.31 7.27 20.66
N ASP A 660 4.25 6.50 20.43
CA ASP A 660 3.78 6.05 19.11
C ASP A 660 2.90 7.09 18.38
N LYS A 661 2.78 8.30 18.93
CA LYS A 661 1.87 9.37 18.49
C LYS A 661 0.40 8.95 18.44
N GLY A 662 0.06 7.89 19.19
CA GLY A 662 -1.26 7.29 19.34
C GLY A 662 -1.60 6.23 18.29
N GLU A 663 -0.69 5.81 17.42
CA GLU A 663 -0.95 4.87 16.32
C GLU A 663 -1.60 3.56 16.78
N SER A 664 -1.12 2.95 17.87
CA SER A 664 -1.69 1.75 18.49
C SER A 664 -3.13 2.00 18.97
N THR A 665 -3.37 3.16 19.59
CA THR A 665 -4.71 3.55 20.08
C THR A 665 -5.68 3.76 18.90
N VAL A 666 -5.22 4.35 17.80
CA VAL A 666 -6.00 4.47 16.56
C VAL A 666 -6.29 3.09 15.97
N ILE A 667 -5.29 2.24 15.75
CA ILE A 667 -5.44 0.89 15.20
C ILE A 667 -6.42 0.05 16.01
N ARG A 668 -6.29 0.01 17.34
CA ARG A 668 -7.22 -0.73 18.21
C ARG A 668 -8.62 -0.12 18.24
N THR A 669 -8.75 1.20 18.11
CA THR A 669 -10.06 1.84 17.94
C THR A 669 -10.70 1.44 16.60
N ILE A 670 -9.94 1.34 15.50
CA ILE A 670 -10.45 0.88 14.21
C ILE A 670 -10.91 -0.57 14.28
N GLN A 671 -10.18 -1.44 14.97
CA GLN A 671 -10.58 -2.82 15.23
C GLN A 671 -11.95 -2.87 15.92
N PHE A 672 -12.10 -2.16 17.04
CA PHE A 672 -13.37 -2.04 17.75
C PHE A 672 -14.49 -1.51 16.86
N LEU A 673 -14.25 -0.44 16.10
CA LEU A 673 -15.23 0.17 15.20
C LEU A 673 -15.66 -0.78 14.06
N GLY A 674 -14.74 -1.59 13.52
CA GLY A 674 -15.07 -2.60 12.51
C GLY A 674 -15.98 -3.70 13.06
N TRP A 675 -15.65 -4.26 14.22
CA TRP A 675 -16.49 -5.26 14.89
C TRP A 675 -17.84 -4.69 15.35
N LEU A 676 -17.87 -3.42 15.79
CA LEU A 676 -19.10 -2.71 16.13
C LEU A 676 -19.97 -2.49 14.89
N ALA A 677 -19.39 -2.06 13.76
CA ALA A 677 -20.12 -1.84 12.51
C ALA A 677 -20.85 -3.12 12.07
N VAL A 678 -20.14 -4.25 12.04
CA VAL A 678 -20.71 -5.58 11.74
C VAL A 678 -21.85 -5.92 12.70
N ARG A 679 -21.67 -5.72 14.01
CA ARG A 679 -22.73 -5.99 15.00
C ARG A 679 -23.94 -5.06 14.83
N THR A 680 -23.73 -3.79 14.47
CA THR A 680 -24.84 -2.86 14.22
C THR A 680 -25.62 -3.19 12.94
N ALA A 681 -24.96 -3.64 11.88
CA ALA A 681 -25.63 -4.13 10.66
C ALA A 681 -26.52 -5.35 10.96
N GLN A 682 -25.98 -6.33 11.70
CA GLN A 682 -26.73 -7.50 12.18
C GLN A 682 -27.93 -7.10 13.06
N MET A 683 -27.75 -6.09 13.93
CA MET A 683 -28.83 -5.61 14.80
C MET A 683 -29.93 -4.83 14.07
N GLN A 684 -29.60 -4.08 13.00
CA GLN A 684 -30.60 -3.41 12.16
C GLN A 684 -31.51 -4.47 11.50
N GLN A 685 -30.90 -5.43 10.78
CA GLN A 685 -31.62 -6.56 10.14
C GLN A 685 -32.47 -7.35 11.15
N PHE A 686 -31.99 -7.52 12.38
CA PHE A 686 -32.71 -8.19 13.46
C PHE A 686 -33.98 -7.41 13.90
N VAL A 687 -33.90 -6.10 14.06
CA VAL A 687 -35.06 -5.24 14.38
C VAL A 687 -36.07 -5.23 13.24
N ASP A 688 -35.60 -5.06 12.00
CA ASP A 688 -36.46 -5.01 10.82
C ASP A 688 -37.21 -6.34 10.60
N SER A 689 -36.61 -7.47 11.00
CA SER A 689 -37.28 -8.78 11.00
C SER A 689 -38.38 -8.92 12.07
N LYS A 690 -38.36 -8.11 13.13
CA LYS A 690 -39.28 -8.20 14.28
C LYS A 690 -40.43 -7.19 14.25
N GLU A 691 -40.25 -6.01 13.66
CA GLU A 691 -41.27 -4.94 13.63
C GLU A 691 -41.85 -4.60 12.22
N PRO A 692 -42.21 -5.58 11.36
CA PRO A 692 -42.56 -5.29 9.96
C PRO A 692 -43.88 -4.52 9.75
N ASN A 693 -44.71 -4.30 10.79
CA ASN A 693 -46.04 -3.66 10.69
C ASN A 693 -46.54 -3.02 12.01
N SER A 694 -45.79 -2.08 12.61
CA SER A 694 -46.31 -1.23 13.71
C SER A 694 -46.81 0.13 13.18
N SER A 695 -48.14 0.31 13.10
CA SER A 695 -48.76 1.55 12.60
C SER A 695 -48.90 2.65 13.66
N ASP A 696 -48.03 2.66 14.67
CA ASP A 696 -48.15 3.53 15.84
C ASP A 696 -47.38 4.84 15.63
N SER A 697 -48.12 5.90 15.32
CA SER A 697 -47.60 7.16 14.75
C SER A 697 -46.99 8.13 15.76
N ASN A 698 -46.32 7.62 16.81
CA ASN A 698 -45.74 8.42 17.88
C ASN A 698 -44.25 8.06 18.13
N ARG A 699 -43.34 8.95 17.70
CA ARG A 699 -41.86 8.90 17.79
C ARG A 699 -41.18 8.10 16.67
N THR A 700 -40.56 8.83 15.74
CA THR A 700 -40.13 8.35 14.41
C THR A 700 -38.70 7.81 14.35
N CYS A 701 -37.79 8.24 15.22
CA CYS A 701 -36.40 7.76 15.22
C CYS A 701 -36.13 6.46 16.00
N ARG A 702 -37.13 5.84 16.66
CA ARG A 702 -36.93 4.54 17.33
C ARG A 702 -36.45 3.40 16.41
N PRO A 703 -37.10 3.11 15.25
CA PRO A 703 -36.69 2.00 14.39
C PRO A 703 -35.27 2.15 13.82
N HIS A 704 -34.88 3.35 13.40
CA HIS A 704 -33.61 3.62 12.70
C HIS A 704 -32.37 3.70 13.61
N ARG A 705 -32.46 3.26 14.87
CA ARG A 705 -31.39 3.42 15.88
C ARG A 705 -30.04 2.80 15.48
N TYR A 706 -30.05 1.67 14.78
CA TYR A 706 -28.80 1.02 14.35
C TYR A 706 -28.25 1.60 13.04
N GLU A 707 -29.09 2.03 12.11
CA GLU A 707 -28.69 2.86 10.95
C GLU A 707 -27.97 4.15 11.41
N LEU A 708 -28.53 4.87 12.38
CA LEU A 708 -27.91 6.09 12.93
C LEU A 708 -26.57 5.81 13.61
N LEU A 709 -26.46 4.74 14.41
CA LEU A 709 -25.20 4.35 15.06
C LEU A 709 -24.14 3.90 14.03
N LEU A 710 -24.54 3.15 13.00
CA LEU A 710 -23.66 2.74 11.91
C LEU A 710 -23.20 3.94 11.06
N ALA A 711 -24.04 4.95 10.86
CA ALA A 711 -23.66 6.20 10.22
C ALA A 711 -22.59 6.97 11.02
N VAL A 712 -22.69 7.02 12.36
CA VAL A 712 -21.64 7.59 13.23
C VAL A 712 -20.32 6.81 13.09
N VAL A 713 -20.36 5.47 13.11
CA VAL A 713 -19.17 4.64 12.94
C VAL A 713 -18.53 4.86 11.56
N LEU A 714 -19.33 4.92 10.50
CA LEU A 714 -18.87 5.24 9.15
C LEU A 714 -18.28 6.66 9.03
N HIS A 715 -18.86 7.67 9.68
CA HIS A 715 -18.30 9.04 9.68
C HIS A 715 -16.86 9.07 10.22
N VAL A 716 -16.57 8.29 11.27
CA VAL A 716 -15.20 8.13 11.80
C VAL A 716 -14.33 7.33 10.82
N LEU A 717 -14.76 6.13 10.39
CA LEU A 717 -13.97 5.26 9.51
C LEU A 717 -13.63 5.93 8.16
N GLU A 718 -14.59 6.65 7.56
CA GLU A 718 -14.40 7.37 6.30
C GLU A 718 -13.31 8.45 6.39
N SER A 719 -13.08 9.05 7.57
CA SER A 719 -12.03 10.09 7.73
C SER A 719 -10.61 9.56 7.74
N LEU A 720 -10.41 8.31 8.17
CA LEU A 720 -9.10 7.65 8.14
C LEU A 720 -8.61 7.43 6.70
N SER A 721 -9.53 7.40 5.72
CA SER A 721 -9.20 7.34 4.29
C SER A 721 -8.25 8.46 3.83
N ILE A 722 -8.22 9.60 4.53
CA ILE A 722 -7.38 10.76 4.20
C ILE A 722 -5.94 10.60 4.69
N ILE A 723 -5.71 9.75 5.69
CA ILE A 723 -4.43 9.64 6.41
C ILE A 723 -3.43 8.81 5.60
N GLU A 724 -2.16 9.21 5.61
CA GLU A 724 -1.09 8.63 4.79
C GLU A 724 -0.25 7.55 5.52
N ASN A 725 -0.67 7.16 6.73
CA ASN A 725 -0.11 6.00 7.45
C ASN A 725 -0.69 4.68 6.88
N HIS A 726 0.19 3.80 6.37
CA HIS A 726 -0.21 2.54 5.73
C HIS A 726 -0.85 1.51 6.68
N ALA A 727 -0.31 1.31 7.89
CA ALA A 727 -0.84 0.31 8.83
C ALA A 727 -2.27 0.65 9.29
N THR A 728 -2.51 1.92 9.58
CA THR A 728 -3.83 2.49 9.87
C THR A 728 -4.79 2.29 8.68
N TRP A 729 -4.31 2.54 7.47
CA TRP A 729 -5.11 2.42 6.24
C TRP A 729 -5.53 0.98 5.94
N ASP A 730 -4.61 0.01 6.05
CA ASP A 730 -4.91 -1.41 5.81
C ASP A 730 -5.91 -1.96 6.84
N VAL A 731 -5.76 -1.61 8.12
CA VAL A 731 -6.70 -2.00 9.19
C VAL A 731 -8.08 -1.38 8.94
N MET A 732 -8.15 -0.11 8.51
CA MET A 732 -9.42 0.55 8.16
C MET A 732 -10.09 -0.06 6.93
N VAL A 733 -9.34 -0.32 5.87
CA VAL A 733 -9.88 -0.95 4.66
C VAL A 733 -10.39 -2.36 4.96
N ASN A 734 -9.67 -3.15 5.76
CA ASN A 734 -10.15 -4.46 6.17
C ASN A 734 -11.38 -4.37 7.11
N ALA A 735 -11.48 -3.36 7.99
CA ALA A 735 -12.70 -3.11 8.77
C ALA A 735 -13.91 -2.79 7.86
N LEU A 736 -13.73 -2.02 6.79
CA LEU A 736 -14.77 -1.75 5.80
C LEU A 736 -15.14 -3.00 4.97
N LYS A 737 -14.17 -3.88 4.65
CA LYS A 737 -14.45 -5.18 4.01
C LYS A 737 -15.29 -6.10 4.92
N MET A 738 -14.99 -6.17 6.22
CA MET A 738 -15.80 -6.94 7.18
C MET A 738 -17.25 -6.44 7.18
N LEU A 739 -17.43 -5.11 7.23
CA LEU A 739 -18.74 -4.49 7.20
C LEU A 739 -19.51 -4.87 5.92
N ILE A 740 -18.89 -4.76 4.74
CA ILE A 740 -19.55 -5.08 3.45
C ILE A 740 -20.09 -6.53 3.43
N LEU A 741 -19.40 -7.50 4.03
CA LEU A 741 -19.87 -8.89 4.13
C LEU A 741 -21.07 -9.08 5.07
N SER A 742 -21.43 -8.08 5.88
CA SER A 742 -22.55 -8.10 6.84
C SER A 742 -23.75 -7.25 6.44
N LEU A 743 -23.65 -6.47 5.35
CA LEU A 743 -24.70 -5.57 4.86
C LEU A 743 -25.61 -6.25 3.84
N THR A 744 -26.85 -5.76 3.69
CA THR A 744 -27.73 -6.17 2.59
C THR A 744 -27.41 -5.43 1.28
N ASP A 745 -27.90 -5.93 0.13
CA ASP A 745 -27.88 -5.19 -1.16
C ASP A 745 -28.38 -3.74 -0.95
N GLU A 746 -29.44 -3.54 -0.16
CA GLU A 746 -30.03 -2.22 0.07
C GLU A 746 -29.12 -1.32 0.93
N ASP A 747 -28.51 -1.85 1.98
CA ASP A 747 -27.60 -1.08 2.85
C ASP A 747 -26.29 -0.73 2.14
N VAL A 748 -25.75 -1.63 1.30
CA VAL A 748 -24.58 -1.33 0.45
C VAL A 748 -24.90 -0.16 -0.49
N ASN A 749 -26.10 -0.13 -1.07
CA ASN A 749 -26.55 1.02 -1.85
C ASN A 749 -26.68 2.27 -0.96
N LYS A 750 -27.39 2.23 0.18
CA LYS A 750 -27.58 3.40 1.07
C LYS A 750 -26.27 3.99 1.63
N LEU A 751 -25.35 3.13 2.06
CA LEU A 751 -24.22 3.55 2.91
C LEU A 751 -22.90 3.70 2.15
N LEU A 752 -22.58 2.74 1.26
CA LEU A 752 -21.28 2.64 0.60
C LEU A 752 -21.24 3.40 -0.73
N VAL A 753 -22.33 3.39 -1.52
CA VAL A 753 -22.35 4.07 -2.83
C VAL A 753 -22.16 5.59 -2.73
N PRO A 754 -22.79 6.32 -1.77
CA PRO A 754 -22.50 7.74 -1.55
C PRO A 754 -21.08 7.97 -1.00
N MET A 755 -20.57 7.08 -0.15
CA MET A 755 -19.19 7.14 0.36
C MET A 755 -18.18 7.04 -0.79
N PHE A 756 -18.40 6.10 -1.73
CA PHE A 756 -17.59 5.97 -2.94
C PHE A 756 -17.66 7.24 -3.79
N ALA A 757 -18.86 7.78 -4.01
CA ALA A 757 -19.05 8.99 -4.79
C ALA A 757 -18.30 10.19 -4.18
N ARG A 758 -18.36 10.40 -2.84
CA ARG A 758 -17.55 11.40 -2.11
C ARG A 758 -16.06 11.17 -2.26
N LEU A 759 -15.56 10.02 -1.80
CA LEU A 759 -14.13 9.71 -1.76
C LEU A 759 -13.50 9.74 -3.17
N SER A 760 -14.27 9.40 -4.22
CA SER A 760 -13.79 9.41 -5.61
C SER A 760 -13.47 10.80 -6.19
N VAL A 761 -13.91 11.88 -5.54
CA VAL A 761 -13.65 13.26 -5.98
C VAL A 761 -12.82 14.06 -4.97
N SER A 762 -12.38 13.46 -3.86
CA SER A 762 -11.56 14.13 -2.86
C SER A 762 -10.19 14.54 -3.40
N SER A 763 -9.67 15.64 -2.89
CA SER A 763 -8.30 16.11 -3.13
C SER A 763 -7.24 15.11 -2.69
N SER A 764 -7.46 14.34 -1.61
CA SER A 764 -6.47 13.36 -1.15
C SER A 764 -6.36 12.14 -2.09
N PRO A 765 -5.14 11.70 -2.47
CA PRO A 765 -4.93 10.45 -3.19
C PRO A 765 -5.32 9.21 -2.37
N THR A 766 -5.00 9.16 -1.07
CA THR A 766 -5.34 8.02 -0.19
C THR A 766 -6.85 7.82 -0.07
N ALA A 767 -7.61 8.92 -0.02
CA ALA A 767 -9.06 8.90 0.01
C ALA A 767 -9.63 8.29 -1.28
N ARG A 768 -9.07 8.66 -2.44
CA ARG A 768 -9.45 8.12 -3.75
C ARG A 768 -9.10 6.65 -3.95
N ILE A 769 -8.12 6.10 -3.22
CA ILE A 769 -7.76 4.67 -3.30
C ILE A 769 -8.81 3.78 -2.59
N VAL A 770 -9.47 4.26 -1.52
CA VAL A 770 -10.41 3.43 -0.73
C VAL A 770 -11.60 2.90 -1.56
N PRO A 771 -12.31 3.70 -2.39
CA PRO A 771 -13.35 3.19 -3.30
C PRO A 771 -12.83 2.13 -4.28
N VAL A 772 -11.58 2.22 -4.71
CA VAL A 772 -10.96 1.26 -5.64
C VAL A 772 -10.72 -0.07 -4.93
N ALA A 773 -10.10 -0.04 -3.75
CA ALA A 773 -9.77 -1.21 -2.94
C ALA A 773 -10.99 -2.00 -2.42
N LEU A 774 -12.18 -1.38 -2.43
CA LEU A 774 -13.45 -1.99 -2.03
C LEU A 774 -14.37 -2.31 -3.22
N LEU A 775 -14.01 -1.93 -4.45
CA LEU A 775 -14.92 -1.98 -5.60
C LEU A 775 -15.34 -3.40 -5.99
N SER A 776 -14.42 -4.37 -5.97
CA SER A 776 -14.72 -5.78 -6.28
C SER A 776 -15.75 -6.38 -5.32
N MET A 777 -15.81 -5.92 -4.07
CA MET A 777 -16.82 -6.36 -3.09
C MET A 777 -18.15 -5.60 -3.22
N VAL A 778 -18.15 -4.33 -3.62
CA VAL A 778 -19.40 -3.54 -3.78
C VAL A 778 -20.09 -3.80 -5.13
N TYR A 779 -19.34 -4.06 -6.21
CA TYR A 779 -19.87 -4.18 -7.57
C TYR A 779 -20.96 -5.28 -7.78
N PRO A 780 -20.91 -6.45 -7.11
CA PRO A 780 -21.99 -7.46 -7.20
C PRO A 780 -23.33 -6.97 -6.63
N HIS A 781 -23.30 -6.30 -5.48
CA HIS A 781 -24.48 -5.89 -4.68
C HIS A 781 -25.25 -4.70 -5.30
N VAL A 782 -24.60 -3.90 -6.15
CA VAL A 782 -25.25 -2.82 -6.90
C VAL A 782 -25.80 -3.29 -8.23
N ARG A 783 -26.82 -2.61 -8.78
CA ARG A 783 -27.48 -2.94 -10.06
C ARG A 783 -27.74 -1.68 -10.89
N GLY A 784 -28.38 -1.84 -12.05
CA GLY A 784 -28.85 -0.73 -12.89
C GLY A 784 -27.75 0.29 -13.24
N ASP A 785 -28.10 1.56 -13.17
CA ASP A 785 -27.20 2.68 -13.49
C ASP A 785 -26.03 2.84 -12.50
N VAL A 786 -26.16 2.39 -11.25
CA VAL A 786 -25.06 2.50 -10.26
C VAL A 786 -23.81 1.76 -10.74
N ARG A 787 -23.98 0.62 -11.44
CA ARG A 787 -22.84 -0.05 -12.11
C ARG A 787 -22.19 0.84 -13.17
N VAL A 788 -22.97 1.56 -13.98
CA VAL A 788 -22.44 2.49 -15.00
C VAL A 788 -21.67 3.63 -14.35
N GLN A 789 -22.21 4.22 -13.26
CA GLN A 789 -21.51 5.27 -12.50
C GLN A 789 -20.19 4.77 -11.90
N LEU A 790 -20.16 3.57 -11.30
CA LEU A 790 -18.93 2.97 -10.76
C LEU A 790 -17.91 2.65 -11.87
N ARG A 791 -18.35 2.24 -13.07
CA ARG A 791 -17.44 2.08 -14.21
C ARG A 791 -16.88 3.43 -14.69
N GLY A 792 -17.70 4.48 -14.74
CA GLY A 792 -17.28 5.86 -15.03
C GLY A 792 -16.38 6.48 -13.95
N MET A 793 -16.56 6.09 -12.68
CA MET A 793 -15.66 6.43 -11.57
C MET A 793 -14.28 5.81 -11.79
N LEU A 794 -14.22 4.50 -12.05
CA LEU A 794 -12.96 3.80 -12.24
C LEU A 794 -12.26 4.22 -13.56
N ASP A 795 -13.01 4.50 -14.62
CA ASP A 795 -12.47 5.06 -15.87
C ASP A 795 -11.80 6.43 -15.63
N ARG A 796 -12.32 7.27 -14.71
CA ARG A 796 -11.66 8.51 -14.28
C ARG A 796 -10.42 8.24 -13.45
N MET A 797 -10.49 7.35 -12.46
CA MET A 797 -9.35 6.98 -11.59
C MET A 797 -8.20 6.31 -12.35
N CYS A 798 -8.50 5.62 -13.46
CA CYS A 798 -7.51 5.08 -14.38
C CYS A 798 -6.74 6.18 -15.15
N ASN A 799 -7.23 7.42 -15.13
CA ASN A 799 -6.60 8.62 -15.73
C ASN A 799 -6.37 9.70 -14.66
N ASP A 800 -6.22 9.31 -13.38
CA ASP A 800 -5.98 10.22 -12.26
C ASP A 800 -4.59 10.87 -12.36
N ASP A 801 -4.44 12.13 -11.96
CA ASP A 801 -3.15 12.82 -11.95
C ASP A 801 -2.10 12.09 -11.09
N ASN A 802 -2.52 11.47 -9.97
CA ASN A 802 -1.62 10.78 -9.05
C ASN A 802 -1.42 9.29 -9.45
N PRO A 803 -0.16 8.85 -9.68
CA PRO A 803 0.11 7.49 -10.14
C PRO A 803 -0.21 6.40 -9.12
N LEU A 804 -0.27 6.70 -7.81
CA LEU A 804 -0.65 5.71 -6.79
C LEU A 804 -2.13 5.33 -6.89
N VAL A 805 -2.98 6.26 -7.32
CA VAL A 805 -4.40 5.99 -7.62
C VAL A 805 -4.50 5.11 -8.87
N ARG A 806 -3.76 5.44 -9.94
CA ARG A 806 -3.73 4.63 -11.17
C ARG A 806 -3.20 3.22 -10.92
N ARG A 807 -2.13 3.07 -10.14
CA ARG A 807 -1.59 1.78 -9.65
C ARG A 807 -2.63 0.98 -8.88
N ALA A 808 -3.40 1.62 -7.99
CA ALA A 808 -4.46 0.94 -7.26
C ALA A 808 -5.55 0.42 -8.20
N VAL A 809 -5.98 1.20 -9.19
CA VAL A 809 -6.91 0.74 -10.23
C VAL A 809 -6.36 -0.49 -10.94
N THR A 810 -5.08 -0.48 -11.32
CA THR A 810 -4.41 -1.62 -11.98
C THR A 810 -4.41 -2.88 -11.12
N SER A 811 -4.23 -2.76 -9.79
CA SER A 811 -4.19 -3.91 -8.89
C SER A 811 -5.53 -4.67 -8.78
N VAL A 812 -6.68 -3.98 -8.94
CA VAL A 812 -8.01 -4.60 -8.75
C VAL A 812 -8.67 -5.10 -10.04
N ILE A 813 -8.01 -4.99 -11.22
CA ILE A 813 -8.61 -5.35 -12.52
C ILE A 813 -9.03 -6.83 -12.58
N GLY A 814 -8.24 -7.73 -11.99
CA GLY A 814 -8.55 -9.16 -11.92
C GLY A 814 -9.77 -9.44 -11.04
N ASP A 815 -9.75 -8.97 -9.80
CA ASP A 815 -10.85 -9.14 -8.84
C ASP A 815 -12.16 -8.53 -9.35
N LEU A 816 -12.08 -7.39 -10.06
CA LEU A 816 -13.23 -6.74 -10.66
C LEU A 816 -13.78 -7.51 -11.87
N ALA A 817 -12.93 -8.20 -12.62
CA ALA A 817 -13.39 -9.15 -13.63
C ALA A 817 -14.12 -10.33 -12.96
N ALA A 818 -13.57 -10.89 -11.87
CA ALA A 818 -14.21 -11.96 -11.10
C ALA A 818 -15.58 -11.54 -10.53
N ALA A 819 -15.67 -10.34 -9.96
CA ALA A 819 -16.89 -9.79 -9.35
C ALA A 819 -17.96 -9.35 -10.37
N GLY A 820 -17.54 -8.82 -11.52
CA GLY A 820 -18.45 -8.36 -12.58
C GLY A 820 -18.85 -9.46 -13.58
N GLY A 821 -18.06 -10.52 -13.68
CA GLY A 821 -18.28 -11.69 -14.52
C GLY A 821 -18.18 -11.41 -16.03
N SER A 822 -18.73 -12.35 -16.80
CA SER A 822 -18.75 -12.37 -18.27
C SER A 822 -19.04 -11.00 -18.95
N PRO A 823 -20.00 -10.16 -18.48
CA PRO A 823 -20.31 -8.88 -19.12
C PRO A 823 -19.23 -7.79 -19.00
N VAL A 824 -18.32 -7.85 -18.00
CA VAL A 824 -17.29 -6.81 -17.81
C VAL A 824 -15.95 -7.14 -18.48
N ALA A 825 -15.79 -8.36 -19.00
CA ALA A 825 -14.52 -8.89 -19.52
C ALA A 825 -13.79 -7.98 -20.53
N SER A 826 -14.51 -7.40 -21.49
CA SER A 826 -13.90 -6.48 -22.48
C SER A 826 -13.54 -5.11 -21.87
N TRP A 827 -14.23 -4.67 -20.82
CA TRP A 827 -13.93 -3.41 -20.13
C TRP A 827 -12.71 -3.56 -19.22
N THR A 828 -12.53 -4.71 -18.54
CA THR A 828 -11.35 -4.96 -17.71
C THR A 828 -10.07 -5.12 -18.56
N VAL A 829 -10.15 -5.74 -19.74
CA VAL A 829 -9.02 -5.71 -20.71
C VAL A 829 -8.70 -4.27 -21.15
N GLN A 830 -9.71 -3.43 -21.40
CA GLN A 830 -9.50 -2.01 -21.74
C GLN A 830 -9.00 -1.12 -20.58
N LEU A 831 -9.14 -1.54 -19.32
CA LEU A 831 -8.47 -0.90 -18.17
C LEU A 831 -6.99 -1.29 -18.13
N LEU A 832 -6.69 -2.56 -18.39
CA LEU A 832 -5.33 -3.07 -18.44
C LEU A 832 -4.54 -2.45 -19.59
N GLU A 833 -5.17 -2.25 -20.76
CA GLU A 833 -4.56 -1.58 -21.92
C GLU A 833 -4.12 -0.14 -21.61
N LYS A 834 -4.89 0.61 -20.81
CA LYS A 834 -4.48 1.94 -20.32
C LYS A 834 -3.33 1.84 -19.31
N SER A 835 -3.40 0.88 -18.38
CA SER A 835 -2.36 0.66 -17.37
C SER A 835 -1.03 0.23 -17.99
N THR A 836 -1.09 -0.50 -19.11
CA THR A 836 0.05 -0.89 -19.96
C THR A 836 0.68 0.34 -20.61
N ALA A 837 -0.14 1.26 -21.12
CA ALA A 837 0.29 2.48 -21.78
C ALA A 837 0.52 3.68 -20.82
N ASP A 838 0.62 3.44 -19.50
CA ASP A 838 0.77 4.52 -18.53
C ASP A 838 2.15 5.20 -18.64
N SER A 839 2.15 6.53 -18.58
CA SER A 839 3.34 7.37 -18.42
C SER A 839 4.33 6.90 -17.33
N HIS A 840 3.85 6.36 -16.22
CA HIS A 840 4.65 6.08 -15.03
C HIS A 840 4.84 4.57 -14.83
N ASP A 841 6.08 4.14 -14.68
CA ASP A 841 6.46 2.73 -14.70
C ASP A 841 5.95 1.94 -13.49
N ILE A 842 5.78 2.54 -12.32
CA ILE A 842 5.11 1.87 -11.17
C ILE A 842 3.71 1.33 -11.53
N VAL A 843 2.99 1.97 -12.46
CA VAL A 843 1.68 1.49 -12.94
C VAL A 843 1.88 0.33 -13.93
N ARG A 844 2.85 0.45 -14.84
CA ARG A 844 3.19 -0.60 -15.83
C ARG A 844 3.73 -1.87 -15.18
N ILE A 845 4.57 -1.77 -14.14
CA ILE A 845 5.05 -2.90 -13.30
C ILE A 845 3.85 -3.65 -12.70
N PHE A 846 2.87 -2.93 -12.16
CA PHE A 846 1.63 -3.54 -11.64
C PHE A 846 0.74 -4.11 -12.75
N ALA A 847 0.79 -3.54 -13.97
CA ALA A 847 0.06 -4.05 -15.13
C ALA A 847 0.59 -5.42 -15.60
N VAL A 848 1.89 -5.71 -15.45
CA VAL A 848 2.46 -7.05 -15.72
C VAL A 848 1.71 -8.12 -14.91
N LYS A 849 1.63 -7.95 -13.58
CA LYS A 849 0.88 -8.85 -12.67
C LYS A 849 -0.62 -8.82 -12.95
N GLY A 850 -1.19 -7.64 -13.15
CA GLY A 850 -2.59 -7.45 -13.51
C GLY A 850 -3.00 -8.22 -14.78
N CYS A 851 -2.10 -8.34 -15.77
CA CYS A 851 -2.32 -9.11 -16.98
C CYS A 851 -2.45 -10.61 -16.72
N ILE A 852 -1.59 -11.18 -15.88
CA ILE A 852 -1.58 -12.59 -15.50
C ILE A 852 -2.83 -12.94 -14.70
N THR A 853 -3.17 -12.13 -13.69
CA THR A 853 -4.37 -12.30 -12.86
C THR A 853 -5.64 -12.17 -13.71
N LEU A 854 -5.70 -11.16 -14.60
CA LEU A 854 -6.83 -11.00 -15.51
C LEU A 854 -6.95 -12.15 -16.50
N ALA A 855 -5.86 -12.60 -17.14
CA ALA A 855 -5.88 -13.69 -18.11
C ALA A 855 -6.38 -14.99 -17.48
N THR A 856 -5.85 -15.35 -16.30
CA THR A 856 -6.27 -16.52 -15.50
C THR A 856 -7.76 -16.41 -15.12
N THR A 857 -8.19 -15.22 -14.72
CA THR A 857 -9.58 -14.94 -14.32
C THR A 857 -10.54 -15.03 -15.51
N LEU A 858 -10.19 -14.46 -16.67
CA LEU A 858 -11.00 -14.54 -17.89
C LEU A 858 -11.14 -15.96 -18.40
N ARG A 859 -10.07 -16.76 -18.36
CA ARG A 859 -10.12 -18.21 -18.67
C ARG A 859 -11.13 -18.92 -17.78
N ARG A 860 -11.01 -18.76 -16.46
CA ARG A 860 -11.93 -19.39 -15.51
C ARG A 860 -13.38 -18.94 -15.74
N LEU A 861 -13.61 -17.62 -15.78
CA LEU A 861 -14.95 -17.03 -15.92
C LEU A 861 -15.67 -17.41 -17.21
N LEU A 862 -14.96 -17.54 -18.34
CA LEU A 862 -15.58 -17.85 -19.62
C LEU A 862 -15.81 -19.36 -19.79
N LEU A 863 -14.93 -20.22 -19.28
CA LEU A 863 -15.11 -21.67 -19.31
C LEU A 863 -16.17 -22.16 -18.31
N GLU A 864 -16.39 -21.44 -17.21
CA GLU A 864 -17.45 -21.72 -16.23
C GLU A 864 -18.81 -21.06 -16.59
N ASP A 865 -18.88 -20.29 -17.70
CA ASP A 865 -20.06 -19.53 -18.11
C ASP A 865 -21.17 -20.41 -18.72
N GLN A 866 -22.00 -21.00 -17.86
CA GLN A 866 -23.17 -21.82 -18.25
C GLN A 866 -24.16 -21.13 -19.20
N SER A 867 -24.05 -19.81 -19.45
CA SER A 867 -24.92 -19.10 -20.39
C SER A 867 -24.47 -19.21 -21.87
N LYS A 868 -23.29 -19.78 -22.13
CA LYS A 868 -22.69 -19.92 -23.47
C LYS A 868 -22.43 -21.37 -23.83
N SER A 869 -22.28 -21.65 -25.13
CA SER A 869 -21.63 -22.90 -25.55
C SER A 869 -20.11 -22.83 -25.35
N GLN A 870 -19.47 -24.01 -25.22
CA GLN A 870 -18.01 -24.13 -25.10
C GLN A 870 -17.28 -23.45 -26.26
N GLU A 871 -17.79 -23.59 -27.49
CA GLU A 871 -17.20 -22.98 -28.69
C GLU A 871 -17.26 -21.44 -28.65
N GLU A 872 -18.37 -20.87 -28.19
CA GLU A 872 -18.51 -19.42 -28.01
C GLU A 872 -17.64 -18.88 -26.87
N ALA A 873 -17.47 -19.66 -25.79
CA ALA A 873 -16.59 -19.33 -24.68
C ALA A 873 -15.11 -19.31 -25.12
N ASP A 874 -14.65 -20.37 -25.80
CA ASP A 874 -13.29 -20.47 -26.33
C ASP A 874 -13.02 -19.39 -27.40
N GLN A 875 -14.00 -19.10 -28.28
CA GLN A 875 -13.86 -18.02 -29.25
C GLN A 875 -13.77 -16.64 -28.58
N ALA A 876 -14.59 -16.37 -27.57
CA ALA A 876 -14.55 -15.11 -26.82
C ALA A 876 -13.23 -14.94 -26.05
N LEU A 877 -12.77 -16.00 -25.38
CA LEU A 877 -11.48 -16.01 -24.66
C LEU A 877 -10.32 -15.76 -25.63
N ARG A 878 -10.32 -16.43 -26.79
CA ARG A 878 -9.31 -16.25 -27.84
C ARG A 878 -9.25 -14.80 -28.34
N LEU A 879 -10.41 -14.15 -28.56
CA LEU A 879 -10.45 -12.75 -29.00
C LEU A 879 -9.88 -11.79 -27.94
N LEU A 880 -10.17 -12.01 -26.66
CA LEU A 880 -9.60 -11.21 -25.57
C LEU A 880 -8.08 -11.45 -25.45
N TYR A 881 -7.62 -12.69 -25.54
CA TYR A 881 -6.19 -13.01 -25.53
C TYR A 881 -5.44 -12.43 -26.74
N CYS A 882 -6.05 -12.38 -27.93
CA CYS A 882 -5.48 -11.66 -29.08
C CYS A 882 -5.32 -10.14 -28.84
N GLN A 883 -6.13 -9.52 -27.98
CA GLN A 883 -5.94 -8.14 -27.51
C GLN A 883 -4.88 -8.03 -26.39
N MET A 884 -4.74 -9.06 -25.56
CA MET A 884 -3.82 -9.05 -24.41
C MET A 884 -2.36 -9.42 -24.75
N VAL A 885 -2.11 -10.30 -25.72
CA VAL A 885 -0.73 -10.69 -26.09
C VAL A 885 0.13 -9.47 -26.50
N PRO A 886 -0.32 -8.52 -27.35
CA PRO A 886 0.44 -7.32 -27.66
C PRO A 886 0.85 -6.47 -26.45
N MET A 887 0.12 -6.53 -25.34
CA MET A 887 0.51 -5.86 -24.09
C MET A 887 1.75 -6.52 -23.45
N VAL A 888 1.88 -7.84 -23.58
CA VAL A 888 3.09 -8.57 -23.14
C VAL A 888 4.29 -8.15 -23.99
N ASN A 889 4.14 -8.05 -25.31
CA ASN A 889 5.19 -7.53 -26.19
C ASN A 889 5.68 -6.14 -25.71
N THR A 890 4.79 -5.22 -25.36
CA THR A 890 5.17 -3.90 -24.83
C THR A 890 5.88 -3.95 -23.48
N TYR A 891 5.54 -4.88 -22.58
CA TYR A 891 6.27 -5.04 -21.32
C TYR A 891 7.70 -5.56 -21.52
N THR A 892 7.89 -6.53 -22.43
CA THR A 892 9.21 -7.12 -22.72
C THR A 892 10.19 -6.14 -23.37
N SER A 893 9.68 -5.08 -24.00
CA SER A 893 10.44 -4.04 -24.70
C SER A 893 10.31 -2.66 -24.03
N ASP A 894 9.90 -2.62 -22.75
CA ASP A 894 9.65 -1.37 -22.05
C ASP A 894 10.92 -0.55 -21.80
N SER A 895 10.79 0.76 -21.98
CA SER A 895 11.74 1.80 -21.55
C SER A 895 12.32 1.60 -20.13
N SER A 896 11.48 1.24 -19.15
CA SER A 896 11.91 1.02 -17.76
C SER A 896 12.35 -0.43 -17.58
N TRP A 897 13.62 -0.61 -17.22
CA TRP A 897 14.20 -1.92 -16.92
C TRP A 897 13.48 -2.65 -15.79
N GLN A 898 12.78 -1.93 -14.90
CA GLN A 898 11.99 -2.53 -13.82
C GLN A 898 10.73 -3.24 -14.35
N VAL A 899 10.10 -2.72 -15.41
CA VAL A 899 8.98 -3.40 -16.10
C VAL A 899 9.50 -4.64 -16.82
N ARG A 900 10.65 -4.54 -17.49
CA ARG A 900 11.30 -5.69 -18.15
C ARG A 900 11.72 -6.75 -17.12
N LEU A 901 12.27 -6.37 -15.98
CA LEU A 901 12.63 -7.26 -14.87
C LEU A 901 11.42 -8.02 -14.33
N GLU A 902 10.32 -7.33 -14.02
CA GLU A 902 9.11 -7.97 -13.53
C GLU A 902 8.49 -8.89 -14.60
N THR A 903 8.62 -8.54 -15.88
CA THR A 903 8.19 -9.40 -17.00
C THR A 903 9.05 -10.66 -17.11
N ALA A 904 10.37 -10.54 -17.07
CA ALA A 904 11.31 -11.68 -17.09
C ALA A 904 11.00 -12.68 -15.95
N ARG A 905 10.77 -12.17 -14.74
CA ARG A 905 10.36 -12.98 -13.56
C ARG A 905 9.03 -13.70 -13.73
N THR A 906 8.12 -13.17 -14.56
CA THR A 906 6.72 -13.63 -14.64
C THR A 906 6.34 -14.31 -15.95
N LEU A 907 7.23 -14.39 -16.95
CA LEU A 907 7.03 -15.16 -18.20
C LEU A 907 6.56 -16.62 -17.97
N PRO A 908 7.07 -17.37 -16.96
CA PRO A 908 6.52 -18.69 -16.61
C PRO A 908 5.05 -18.67 -16.19
N ALA A 909 4.60 -17.60 -15.54
CA ALA A 909 3.21 -17.41 -15.13
C ALA A 909 2.33 -16.92 -16.30
N PHE A 910 2.86 -16.12 -17.23
CA PHE A 910 2.19 -15.81 -18.50
C PHE A 910 1.89 -17.08 -19.31
N CYS A 911 2.84 -18.01 -19.39
CA CYS A 911 2.63 -19.31 -20.06
C CYS A 911 1.47 -20.09 -19.41
N ARG A 912 1.48 -20.26 -18.08
CA ARG A 912 0.40 -20.95 -17.35
C ARG A 912 -0.96 -20.24 -17.49
N ALA A 913 -0.99 -18.91 -17.46
CA ALA A 913 -2.22 -18.11 -17.53
C ALA A 913 -2.89 -18.15 -18.91
N PHE A 914 -2.13 -17.97 -20.00
CA PHE A 914 -2.67 -17.98 -21.37
C PHE A 914 -2.75 -19.39 -21.98
N GLY A 915 -1.97 -20.36 -21.47
CA GLY A 915 -1.97 -21.75 -21.93
C GLY A 915 -1.16 -22.00 -23.22
N ALA A 916 -1.22 -23.26 -23.66
CA ALA A 916 -0.38 -23.83 -24.72
C ALA A 916 -0.42 -23.02 -26.02
N GLU A 917 -1.58 -22.46 -26.37
CA GLU A 917 -1.84 -21.75 -27.63
C GLU A 917 -0.99 -20.48 -27.80
N TYR A 918 -0.41 -19.96 -26.71
CA TYR A 918 0.41 -18.74 -26.67
C TYR A 918 1.80 -18.98 -26.08
N THR A 919 2.09 -20.21 -25.65
CA THR A 919 3.35 -20.58 -24.99
C THR A 919 4.55 -20.55 -25.93
N ASP A 920 4.35 -20.61 -27.25
CA ASP A 920 5.41 -20.34 -28.24
C ASP A 920 5.84 -18.87 -28.19
N VAL A 921 4.87 -17.95 -28.31
CA VAL A 921 5.09 -16.49 -28.26
C VAL A 921 5.81 -16.06 -26.98
N PHE A 922 5.50 -16.63 -25.82
CA PHE A 922 6.16 -16.27 -24.57
C PHE A 922 7.54 -16.91 -24.37
N VAL A 923 7.84 -18.03 -25.04
CA VAL A 923 9.20 -18.56 -25.12
C VAL A 923 10.07 -17.70 -26.04
N ASP A 924 9.54 -17.23 -27.17
CA ASP A 924 10.26 -16.29 -28.06
C ASP A 924 10.60 -14.98 -27.33
N HIS A 925 9.67 -14.45 -26.52
CA HIS A 925 9.92 -13.31 -25.66
C HIS A 925 11.00 -13.59 -24.60
N PHE A 926 10.98 -14.75 -23.93
CA PHE A 926 12.04 -15.13 -23.00
C PHE A 926 13.41 -15.17 -23.68
N VAL A 927 13.50 -15.81 -24.85
CA VAL A 927 14.72 -15.89 -25.65
C VAL A 927 15.24 -14.50 -26.04
N SER A 928 14.35 -13.55 -26.35
CA SER A 928 14.73 -12.16 -26.62
C SER A 928 15.23 -11.41 -25.38
N MET A 929 14.69 -11.71 -24.18
CA MET A 929 15.06 -11.02 -22.93
C MET A 929 16.32 -11.59 -22.27
N VAL A 930 16.76 -12.79 -22.65
CA VAL A 930 18.07 -13.32 -22.27
C VAL A 930 19.21 -12.37 -22.68
N ALA A 931 19.06 -11.62 -23.77
CA ALA A 931 20.05 -10.65 -24.25
C ALA A 931 19.83 -9.20 -23.77
N ASP A 932 19.04 -8.97 -22.70
CA ASP A 932 18.76 -7.63 -22.19
C ASP A 932 20.04 -6.88 -21.74
N PRO A 933 20.22 -5.58 -22.03
CA PRO A 933 21.39 -4.83 -21.55
C PRO A 933 21.50 -4.78 -20.02
N THR A 934 20.39 -4.84 -19.28
CA THR A 934 20.36 -4.72 -17.82
C THR A 934 20.65 -6.06 -17.13
N VAL A 935 21.65 -6.07 -16.24
CA VAL A 935 22.17 -7.27 -15.54
C VAL A 935 21.07 -7.97 -14.72
N GLU A 936 20.22 -7.20 -14.05
CA GLU A 936 19.10 -7.68 -13.24
C GLU A 936 18.07 -8.45 -14.08
N VAL A 937 17.83 -8.01 -15.32
CA VAL A 937 16.88 -8.65 -16.24
C VAL A 937 17.47 -9.96 -16.75
N ARG A 938 18.75 -9.98 -17.17
CA ARG A 938 19.43 -11.23 -17.56
C ARG A 938 19.54 -12.22 -16.42
N ARG A 939 19.80 -11.74 -15.19
CA ARG A 939 19.76 -12.56 -13.97
C ARG A 939 18.37 -13.16 -13.75
N ALA A 940 17.30 -12.37 -13.88
CA ALA A 940 15.94 -12.89 -13.78
C ALA A 940 15.58 -13.89 -14.90
N CYS A 941 16.14 -13.75 -16.11
CA CYS A 941 16.03 -14.78 -17.14
C CYS A 941 16.80 -16.05 -16.75
N ALA A 942 18.01 -15.94 -16.20
CA ALA A 942 18.78 -17.09 -15.70
C ALA A 942 18.00 -17.86 -14.62
N GLU A 943 17.48 -17.17 -13.60
CA GLU A 943 16.63 -17.72 -12.54
C GLU A 943 15.31 -18.29 -13.10
N GLY A 944 14.69 -17.58 -14.05
CA GLY A 944 13.42 -17.93 -14.67
C GLY A 944 13.47 -19.10 -15.66
N SER A 945 14.66 -19.49 -16.15
CA SER A 945 14.84 -20.59 -17.12
C SER A 945 14.23 -21.91 -16.60
N PHE A 946 14.63 -22.38 -15.41
CA PHE A 946 14.06 -23.56 -14.78
C PHE A 946 12.53 -23.47 -14.63
N LEU A 947 12.03 -22.33 -14.14
CA LEU A 947 10.60 -22.09 -13.91
C LEU A 947 9.79 -22.07 -15.21
N LEU A 948 10.39 -21.63 -16.32
CA LEU A 948 9.80 -21.67 -17.65
C LEU A 948 9.69 -23.11 -18.16
N GLY A 949 10.76 -23.92 -18.03
CA GLY A 949 10.71 -25.35 -18.35
C GLY A 949 9.69 -26.12 -17.51
N GLU A 950 9.56 -25.75 -16.24
CA GLU A 950 8.51 -26.24 -15.37
C GLU A 950 7.10 -25.86 -15.89
N ALA A 951 6.89 -24.60 -16.29
CA ALA A 951 5.63 -24.18 -16.88
C ALA A 951 5.30 -24.94 -18.17
N LEU A 952 6.29 -25.25 -19.02
CA LEU A 952 6.10 -26.08 -20.21
C LEU A 952 5.63 -27.50 -19.83
N ARG A 953 6.27 -28.13 -18.83
CA ARG A 953 5.91 -29.45 -18.29
C ARG A 953 4.48 -29.46 -17.76
N ASP A 954 4.11 -28.48 -16.94
CA ASP A 954 2.79 -28.41 -16.29
C ASP A 954 1.66 -28.27 -17.32
N ILE A 955 1.86 -27.44 -18.34
CA ILE A 955 0.89 -27.25 -19.44
C ILE A 955 0.73 -28.54 -20.25
N ALA A 956 1.81 -29.27 -20.51
CA ALA A 956 1.76 -30.58 -21.18
C ALA A 956 1.00 -31.63 -20.35
N VAL A 957 1.18 -31.64 -19.02
CA VAL A 957 0.41 -32.53 -18.11
C VAL A 957 -1.07 -32.16 -18.08
N GLN A 958 -1.42 -30.87 -18.15
CA GLN A 958 -2.82 -30.42 -18.24
C GLN A 958 -3.48 -30.83 -19.57
N GLN A 959 -2.76 -30.81 -20.69
CA GLN A 959 -3.30 -31.33 -21.97
C GLN A 959 -3.65 -32.83 -21.88
N MET A 960 -2.83 -33.63 -21.18
CA MET A 960 -3.04 -35.06 -20.97
C MET A 960 -4.30 -35.39 -20.16
N SER A 961 -4.77 -34.48 -19.29
CA SER A 961 -6.02 -34.67 -18.53
C SER A 961 -7.26 -34.36 -19.37
N LYS A 962 -7.17 -33.38 -20.29
CA LYS A 962 -8.27 -33.01 -21.20
C LYS A 962 -8.51 -34.09 -22.27
N SER A 963 -7.48 -34.61 -22.93
CA SER A 963 -7.65 -35.67 -23.94
C SER A 963 -8.28 -36.94 -23.34
N LYS A 964 -7.83 -37.36 -22.16
CA LYS A 964 -8.40 -38.51 -21.43
C LYS A 964 -9.87 -38.33 -21.05
N SER A 965 -10.37 -37.10 -20.86
CA SER A 965 -11.79 -36.88 -20.54
C SER A 965 -12.67 -37.01 -21.78
N GLU A 966 -12.20 -36.56 -22.95
CA GLU A 966 -12.92 -36.66 -24.22
C GLU A 966 -13.02 -38.12 -24.71
N ASP A 967 -11.92 -38.89 -24.67
CA ASP A 967 -11.91 -40.31 -25.06
C ASP A 967 -12.76 -41.21 -24.15
N SER A 968 -13.00 -40.80 -22.89
CA SER A 968 -13.76 -41.58 -21.90
C SER A 968 -15.25 -41.77 -22.23
N ASN A 969 -15.79 -41.03 -23.20
CA ASN A 969 -17.13 -41.25 -23.76
C ASN A 969 -17.19 -42.39 -24.79
N SER A 970 -16.06 -43.03 -25.13
CA SER A 970 -16.03 -44.24 -25.96
C SER A 970 -16.15 -45.50 -25.10
N THR A 971 -17.14 -46.36 -25.40
CA THR A 971 -17.49 -47.50 -24.54
C THR A 971 -16.66 -48.75 -24.85
N ALA A 972 -15.55 -48.92 -24.14
CA ALA A 972 -14.84 -50.20 -24.00
C ALA A 972 -14.44 -50.41 -22.53
N ALA A 973 -14.65 -51.62 -22.00
CA ALA A 973 -14.46 -51.92 -20.59
C ALA A 973 -13.17 -52.72 -20.33
N SER A 974 -12.50 -52.36 -19.22
CA SER A 974 -11.60 -53.20 -18.42
C SER A 974 -10.61 -54.13 -19.14
N ASP A 975 -9.34 -53.75 -19.10
CA ASP A 975 -8.37 -54.62 -18.42
C ASP A 975 -7.31 -53.76 -17.70
N GLY A 976 -6.65 -54.30 -16.68
CA GLY A 976 -5.78 -53.53 -15.79
C GLY A 976 -4.37 -54.10 -15.67
N LEU A 977 -3.34 -53.25 -15.86
CA LEU A 977 -1.94 -53.57 -15.56
C LEU A 977 -1.11 -52.29 -15.33
N LYS A 978 0.09 -52.43 -14.75
CA LYS A 978 0.94 -51.33 -14.27
C LYS A 978 1.48 -50.48 -15.41
N ALA A 979 1.15 -49.18 -15.43
CA ALA A 979 1.71 -48.21 -16.37
C ALA A 979 2.96 -47.49 -15.79
N ASN A 980 4.06 -48.22 -15.62
CA ASN A 980 5.39 -47.61 -15.49
C ASN A 980 6.02 -47.50 -16.89
N GLY A 981 6.57 -46.34 -17.24
CA GLY A 981 7.64 -46.25 -18.25
C GLY A 981 7.32 -45.60 -19.61
N GLU A 982 6.11 -45.13 -19.89
CA GLU A 982 5.84 -44.32 -21.09
C GLU A 982 5.62 -42.84 -20.73
N THR A 983 6.65 -42.02 -20.96
CA THR A 983 6.56 -40.55 -20.88
C THR A 983 5.65 -40.02 -21.99
N SER A 984 4.57 -39.32 -21.60
CA SER A 984 3.57 -38.77 -22.52
C SER A 984 4.21 -37.90 -23.61
N GLU A 985 3.75 -38.06 -24.85
CA GLU A 985 4.23 -37.32 -26.03
C GLU A 985 4.25 -35.80 -25.81
N HIS A 986 3.25 -35.23 -25.14
CA HIS A 986 3.20 -33.81 -24.79
C HIS A 986 4.35 -33.39 -23.84
N VAL A 987 4.71 -34.24 -22.88
CA VAL A 987 5.81 -33.97 -21.93
C VAL A 987 7.16 -34.09 -22.63
N VAL A 988 7.32 -35.07 -23.53
CA VAL A 988 8.51 -35.20 -24.38
C VAL A 988 8.64 -33.99 -25.32
N ALA A 989 7.54 -33.51 -25.90
CA ALA A 989 7.53 -32.29 -26.70
C ALA A 989 7.90 -31.03 -25.89
N ALA A 990 7.43 -30.93 -24.63
CA ALA A 990 7.83 -29.86 -23.71
C ALA A 990 9.33 -29.89 -23.36
N GLN A 991 9.88 -31.08 -23.08
CA GLN A 991 11.32 -31.30 -22.88
C GLN A 991 12.12 -30.88 -24.12
N ILE A 992 11.75 -31.36 -25.32
CA ILE A 992 12.42 -31.02 -26.58
C ILE A 992 12.35 -29.50 -26.83
N LYS A 993 11.22 -28.85 -26.56
CA LYS A 993 11.10 -27.39 -26.71
C LYS A 993 12.02 -26.63 -25.75
N PHE A 994 12.11 -27.07 -24.49
CA PHE A 994 13.03 -26.48 -23.52
C PHE A 994 14.49 -26.60 -23.97
N VAL A 995 14.90 -27.82 -24.34
CA VAL A 995 16.26 -28.17 -24.80
C VAL A 995 16.64 -27.46 -26.11
N ARG A 996 15.70 -27.23 -27.03
CA ARG A 996 16.00 -26.61 -28.35
C ARG A 996 15.74 -25.11 -28.46
N SER A 997 15.02 -24.52 -27.52
CA SER A 997 14.63 -23.09 -27.59
C SER A 997 15.14 -22.28 -26.40
N VAL A 998 15.04 -22.82 -25.19
CA VAL A 998 15.37 -22.08 -23.96
C VAL A 998 16.84 -22.23 -23.61
N LEU A 999 17.35 -23.47 -23.54
CA LEU A 999 18.74 -23.76 -23.18
C LEU A 999 19.80 -23.20 -24.17
N PRO A 1000 19.59 -23.21 -25.50
CA PRO A 1000 20.56 -22.66 -26.43
C PRO A 1000 20.64 -21.12 -26.37
N ALA A 1001 19.55 -20.45 -25.98
CA ALA A 1001 19.55 -19.02 -25.73
C ALA A 1001 20.34 -18.70 -24.45
N THR A 1002 20.08 -19.42 -23.35
CA THR A 1002 20.75 -19.18 -22.08
C THR A 1002 22.23 -19.57 -22.07
N TYR A 1003 22.74 -20.31 -23.07
CA TYR A 1003 24.18 -20.54 -23.24
C TYR A 1003 24.99 -19.22 -23.22
N THR A 1004 24.47 -18.13 -23.79
CA THR A 1004 25.13 -16.80 -23.75
C THR A 1004 25.35 -16.28 -22.33
N LEU A 1005 24.46 -16.61 -21.39
CA LEU A 1005 24.56 -16.25 -19.97
C LEU A 1005 25.61 -17.06 -19.22
N SER A 1006 26.06 -18.21 -19.76
CA SER A 1006 27.19 -18.96 -19.17
C SER A 1006 28.53 -18.25 -19.33
N THR A 1007 28.59 -17.29 -20.25
CA THR A 1007 29.72 -16.39 -20.52
C THR A 1007 29.42 -14.92 -20.15
N ASP A 1008 28.36 -14.65 -19.38
CA ASP A 1008 28.02 -13.29 -18.94
C ASP A 1008 29.16 -12.68 -18.10
N VAL A 1009 29.40 -11.37 -18.24
CA VAL A 1009 30.38 -10.64 -17.41
C VAL A 1009 30.05 -10.74 -15.91
N SER A 1010 28.76 -10.74 -15.54
CA SER A 1010 28.29 -10.75 -14.16
C SER A 1010 28.33 -12.16 -13.55
N VAL A 1011 29.13 -12.32 -12.49
CA VAL A 1011 29.18 -13.57 -11.70
C VAL A 1011 27.80 -13.95 -11.16
N ALA A 1012 26.96 -12.97 -10.79
CA ALA A 1012 25.61 -13.22 -10.31
C ALA A 1012 24.69 -13.82 -11.39
N VAL A 1013 24.83 -13.42 -12.65
CA VAL A 1013 24.09 -14.03 -13.77
C VAL A 1013 24.57 -15.46 -14.02
N ARG A 1014 25.89 -15.68 -14.04
CA ARG A 1014 26.50 -17.01 -14.19
C ARG A 1014 26.07 -17.96 -13.06
N LEU A 1015 26.06 -17.49 -11.81
CA LEU A 1015 25.64 -18.24 -10.63
C LEU A 1015 24.16 -18.64 -10.68
N SER A 1016 23.27 -17.70 -10.99
CA SER A 1016 21.84 -17.97 -11.15
C SER A 1016 21.57 -18.98 -12.28
N LEU A 1017 22.32 -18.91 -13.39
CA LEU A 1017 22.18 -19.89 -14.47
C LEU A 1017 22.69 -21.28 -14.05
N ALA A 1018 23.85 -21.36 -13.40
CA ALA A 1018 24.41 -22.62 -12.89
C ALA A 1018 23.40 -23.38 -12.02
N GLN A 1019 22.72 -22.67 -11.09
CA GLN A 1019 21.66 -23.25 -10.26
C GLN A 1019 20.44 -23.68 -11.09
N SER A 1020 19.98 -22.84 -12.02
CA SER A 1020 18.80 -23.08 -12.86
C SER A 1020 18.96 -24.26 -13.83
N VAL A 1021 20.13 -24.39 -14.47
CA VAL A 1021 20.43 -25.49 -15.40
C VAL A 1021 20.63 -26.80 -14.65
N GLY A 1022 21.29 -26.79 -13.49
CA GLY A 1022 21.38 -27.96 -12.62
C GLY A 1022 20.01 -28.45 -12.14
N ARG A 1023 19.10 -27.54 -11.74
CA ARG A 1023 17.72 -27.89 -11.36
C ARG A 1023 16.89 -28.45 -12.52
N SER A 1024 17.16 -28.04 -13.76
CA SER A 1024 16.41 -28.53 -14.94
C SER A 1024 16.55 -30.04 -15.17
N LEU A 1025 17.59 -30.67 -14.61
CA LEU A 1025 17.75 -32.13 -14.59
C LEU A 1025 16.57 -32.87 -13.92
N GLN A 1026 15.80 -32.22 -13.04
CA GLN A 1026 14.58 -32.78 -12.44
C GLN A 1026 13.50 -33.18 -13.44
N PHE A 1027 13.47 -32.58 -14.64
CA PHE A 1027 12.45 -32.85 -15.65
C PHE A 1027 13.00 -33.13 -17.06
N ILE A 1028 14.31 -32.95 -17.28
CA ILE A 1028 14.99 -33.36 -18.52
C ILE A 1028 15.43 -34.81 -18.36
N GLY A 1029 14.99 -35.69 -19.26
CA GLY A 1029 15.49 -37.08 -19.28
C GLY A 1029 16.95 -37.16 -19.71
N SER A 1030 17.69 -38.12 -19.16
CA SER A 1030 19.13 -38.37 -19.42
C SER A 1030 19.52 -38.44 -20.90
N THR A 1031 18.60 -38.84 -21.78
CA THR A 1031 18.73 -38.81 -23.25
C THR A 1031 19.15 -37.44 -23.82
N TYR A 1032 18.87 -36.34 -23.12
CA TYR A 1032 19.20 -34.97 -23.56
C TYR A 1032 20.38 -34.34 -22.82
N TYR A 1033 21.05 -35.07 -21.91
CA TYR A 1033 22.17 -34.52 -21.13
C TYR A 1033 23.36 -34.15 -22.02
N ASP A 1034 23.56 -34.81 -23.16
CA ASP A 1034 24.58 -34.44 -24.15
C ASP A 1034 24.36 -33.02 -24.72
N GLU A 1035 23.11 -32.53 -24.80
CA GLU A 1035 22.80 -31.15 -25.23
C GLU A 1035 23.12 -30.12 -24.13
N LEU A 1036 23.35 -30.54 -22.87
CA LEU A 1036 23.77 -29.69 -21.74
C LEU A 1036 25.29 -29.67 -21.52
N VAL A 1037 26.04 -30.64 -22.04
CA VAL A 1037 27.51 -30.72 -21.91
C VAL A 1037 28.24 -29.41 -22.27
N PRO A 1038 27.84 -28.60 -23.28
CA PRO A 1038 28.46 -27.30 -23.54
C PRO A 1038 28.32 -26.29 -22.39
N ILE A 1039 27.18 -26.26 -21.69
CA ILE A 1039 26.98 -25.39 -20.51
C ILE A 1039 27.76 -25.94 -19.32
N PHE A 1040 27.73 -27.26 -19.12
CA PHE A 1040 28.46 -27.91 -18.01
C PHE A 1040 29.98 -27.75 -18.16
N THR A 1041 30.55 -27.97 -19.35
CA THR A 1041 31.99 -27.75 -19.58
C THR A 1041 32.38 -26.28 -19.35
N GLN A 1042 31.59 -25.32 -19.85
CA GLN A 1042 31.82 -23.90 -19.62
C GLN A 1042 31.79 -23.50 -18.13
N PHE A 1043 30.95 -24.15 -17.31
CA PHE A 1043 30.83 -23.87 -15.87
C PHE A 1043 31.72 -24.72 -14.95
N LEU A 1044 32.28 -25.83 -15.42
CA LEU A 1044 33.19 -26.66 -14.63
C LEU A 1044 34.68 -26.33 -14.86
N ASP A 1045 35.00 -25.61 -15.94
CA ASP A 1045 36.35 -25.12 -16.25
C ASP A 1045 37.01 -24.37 -15.07
N GLU A 1046 38.32 -24.53 -14.92
CA GLU A 1046 39.07 -23.97 -13.79
C GLU A 1046 39.19 -22.45 -13.80
N SER A 1047 38.92 -21.78 -14.93
CA SER A 1047 38.88 -20.31 -15.00
C SER A 1047 37.59 -19.69 -14.47
N GLN A 1048 36.55 -20.47 -14.19
CA GLN A 1048 35.29 -19.95 -13.66
C GLN A 1048 35.33 -19.68 -12.15
N ASP A 1049 34.51 -18.71 -11.73
CA ASP A 1049 34.37 -18.36 -10.32
C ASP A 1049 34.01 -19.60 -9.49
N PRO A 1050 34.77 -19.92 -8.41
CA PRO A 1050 34.58 -21.15 -7.66
C PRO A 1050 33.16 -21.35 -7.08
N THR A 1051 32.41 -20.29 -6.80
CA THR A 1051 31.03 -20.39 -6.31
C THR A 1051 30.07 -20.83 -7.42
N VAL A 1052 30.26 -20.35 -8.65
CA VAL A 1052 29.48 -20.76 -9.83
C VAL A 1052 29.66 -22.25 -10.11
N ARG A 1053 30.93 -22.71 -10.15
CA ARG A 1053 31.25 -24.13 -10.38
C ARG A 1053 30.64 -25.01 -9.31
N ALA A 1054 30.79 -24.62 -8.05
CA ALA A 1054 30.32 -25.39 -6.91
C ALA A 1054 28.79 -25.41 -6.78
N SER A 1055 28.08 -24.32 -7.12
CA SER A 1055 26.62 -24.31 -7.16
C SER A 1055 26.05 -25.17 -8.31
N LEU A 1056 26.73 -25.24 -9.46
CA LEU A 1056 26.35 -26.19 -10.50
C LEU A 1056 26.51 -27.64 -9.99
N LEU A 1057 27.67 -27.98 -9.43
CA LEU A 1057 27.97 -29.33 -8.95
C LEU A 1057 27.02 -29.81 -7.85
N GLU A 1058 26.56 -28.91 -6.98
CA GLU A 1058 25.60 -29.23 -5.92
C GLU A 1058 24.24 -29.66 -6.50
N GLU A 1059 23.72 -28.91 -7.48
CA GLU A 1059 22.44 -29.25 -8.13
C GLU A 1059 22.58 -30.45 -9.09
N MET A 1060 23.75 -30.64 -9.71
CA MET A 1060 24.03 -31.86 -10.49
C MET A 1060 24.12 -33.10 -9.61
N ALA A 1061 24.78 -33.04 -8.45
CA ALA A 1061 24.81 -34.15 -7.49
C ALA A 1061 23.40 -34.52 -7.01
N ARG A 1062 22.55 -33.51 -6.78
CA ARG A 1062 21.16 -33.65 -6.34
C ARG A 1062 20.24 -34.26 -7.40
N TYR A 1063 20.39 -33.91 -8.67
CA TYR A 1063 19.38 -34.18 -9.71
C TYR A 1063 19.86 -34.92 -10.97
N CYS A 1064 21.16 -35.15 -11.17
CA CYS A 1064 21.64 -35.94 -12.32
C CYS A 1064 21.14 -37.38 -12.24
N ASP A 1065 20.60 -37.90 -13.33
CA ASP A 1065 20.23 -39.32 -13.48
C ASP A 1065 21.48 -40.20 -13.34
N SER A 1066 21.44 -41.16 -12.43
CA SER A 1066 22.56 -42.04 -12.09
C SER A 1066 22.93 -43.05 -13.20
N SER A 1067 22.11 -43.15 -14.25
CA SER A 1067 22.42 -43.92 -15.47
C SER A 1067 23.26 -43.19 -16.52
N SER A 1068 23.55 -41.88 -16.34
CA SER A 1068 24.35 -41.12 -17.30
C SER A 1068 25.85 -41.21 -17.01
N ASP A 1069 26.53 -42.16 -17.67
CA ASP A 1069 28.00 -42.32 -17.61
C ASP A 1069 28.73 -41.01 -17.96
N THR A 1070 28.28 -40.30 -19.00
CA THR A 1070 28.91 -39.04 -19.47
C THR A 1070 28.95 -37.97 -18.39
N VAL A 1071 27.81 -37.69 -17.75
CA VAL A 1071 27.72 -36.62 -16.75
C VAL A 1071 28.37 -37.06 -15.44
N THR A 1072 28.21 -38.33 -15.06
CA THR A 1072 28.90 -38.93 -13.90
C THR A 1072 30.43 -38.77 -14.01
N ALA A 1073 31.00 -39.05 -15.18
CA ALA A 1073 32.42 -38.90 -15.45
C ALA A 1073 32.92 -37.43 -15.41
N MET A 1074 32.04 -36.45 -15.67
CA MET A 1074 32.37 -35.03 -15.54
C MET A 1074 32.33 -34.54 -14.09
N ILE A 1075 31.29 -34.92 -13.33
CA ILE A 1075 31.07 -34.36 -11.98
C ILE A 1075 31.93 -35.01 -10.90
N PHE A 1076 32.31 -36.29 -11.03
CA PHE A 1076 33.13 -36.97 -10.02
C PHE A 1076 34.49 -36.28 -9.76
N PRO A 1077 35.34 -36.02 -10.79
CA PRO A 1077 36.61 -35.32 -10.59
C PRO A 1077 36.42 -33.87 -10.12
N ALA A 1078 35.39 -33.20 -10.64
CA ALA A 1078 35.11 -31.80 -10.32
C ALA A 1078 34.67 -31.61 -8.86
N ILE A 1079 33.80 -32.48 -8.33
CA ILE A 1079 33.45 -32.54 -6.90
C ILE A 1079 34.72 -32.84 -6.08
N GLN A 1080 35.51 -33.84 -6.46
CA GLN A 1080 36.72 -34.21 -5.72
C GLN A 1080 37.76 -33.07 -5.63
N ALA A 1081 37.83 -32.19 -6.64
CA ALA A 1081 38.69 -31.00 -6.62
C ALA A 1081 38.25 -29.95 -5.57
N LEU A 1082 36.94 -29.76 -5.36
CA LEU A 1082 36.39 -28.78 -4.40
C LEU A 1082 36.93 -29.01 -2.97
N ARG A 1083 37.07 -30.28 -2.58
CA ARG A 1083 37.59 -30.74 -1.27
C ARG A 1083 38.91 -30.07 -0.89
N THR A 1084 39.77 -29.81 -1.87
CA THR A 1084 41.14 -29.31 -1.67
C THR A 1084 41.31 -27.81 -1.98
N SER A 1085 40.20 -27.08 -2.20
CA SER A 1085 40.24 -25.64 -2.47
C SER A 1085 40.84 -24.84 -1.31
N VAL A 1086 41.64 -23.82 -1.62
CA VAL A 1086 42.17 -22.86 -0.64
C VAL A 1086 41.03 -22.08 0.02
N GLN A 1087 40.01 -21.69 -0.76
CA GLN A 1087 38.83 -20.98 -0.27
C GLN A 1087 37.93 -21.92 0.54
N TRP A 1088 37.74 -21.65 1.82
CA TRP A 1088 36.99 -22.53 2.72
C TRP A 1088 35.50 -22.65 2.34
N ARG A 1089 34.88 -21.58 1.82
CA ARG A 1089 33.48 -21.59 1.33
C ARG A 1089 33.27 -22.58 0.17
N VAL A 1090 34.33 -22.90 -0.58
CA VAL A 1090 34.31 -23.93 -1.63
C VAL A 1090 34.45 -25.35 -1.04
N ARG A 1091 35.21 -25.50 0.06
CA ARG A 1091 35.27 -26.77 0.81
C ARG A 1091 33.95 -27.07 1.53
N VAL A 1092 33.22 -26.06 2.01
CA VAL A 1092 31.83 -26.20 2.46
C VAL A 1092 30.93 -26.72 1.34
N LYS A 1093 31.07 -26.21 0.11
CA LYS A 1093 30.30 -26.71 -1.04
C LYS A 1093 30.65 -28.14 -1.45
N PHE A 1094 31.87 -28.63 -1.24
CA PHE A 1094 32.17 -30.07 -1.37
C PHE A 1094 31.24 -30.90 -0.47
N VAL A 1095 31.14 -30.53 0.81
CA VAL A 1095 30.28 -31.23 1.78
C VAL A 1095 28.81 -31.19 1.35
N HIS A 1096 28.32 -30.04 0.86
CA HIS A 1096 26.96 -29.93 0.32
C HIS A 1096 26.74 -30.80 -0.93
N CYS A 1097 27.71 -30.95 -1.84
CA CYS A 1097 27.59 -31.86 -2.99
C CYS A 1097 27.48 -33.32 -2.54
N VAL A 1098 28.29 -33.74 -1.56
CA VAL A 1098 28.28 -35.12 -1.04
C VAL A 1098 26.99 -35.40 -0.26
N ALA A 1099 26.52 -34.44 0.55
CA ALA A 1099 25.23 -34.54 1.25
C ALA A 1099 24.04 -34.57 0.28
N ALA A 1100 24.04 -33.71 -0.75
CA ALA A 1100 22.99 -33.70 -1.78
C ALA A 1100 22.96 -34.98 -2.63
N TRP A 1101 24.06 -35.73 -2.68
CA TRP A 1101 24.12 -37.08 -3.26
C TRP A 1101 23.58 -38.14 -2.30
N ALA A 1102 23.86 -38.03 -1.00
CA ALA A 1102 23.35 -38.94 0.02
C ALA A 1102 21.82 -38.84 0.19
N GLU A 1103 21.28 -37.63 0.06
CA GLU A 1103 19.87 -37.25 0.25
C GLU A 1103 18.96 -37.55 -0.97
N ARG A 1104 19.36 -38.47 -1.85
CA ARG A 1104 18.66 -38.77 -3.12
C ARG A 1104 17.59 -39.86 -3.01
N GLU A 1105 16.39 -39.55 -3.48
CA GLU A 1105 15.26 -40.50 -3.54
C GLU A 1105 15.42 -41.63 -4.59
N ASP A 1106 16.34 -41.52 -5.55
CA ASP A 1106 16.54 -42.54 -6.60
C ASP A 1106 17.33 -43.78 -6.12
N GLY A 1107 17.89 -43.74 -4.91
CA GLY A 1107 18.70 -44.83 -4.36
C GLY A 1107 20.07 -44.99 -5.01
N ALA A 1108 20.59 -43.95 -5.69
CA ALA A 1108 21.96 -43.95 -6.20
C ALA A 1108 22.97 -44.12 -5.04
N PRO A 1109 23.85 -45.13 -5.06
CA PRO A 1109 24.78 -45.37 -3.95
C PRO A 1109 25.81 -44.24 -3.85
N LEU A 1110 25.97 -43.69 -2.65
CA LEU A 1110 26.99 -42.68 -2.37
C LEU A 1110 28.41 -43.27 -2.54
N PRO A 1111 29.33 -42.62 -3.27
CA PRO A 1111 30.72 -43.06 -3.34
C PRO A 1111 31.39 -42.98 -1.96
N GLY A 1112 31.85 -44.12 -1.44
CA GLY A 1112 32.47 -44.19 -0.11
C GLY A 1112 33.67 -43.24 0.05
N ASP A 1113 34.47 -43.06 -1.01
CA ASP A 1113 35.61 -42.14 -1.03
C ASP A 1113 35.21 -40.66 -0.81
N PHE A 1114 33.97 -40.27 -1.17
CA PHE A 1114 33.45 -38.92 -0.92
C PHE A 1114 33.01 -38.74 0.54
N ALA A 1115 32.38 -39.75 1.14
CA ALA A 1115 31.98 -39.71 2.55
C ALA A 1115 33.21 -39.78 3.48
N ASP A 1116 34.19 -40.62 3.15
CA ASP A 1116 35.49 -40.68 3.82
C ASP A 1116 36.23 -39.33 3.71
N ALA A 1117 36.16 -38.65 2.56
CA ALA A 1117 36.71 -37.31 2.39
C ALA A 1117 35.99 -36.23 3.24
N CYS A 1118 34.66 -36.33 3.42
CA CYS A 1118 33.94 -35.49 4.40
C CYS A 1118 34.42 -35.77 5.83
N LEU A 1119 34.60 -37.04 6.21
CA LEU A 1119 35.18 -37.40 7.50
C LEU A 1119 36.59 -36.83 7.71
N GLU A 1120 37.42 -36.73 6.67
CA GLU A 1120 38.71 -36.04 6.77
C GLU A 1120 38.54 -34.54 7.11
N LEU A 1121 37.56 -33.85 6.52
CA LEU A 1121 37.27 -32.42 6.76
C LEU A 1121 36.78 -32.08 8.18
N LEU A 1122 36.43 -33.06 9.03
CA LEU A 1122 36.31 -32.84 10.48
C LEU A 1122 37.62 -32.31 11.13
N GLY A 1123 38.74 -32.38 10.42
CA GLY A 1123 40.04 -31.80 10.81
C GLY A 1123 40.40 -30.46 10.15
N ASP A 1124 39.47 -29.81 9.42
CA ASP A 1124 39.75 -28.53 8.75
C ASP A 1124 40.15 -27.43 9.76
N ALA A 1125 40.92 -26.43 9.30
CA ALA A 1125 41.27 -25.27 10.13
C ALA A 1125 40.06 -24.38 10.43
N VAL A 1126 39.16 -24.19 9.46
CA VAL A 1126 38.02 -23.28 9.57
C VAL A 1126 36.84 -23.93 10.29
N HIS A 1127 36.20 -23.20 11.20
CA HIS A 1127 35.04 -23.68 11.96
C HIS A 1127 33.91 -24.18 11.06
N GLU A 1128 33.51 -23.37 10.09
CA GLU A 1128 32.32 -23.60 9.29
C GLU A 1128 32.40 -24.85 8.41
N VAL A 1129 33.58 -25.15 7.88
CA VAL A 1129 33.83 -26.43 7.19
C VAL A 1129 33.57 -27.60 8.13
N ARG A 1130 33.98 -27.51 9.40
CA ARG A 1130 33.74 -28.58 10.38
C ARG A 1130 32.27 -28.66 10.82
N SER A 1131 31.58 -27.52 11.01
CA SER A 1131 30.16 -27.51 11.42
C SER A 1131 29.27 -28.15 10.35
N VAL A 1132 29.41 -27.73 9.09
CA VAL A 1132 28.62 -28.26 7.98
C VAL A 1132 28.88 -29.75 7.73
N VAL A 1133 30.10 -30.26 8.01
CA VAL A 1133 30.32 -31.72 8.04
C VAL A 1133 29.52 -32.37 9.16
N CYS A 1134 29.62 -31.88 10.40
CA CYS A 1134 28.87 -32.42 11.55
C CYS A 1134 27.36 -32.48 11.28
N GLU A 1135 26.78 -31.38 10.76
CA GLU A 1135 25.37 -31.26 10.40
C GLU A 1135 24.90 -32.26 9.34
N LYS A 1136 25.81 -32.73 8.48
CA LYS A 1136 25.51 -33.67 7.40
C LYS A 1136 25.95 -35.11 7.66
N LEU A 1137 26.67 -35.40 8.75
CA LEU A 1137 26.99 -36.79 9.11
C LEU A 1137 25.75 -37.73 9.17
N PRO A 1138 24.57 -37.30 9.68
CA PRO A 1138 23.37 -38.14 9.68
C PRO A 1138 22.92 -38.57 8.26
N SER A 1139 22.84 -37.62 7.32
CA SER A 1139 22.48 -37.91 5.92
C SER A 1139 23.44 -38.92 5.27
N LEU A 1140 24.74 -38.82 5.58
CA LEU A 1140 25.75 -39.79 5.11
C LEU A 1140 25.57 -41.17 5.77
N GLY A 1141 25.20 -41.19 7.06
CA GLY A 1141 24.95 -42.40 7.84
C GLY A 1141 23.71 -43.17 7.38
N GLU A 1142 22.62 -42.48 7.06
CA GLU A 1142 21.42 -43.09 6.46
C GLU A 1142 21.71 -43.69 5.07
N SER A 1143 22.47 -42.97 4.23
CA SER A 1143 22.78 -43.38 2.85
C SER A 1143 23.78 -44.56 2.77
N LEU A 1144 24.82 -44.59 3.62
CA LEU A 1144 25.83 -45.67 3.65
C LEU A 1144 25.54 -46.78 4.65
N GLY A 1145 24.58 -46.58 5.55
CA GLY A 1145 24.17 -47.54 6.56
C GLY A 1145 25.09 -47.61 7.79
N SER A 1146 24.57 -48.26 8.82
CA SER A 1146 25.17 -48.32 10.16
C SER A 1146 26.55 -49.00 10.22
N GLU A 1147 26.93 -49.80 9.22
CA GLU A 1147 28.27 -50.40 9.12
C GLU A 1147 29.35 -49.33 8.87
N TRP A 1148 29.11 -48.38 7.95
CA TRP A 1148 30.03 -47.26 7.71
C TRP A 1148 30.10 -46.32 8.92
N VAL A 1149 28.95 -46.04 9.56
CA VAL A 1149 28.90 -45.26 10.81
C VAL A 1149 29.72 -45.95 11.90
N ALA A 1150 29.59 -47.27 12.03
CA ALA A 1150 30.25 -48.09 13.04
C ALA A 1150 31.77 -48.22 12.86
N GLU A 1151 32.26 -48.33 11.62
CA GLU A 1151 33.66 -48.63 11.31
C GLU A 1151 34.51 -47.41 10.91
N LYS A 1152 33.90 -46.34 10.39
CA LYS A 1152 34.63 -45.14 9.94
C LYS A 1152 34.23 -43.86 10.67
N CYS A 1153 32.93 -43.57 10.76
CA CYS A 1153 32.45 -42.32 11.35
C CYS A 1153 32.80 -42.22 12.84
N VAL A 1154 32.37 -43.20 13.65
CA VAL A 1154 32.64 -43.20 15.10
C VAL A 1154 34.14 -43.11 15.43
N PRO A 1155 35.04 -43.94 14.84
CA PRO A 1155 36.48 -43.79 15.08
C PRO A 1155 37.04 -42.41 14.70
N ARG A 1156 36.55 -41.78 13.62
CA ARG A 1156 36.97 -40.42 13.24
C ARG A 1156 36.51 -39.37 14.25
N VAL A 1157 35.28 -39.48 14.75
CA VAL A 1157 34.73 -38.59 15.80
C VAL A 1157 35.51 -38.77 17.12
N SER A 1158 35.84 -40.00 17.51
CA SER A 1158 36.70 -40.26 18.68
C SER A 1158 38.10 -39.67 18.54
N VAL A 1159 38.71 -39.70 17.36
CA VAL A 1159 39.98 -38.99 17.09
C VAL A 1159 39.82 -37.48 17.26
N CYS A 1160 38.69 -36.90 16.87
CA CYS A 1160 38.42 -35.47 17.08
C CYS A 1160 38.29 -35.11 18.58
N LEU A 1161 37.57 -35.93 19.35
CA LEU A 1161 37.46 -35.82 20.83
C LEU A 1161 38.80 -35.97 21.58
N GLN A 1162 39.86 -36.49 20.93
CA GLN A 1162 41.20 -36.61 21.52
C GLN A 1162 42.20 -35.59 20.94
N SER A 1163 41.78 -34.75 19.99
CA SER A 1163 42.62 -33.81 19.23
C SER A 1163 42.83 -32.45 19.93
N THR A 1164 43.10 -31.41 19.15
CA THR A 1164 43.17 -30.00 19.56
C THR A 1164 41.84 -29.50 20.16
N PHE A 1165 41.88 -28.35 20.84
CA PHE A 1165 40.69 -27.69 21.39
C PHE A 1165 39.52 -27.59 20.39
N HIS A 1166 39.79 -27.11 19.17
CA HIS A 1166 38.78 -27.00 18.11
C HIS A 1166 38.28 -28.37 17.62
N GLY A 1167 39.18 -29.36 17.48
CA GLY A 1167 38.80 -30.72 17.12
C GLY A 1167 37.88 -31.37 18.16
N ARG A 1168 38.08 -31.09 19.45
CA ARG A 1168 37.22 -31.59 20.53
C ARG A 1168 35.83 -30.98 20.50
N LEU A 1169 35.71 -29.68 20.25
CA LEU A 1169 34.40 -29.02 20.07
C LEU A 1169 33.64 -29.60 18.87
N THR A 1170 34.31 -29.80 17.74
CA THR A 1170 33.75 -30.48 16.56
C THR A 1170 33.37 -31.93 16.87
N GLY A 1171 34.17 -32.65 17.66
CA GLY A 1171 33.83 -33.99 18.14
C GLY A 1171 32.55 -34.02 18.99
N LEU A 1172 32.40 -33.08 19.94
CA LEU A 1172 31.21 -32.97 20.77
C LEU A 1172 29.95 -32.66 19.94
N LEU A 1173 30.05 -31.75 18.96
CA LEU A 1173 28.96 -31.44 18.01
C LEU A 1173 28.57 -32.65 17.15
N ALA A 1174 29.55 -33.40 16.64
CA ALA A 1174 29.30 -34.62 15.87
C ALA A 1174 28.57 -35.69 16.70
N VAL A 1175 28.94 -35.87 17.97
CA VAL A 1175 28.25 -36.79 18.90
C VAL A 1175 26.82 -36.35 19.18
N GLU A 1176 26.60 -35.06 19.39
CA GLU A 1176 25.28 -34.48 19.67
C GLU A 1176 24.29 -34.73 18.54
N LEU A 1177 24.74 -34.62 17.29
CA LEU A 1177 23.93 -34.81 16.08
C LEU A 1177 23.74 -36.30 15.71
N LEU A 1178 24.75 -37.15 15.91
CA LEU A 1178 24.68 -38.59 15.64
C LEU A 1178 23.98 -39.40 16.74
N ALA A 1179 23.64 -38.79 17.88
CA ALA A 1179 23.11 -39.51 19.04
C ALA A 1179 21.91 -40.44 18.76
N PRO A 1180 20.92 -40.08 17.91
CA PRO A 1180 19.79 -40.97 17.59
C PRO A 1180 20.19 -42.23 16.81
N GLU A 1181 21.19 -42.15 15.95
CA GLU A 1181 21.72 -43.30 15.18
C GLU A 1181 22.57 -44.19 16.08
N LEU A 1182 23.44 -43.58 16.87
CA LEU A 1182 24.28 -44.27 17.86
C LEU A 1182 23.43 -44.98 18.92
N GLN A 1183 22.24 -44.47 19.24
CA GLN A 1183 21.26 -45.14 20.09
C GLN A 1183 20.67 -46.38 19.39
N GLN A 1184 20.24 -46.27 18.13
CA GLN A 1184 19.71 -47.40 17.35
C GLN A 1184 20.76 -48.50 17.11
N MET A 1185 22.04 -48.15 17.16
CA MET A 1185 23.17 -49.07 16.99
C MET A 1185 23.72 -49.65 18.30
N ASP A 1186 23.09 -49.38 19.45
CA ASP A 1186 23.58 -49.71 20.81
C ASP A 1186 24.98 -49.12 21.17
N LYS A 1187 25.54 -48.21 20.34
CA LYS A 1187 26.88 -47.64 20.48
C LYS A 1187 26.97 -46.34 21.28
N LEU A 1188 25.85 -45.67 21.56
CA LEU A 1188 25.84 -44.37 22.23
C LEU A 1188 26.55 -44.39 23.60
N ARG A 1189 26.49 -45.52 24.31
CA ARG A 1189 27.19 -45.75 25.58
C ARG A 1189 28.70 -45.61 25.47
N ASP A 1190 29.32 -46.19 24.45
CA ASP A 1190 30.78 -46.16 24.26
C ASP A 1190 31.29 -44.72 24.04
N VAL A 1191 30.47 -43.93 23.35
CA VAL A 1191 30.75 -42.53 23.05
C VAL A 1191 30.54 -41.64 24.29
N ILE A 1192 29.52 -41.91 25.11
CA ILE A 1192 29.24 -41.17 26.35
C ILE A 1192 30.44 -41.16 27.31
N GLU A 1193 31.16 -42.28 27.47
CA GLU A 1193 32.39 -42.30 28.29
C GLU A 1193 33.43 -41.29 27.78
N THR A 1194 33.61 -41.18 26.45
CA THR A 1194 34.57 -40.23 25.84
C THR A 1194 34.13 -38.76 25.93
N VAL A 1195 32.84 -38.50 26.12
CA VAL A 1195 32.30 -37.16 26.45
C VAL A 1195 32.52 -36.84 27.93
N VAL A 1196 32.27 -37.80 28.83
CA VAL A 1196 32.56 -37.69 30.27
C VAL A 1196 34.04 -37.37 30.52
N GLU A 1197 34.97 -37.93 29.75
CA GLU A 1197 36.39 -37.56 29.81
C GLU A 1197 36.62 -36.06 29.56
N GLN A 1198 35.88 -35.42 28.64
CA GLN A 1198 36.02 -33.98 28.35
C GLN A 1198 35.55 -33.09 29.50
N CYS A 1199 34.64 -33.55 30.37
CA CYS A 1199 34.27 -32.84 31.61
C CYS A 1199 35.45 -32.69 32.59
N THR A 1200 36.54 -33.45 32.41
CA THR A 1200 37.79 -33.31 33.19
C THR A 1200 38.84 -32.40 32.51
N SER A 1201 38.52 -31.82 31.35
CA SER A 1201 39.43 -30.96 30.58
C SER A 1201 39.88 -29.73 31.38
N THR A 1202 41.13 -29.31 31.22
CA THR A 1202 41.65 -28.07 31.82
C THR A 1202 40.98 -26.81 31.26
N THR A 1203 40.42 -26.86 30.05
CA THR A 1203 39.77 -25.71 29.40
C THR A 1203 38.28 -25.63 29.74
N ALA A 1204 37.82 -24.51 30.30
CA ALA A 1204 36.44 -24.32 30.75
C ALA A 1204 35.40 -24.57 29.63
N ASN A 1205 35.59 -23.96 28.45
CA ASN A 1205 34.66 -24.07 27.32
C ASN A 1205 34.45 -25.53 26.85
N LEU A 1206 35.44 -26.42 27.06
CA LEU A 1206 35.29 -27.86 26.79
C LEU A 1206 34.45 -28.55 27.87
N ARG A 1207 34.63 -28.21 29.15
CA ARG A 1207 33.78 -28.73 30.25
C ARG A 1207 32.33 -28.27 30.07
N PHE A 1208 32.13 -26.98 29.78
CA PHE A 1208 30.83 -26.37 29.45
C PHE A 1208 30.11 -27.10 28.31
N ARG A 1209 30.77 -27.26 27.14
CA ARG A 1209 30.14 -27.94 26.00
C ARG A 1209 29.88 -29.41 26.28
N ALA A 1210 30.83 -30.12 26.92
CA ALA A 1210 30.65 -31.53 27.26
C ALA A 1210 29.47 -31.77 28.21
N LEU A 1211 29.27 -30.91 29.22
CA LEU A 1211 28.10 -30.94 30.10
C LEU A 1211 26.81 -30.79 29.30
N ARG A 1212 26.70 -29.77 28.45
CA ARG A 1212 25.53 -29.57 27.57
C ARG A 1212 25.27 -30.77 26.66
N THR A 1213 26.30 -31.35 26.05
CA THR A 1213 26.17 -32.54 25.22
C THR A 1213 25.71 -33.76 26.05
N LEU A 1214 26.21 -33.97 27.27
CA LEU A 1214 25.69 -35.02 28.19
C LEU A 1214 24.21 -34.82 28.54
N GLY A 1215 23.79 -33.58 28.80
CA GLY A 1215 22.39 -33.24 29.08
C GLY A 1215 21.43 -33.55 27.91
N LEU A 1216 21.95 -33.68 26.68
CA LEU A 1216 21.18 -34.08 25.50
C LEU A 1216 21.24 -35.60 25.25
N ILE A 1217 22.43 -36.21 25.32
CA ILE A 1217 22.62 -37.60 24.87
C ILE A 1217 22.36 -38.67 25.94
N VAL A 1218 22.50 -38.35 27.23
CA VAL A 1218 22.27 -39.31 28.33
C VAL A 1218 20.78 -39.64 28.50
N PRO A 1219 19.82 -38.69 28.41
CA PRO A 1219 18.39 -39.01 28.42
C PRO A 1219 17.97 -40.03 27.36
N LEU A 1220 18.59 -40.00 26.17
CA LEU A 1220 18.28 -40.92 25.06
C LEU A 1220 18.52 -42.39 25.44
N LEU A 1221 19.52 -42.70 26.27
CA LEU A 1221 19.79 -44.08 26.70
C LEU A 1221 18.63 -44.72 27.47
N ASN A 1222 17.80 -43.93 28.17
CA ASN A 1222 16.74 -44.43 29.07
C ASN A 1222 17.23 -45.47 30.11
N ASP A 1223 18.49 -45.37 30.55
CA ASP A 1223 19.12 -46.25 31.54
C ASP A 1223 19.42 -45.50 32.85
N PRO A 1224 18.58 -45.67 33.90
CA PRO A 1224 18.77 -45.04 35.19
C PRO A 1224 20.15 -45.26 35.81
N SER A 1225 20.76 -46.44 35.61
CA SER A 1225 22.06 -46.78 36.22
C SER A 1225 23.22 -45.98 35.61
N THR A 1226 23.09 -45.58 34.34
CA THR A 1226 24.05 -44.69 33.67
C THR A 1226 23.78 -43.23 34.04
N THR A 1227 22.53 -42.82 34.10
CA THR A 1227 22.14 -41.46 34.53
C THR A 1227 22.59 -41.17 35.96
N GLU A 1228 22.41 -42.10 36.91
CA GLU A 1228 22.92 -41.97 38.27
C GLU A 1228 24.46 -41.82 38.31
N ARG A 1229 25.19 -42.68 37.59
CA ARG A 1229 26.66 -42.62 37.54
C ARG A 1229 27.19 -41.31 36.92
N ILE A 1230 26.50 -40.75 35.94
CA ILE A 1230 26.90 -39.47 35.33
C ILE A 1230 26.55 -38.30 36.26
N LEU A 1231 25.44 -38.37 37.01
CA LEU A 1231 25.12 -37.39 38.05
C LEU A 1231 26.16 -37.33 39.18
N GLU A 1232 26.86 -38.43 39.51
CA GLU A 1232 28.02 -38.38 40.43
C GLU A 1232 29.17 -37.49 39.91
N ILE A 1233 29.27 -37.30 38.59
CA ILE A 1233 30.33 -36.51 37.92
C ILE A 1233 29.86 -35.07 37.67
N VAL A 1234 28.57 -34.85 37.39
CA VAL A 1234 27.99 -33.52 37.17
C VAL A 1234 27.80 -32.73 38.48
N ARG A 1235 27.29 -33.38 39.56
CA ARG A 1235 26.99 -32.70 40.84
C ARG A 1235 28.17 -31.98 41.52
N PRO A 1236 29.45 -32.41 41.38
CA PRO A 1236 30.60 -31.62 41.81
C PRO A 1236 30.85 -30.38 40.93
N LEU A 1237 30.64 -30.47 39.62
CA LEU A 1237 30.92 -29.38 38.67
C LEU A 1237 29.93 -28.21 38.79
N ALA A 1238 28.78 -28.41 39.43
CA ALA A 1238 27.86 -27.33 39.80
C ALA A 1238 28.37 -26.42 40.95
N ARG A 1239 29.32 -26.89 41.77
CA ARG A 1239 29.66 -26.20 43.04
C ARG A 1239 30.88 -25.30 42.91
N ALA A 1240 30.77 -24.08 43.43
CA ALA A 1240 31.88 -23.11 43.54
C ALA A 1240 33.07 -23.57 44.42
N GLU A 1241 32.94 -24.69 45.13
CA GLU A 1241 34.03 -25.33 45.90
C GLU A 1241 34.94 -26.23 45.04
N THR A 1242 34.45 -26.65 43.86
CA THR A 1242 35.07 -27.68 43.01
C THR A 1242 35.18 -27.29 41.53
N GLU A 1243 34.37 -26.35 41.05
CA GLU A 1243 34.55 -25.63 39.80
C GLU A 1243 34.66 -24.12 40.09
N VAL A 1244 35.60 -23.45 39.44
CA VAL A 1244 35.88 -22.01 39.62
C VAL A 1244 35.09 -21.18 38.59
N ASP A 1245 34.95 -21.74 37.39
CA ASP A 1245 34.30 -21.10 36.25
C ASP A 1245 32.77 -20.95 36.49
N PRO A 1246 32.15 -19.79 36.17
CA PRO A 1246 30.70 -19.60 36.36
C PRO A 1246 29.88 -20.35 35.31
N ASP A 1247 30.27 -20.29 34.05
CA ASP A 1247 29.49 -20.81 32.93
C ASP A 1247 29.45 -22.34 33.00
N VAL A 1248 30.57 -22.98 33.35
CA VAL A 1248 30.64 -24.43 33.60
C VAL A 1248 29.73 -24.85 34.75
N ARG A 1249 29.60 -24.04 35.81
CA ARG A 1249 28.69 -24.34 36.93
C ARG A 1249 27.23 -24.24 36.52
N GLU A 1250 26.83 -23.22 35.79
CA GLU A 1250 25.46 -23.06 35.29
C GLU A 1250 25.07 -24.18 34.32
N ALA A 1251 25.98 -24.56 33.42
CA ALA A 1251 25.81 -25.71 32.55
C ALA A 1251 25.71 -27.03 33.35
N ALA A 1252 26.45 -27.19 34.45
CA ALA A 1252 26.36 -28.35 35.31
C ALA A 1252 25.05 -28.38 36.11
N GLU A 1253 24.57 -27.26 36.65
CA GLU A 1253 23.27 -27.16 37.33
C GLU A 1253 22.11 -27.48 36.36
N THR A 1254 22.14 -26.92 35.15
CA THR A 1254 21.16 -27.19 34.09
C THR A 1254 21.18 -28.67 33.67
N THR A 1255 22.36 -29.23 33.47
CA THR A 1255 22.54 -30.65 33.13
C THR A 1255 22.07 -31.56 34.27
N GLN A 1256 22.37 -31.21 35.52
CA GLN A 1256 21.92 -31.95 36.69
C GLN A 1256 20.38 -31.98 36.74
N ALA A 1257 19.72 -30.84 36.56
CA ALA A 1257 18.27 -30.75 36.58
C ALA A 1257 17.59 -31.61 35.50
N LEU A 1258 18.16 -31.63 34.28
CA LEU A 1258 17.68 -32.49 33.18
C LEU A 1258 17.84 -33.99 33.52
N LEU A 1259 19.00 -34.40 34.01
CA LEU A 1259 19.27 -35.81 34.33
C LEU A 1259 18.49 -36.28 35.58
N GLU A 1260 18.27 -35.41 36.57
CA GLU A 1260 17.42 -35.71 37.72
C GLU A 1260 15.93 -35.77 37.31
N ALA A 1261 15.49 -34.98 36.33
CA ALA A 1261 14.14 -35.09 35.77
C ALA A 1261 13.89 -36.39 34.97
N VAL A 1262 14.94 -37.06 34.48
CA VAL A 1262 14.85 -38.37 33.80
C VAL A 1262 14.82 -39.56 34.80
N LEU A 1263 15.17 -39.32 36.07
CA LEU A 1263 15.15 -40.35 37.13
C LEU A 1263 13.86 -40.36 37.99
N ASN A 1264 12.95 -39.39 37.81
CA ASN A 1264 11.73 -39.22 38.61
C ASN A 1264 10.45 -39.60 37.84
#